data_AF-A0A7S1E446-F1
#
_entry.id   AF-A0A7S1E446-F1
#
_cell.length_a   1.000
_cell.length_b   1.000
_cell.length_c   1.000
_cell.angle_alpha   90.00
_cell.angle_beta   90.00
_cell.angle_gamma   90.00
#
_symmetry.space_group_name_H-M   'P 1'
#
loop_
_entity.id
_entity.type
_entity.pdbx_description
1 polymer ?
#
loop_
_entity_poly.entity_id
_entity_poly.type
_entity_poly.pdbx_seq_one_letter_code
_entity_poly.pdbx_strand_id
1 'polypeptide(L)'
;MEQALKKIGSTWVTLEFVFTQHKDTDVQLIKLSEEDFETLEDHQLQVQNMMGSRYLSTFEEEVTGWQTKLSGVADVVTIMNEIQRTWAYLETLFIGSEEVKKELPEDTERFAGIDVDVKRVLKGFFEDKNAAIACNKEGVYKLLEETQHKLELCEKSLANYLEQKRRIFPRFYFVSTSDLLDILSNGNQPDKVNFHMPKIIAAVDHLDMEPGVTSTDRPTAKGLDSCVGVEYIPFGNPLKVEGRVEYYLQDIQDRLIDSLRDILYQSIKSFEAKKTILEWLSATPNQIILTVSLLFFTKDMTQTFKNIAGGSASAMKDFWQTKIDSLTELIDLVRTDLSKADRMKAMCLITLDAHSRDICKKLVDFEVTDVNHFEWQSQLRFEWRDADNDCFIMIVDAEFRYGFEYIGNGARLVITPLTDRIYVTATQALKLSMGCAPAGPAGTGKTETTKDLGAMLAKCIYVFNCAPEMDYKSMGDIWKGLGASGAWGCFDEFNRLIAEVLSVCSTQYKAVLDAIVANRKTFVLEGAELKLDPTCGAYITMNPGYIGRTPLPESLKVLFRPVTVVVPDFALIAENMLMAEGFTMAKVLGVKFINLYTLCRDLLSKAMHYDWGLRAIKSVLRVAGDFKRSEPEKSELTLLFRSLRDFNLPKIVGDDLIIFMGLLGDLFPGIDVPRQRDWDLEKKIEECFVEAGLQPEDEALLKTVQLMELLAVRHCDFIMGTSGTGKSTCWKILAAANGKRGLKTTVKDLDPKAITTTEFYGYINLTTREWKDGIFSLLLRENANAPGTDPKWIILDGDLDANWIESMNSVMDDNKLLTLPNGERIRVADHCKLLFEVGNLIYASPATVSRCGIVYVDPKNLGIEPYIWKWLNERPDKTQATNLKPLLAKMAQKTISYVVEGLLPSGEYIPKPATSVACTELNYAMQLCAMLESILTEEKGINDTTQLECIVVFCIMWSVGGALLESARPPFDKFVKELSGVPVSSSKSVGAGSLPGSAPTLYDYYFNEAMIRWVPWTDEVKDYEHVPGQPFANILVPTVDTVTFTYHLQWNLNIFRPVVYAGDVGTAKTVTIQNFLKNLSPDKFTFLNINFSSRTTSIALQRNLESNVEKRTKDTYGPAGGKKLMLFIDDMNMPKVDLYGTQQPIALLKLLLGQGGVYERGENFKSGEGTNWKNIKDVGYFAAMGPPGGARSTVDPRFISMFSVFNIPFPSDTSLTMIFSSMLKHHLQAFNQTVQAAGNKLTELTLVLYSKIVQALPPTPSK
;
A
#
# COMPACT_ATOMS: atom_id res chain seq x y z
N MET A 1 -25.80 35.43 31.96
CA MET A 1 -25.39 34.47 33.01
C MET A 1 -26.56 33.58 33.37
N GLU A 2 -27.68 34.13 33.88
CA GLU A 2 -28.88 33.36 34.26
C GLU A 2 -29.45 32.44 33.15
N GLN A 3 -29.61 32.92 31.91
CA GLN A 3 -30.05 32.07 30.79
C GLN A 3 -29.07 30.94 30.45
N ALA A 4 -27.76 31.19 30.59
CA ALA A 4 -26.73 30.20 30.32
C ALA A 4 -26.68 29.13 31.43
N LEU A 5 -26.82 29.54 32.70
CA LEU A 5 -26.94 28.62 33.83
C LEU A 5 -28.21 27.75 33.74
N LYS A 6 -29.34 28.31 33.29
CA LYS A 6 -30.56 27.53 32.99
C LYS A 6 -30.34 26.52 31.88
N LYS A 7 -29.62 26.90 30.81
CA LYS A 7 -29.30 25.99 29.69
C LYS A 7 -28.41 24.85 30.16
N ILE A 8 -27.30 25.14 30.84
CA ILE A 8 -26.40 24.15 31.45
C ILE A 8 -27.21 23.20 32.35
N GLY A 9 -28.04 23.74 33.24
CA GLY A 9 -28.91 22.95 34.10
C GLY A 9 -29.85 22.02 33.34
N SER A 10 -30.51 22.51 32.28
CA SER A 10 -31.41 21.67 31.47
C SER A 10 -30.68 20.56 30.73
N THR A 11 -29.48 20.82 30.20
CA THR A 11 -28.71 19.84 29.44
C THR A 11 -28.19 18.71 30.32
N TRP A 12 -27.56 19.03 31.45
CA TRP A 12 -26.95 18.03 32.34
C TRP A 12 -27.96 17.22 33.15
N VAL A 13 -29.22 17.67 33.24
CA VAL A 13 -30.32 16.87 33.83
C VAL A 13 -30.80 15.77 32.88
N THR A 14 -30.65 15.95 31.57
CA THR A 14 -31.11 14.97 30.55
C THR A 14 -29.98 14.12 29.96
N LEU A 15 -28.72 14.47 30.20
CA LEU A 15 -27.57 13.80 29.59
C LEU A 15 -27.32 12.44 30.24
N GLU A 16 -27.46 11.37 29.44
CA GLU A 16 -27.29 9.98 29.86
C GLU A 16 -26.04 9.36 29.24
N PHE A 17 -25.44 8.39 29.94
CA PHE A 17 -24.36 7.58 29.37
C PHE A 17 -24.86 6.67 28.24
N VAL A 18 -24.00 6.45 27.24
CA VAL A 18 -24.18 5.39 26.25
C VAL A 18 -23.59 4.09 26.80
N PHE A 19 -24.37 3.01 26.77
CA PHE A 19 -23.97 1.72 27.28
C PHE A 19 -23.64 0.75 26.14
N THR A 20 -22.51 0.06 26.24
CA THR A 20 -22.11 -1.01 25.31
C THR A 20 -21.84 -2.29 26.09
N GLN A 21 -22.44 -3.39 25.66
CA GLN A 21 -22.25 -4.68 26.32
C GLN A 21 -20.82 -5.21 26.14
N HIS A 22 -20.18 -5.64 27.23
CA HIS A 22 -18.85 -6.26 27.19
C HIS A 22 -18.95 -7.76 26.85
N LYS A 23 -18.66 -8.13 25.60
CA LYS A 23 -18.63 -9.54 25.13
C LYS A 23 -19.93 -10.29 25.49
N ASP A 24 -19.82 -11.53 25.95
CA ASP A 24 -20.92 -12.39 26.42
C ASP A 24 -21.24 -12.21 27.92
N THR A 25 -20.80 -11.11 28.55
CA THR A 25 -21.08 -10.84 29.97
C THR A 25 -22.28 -9.90 30.16
N ASP A 26 -22.84 -9.88 31.37
CA ASP A 26 -23.92 -8.95 31.75
C ASP A 26 -23.43 -7.50 32.04
N VAL A 27 -22.13 -7.23 31.84
CA VAL A 27 -21.52 -5.93 32.16
C VAL A 27 -21.73 -4.94 31.02
N GLN A 28 -22.20 -3.75 31.37
CA GLN A 28 -22.40 -2.62 30.45
C GLN A 28 -21.27 -1.61 30.63
N LEU A 29 -20.41 -1.46 29.62
CA LEU A 29 -19.41 -0.41 29.58
C LEU A 29 -20.07 0.94 29.31
N ILE A 30 -19.55 1.98 29.94
CA ILE A 30 -20.02 3.35 29.75
C ILE A 30 -19.16 4.08 28.72
N LYS A 31 -19.80 4.92 27.93
CA LYS A 31 -19.16 5.86 27.01
C LYS A 31 -19.97 7.16 26.98
N LEU A 32 -19.31 8.32 26.99
CA LEU A 32 -19.94 9.56 26.52
C LEU A 32 -19.84 9.61 25.00
N SER A 33 -20.90 10.08 24.33
CA SER A 33 -20.78 10.41 22.91
C SER A 33 -19.76 11.55 22.75
N GLU A 34 -19.12 11.63 21.57
CA GLU A 34 -18.17 12.72 21.30
C GLU A 34 -18.85 14.08 21.41
N GLU A 35 -20.10 14.19 20.94
CA GLU A 35 -20.92 15.41 21.06
C GLU A 35 -21.16 15.82 22.53
N ASP A 36 -21.43 14.85 23.41
CA ASP A 36 -21.64 15.10 24.84
C ASP A 36 -20.33 15.50 25.55
N PHE A 37 -19.19 14.96 25.11
CA PHE A 37 -17.88 15.29 25.66
C PHE A 37 -17.41 16.68 25.18
N GLU A 38 -17.63 17.04 23.91
CA GLU A 38 -17.42 18.41 23.42
C GLU A 38 -18.32 19.40 24.17
N THR A 39 -19.59 19.01 24.41
CA THR A 39 -20.53 19.80 25.21
C THR A 39 -20.06 19.98 26.66
N LEU A 40 -19.32 19.02 27.22
CA LEU A 40 -18.67 19.13 28.53
C LEU A 40 -17.56 20.17 28.54
N GLU A 41 -16.64 20.11 27.58
CA GLU A 41 -15.54 21.08 27.46
C GLU A 41 -16.06 22.50 27.21
N ASP A 42 -17.05 22.64 26.32
CA ASP A 42 -17.70 23.92 26.02
C ASP A 42 -18.39 24.53 27.25
N HIS A 43 -19.13 23.72 28.01
CA HIS A 43 -19.78 24.19 29.23
C HIS A 43 -18.78 24.47 30.36
N GLN A 44 -17.68 23.73 30.48
CA GLN A 44 -16.59 24.06 31.41
C GLN A 44 -15.95 25.41 31.07
N LEU A 45 -15.66 25.66 29.78
CA LEU A 45 -15.11 26.93 29.32
C LEU A 45 -16.09 28.10 29.54
N GLN A 46 -17.40 27.86 29.32
CA GLN A 46 -18.44 28.85 29.61
C GLN A 46 -18.51 29.18 31.11
N VAL A 47 -18.46 28.18 32.00
CA VAL A 47 -18.46 28.39 33.46
C VAL A 47 -17.18 29.10 33.92
N GLN A 48 -16.02 28.76 33.35
CA GLN A 48 -14.75 29.44 33.62
C GLN A 48 -14.77 30.91 33.19
N ASN A 49 -15.36 31.22 32.03
CA ASN A 49 -15.58 32.59 31.58
C ASN A 49 -16.57 33.36 32.49
N MET A 50 -17.56 32.68 33.07
CA MET A 50 -18.49 33.27 34.03
C MET A 50 -17.81 33.64 35.36
N MET A 51 -16.78 32.91 35.79
CA MET A 51 -15.96 33.30 36.95
C MET A 51 -15.18 34.60 36.74
N GLY A 52 -14.79 34.91 35.50
CA GLY A 52 -14.12 36.17 35.15
C GLY A 52 -15.06 37.38 35.06
N SER A 53 -16.37 37.19 35.24
CA SER A 53 -17.38 38.23 35.02
C SER A 53 -17.61 39.11 36.25
N ARG A 54 -17.92 40.39 36.01
CA ARG A 54 -18.26 41.38 37.06
C ARG A 54 -19.54 41.05 37.84
N TYR A 55 -20.38 40.14 37.33
CA TYR A 55 -21.65 39.73 37.94
C TYR A 55 -21.56 38.43 38.75
N LEU A 56 -20.34 37.92 38.98
CA LEU A 56 -20.12 36.67 39.74
C LEU A 56 -20.72 36.72 41.14
N SER A 57 -20.65 37.85 41.83
CA SER A 57 -21.11 37.99 43.23
C SER A 57 -22.59 37.61 43.45
N THR A 58 -23.42 37.65 42.41
CA THR A 58 -24.84 37.27 42.48
C THR A 58 -25.08 35.77 42.20
N PHE A 59 -24.18 35.11 41.47
CA PHE A 59 -24.33 33.72 41.01
C PHE A 59 -23.15 32.82 41.45
N GLU A 60 -22.35 33.27 42.41
CA GLU A 60 -21.10 32.62 42.82
C GLU A 60 -21.32 31.17 43.24
N GLU A 61 -22.36 30.92 44.03
CA GLU A 61 -22.74 29.58 44.50
C GLU A 61 -23.15 28.64 43.35
N GLU A 62 -23.90 29.15 42.37
CA GLU A 62 -24.34 28.35 41.21
C GLU A 62 -23.18 28.07 40.24
N VAL A 63 -22.34 29.07 39.96
CA VAL A 63 -21.20 28.96 39.03
C VAL A 63 -20.14 28.02 39.59
N THR A 64 -19.77 28.16 40.87
CA THR A 64 -18.81 27.27 41.54
C THR A 64 -19.36 25.85 41.69
N GLY A 65 -20.67 25.71 41.95
CA GLY A 65 -21.36 24.42 41.98
C GLY A 65 -21.29 23.69 40.63
N TRP A 66 -21.56 24.38 39.51
CA TRP A 66 -21.44 23.80 38.17
C TRP A 66 -19.99 23.53 37.78
N GLN A 67 -19.04 24.39 38.14
CA GLN A 67 -17.63 24.17 37.86
C GLN A 67 -17.14 22.86 38.49
N THR A 68 -17.49 22.64 39.76
CA THR A 68 -17.12 21.43 40.49
C THR A 68 -17.79 20.20 39.88
N LYS A 69 -19.09 20.27 39.56
CA LYS A 69 -19.84 19.16 38.95
C LYS A 69 -19.31 18.75 37.58
N LEU A 70 -19.01 19.73 36.71
CA LEU A 70 -18.51 19.46 35.37
C LEU A 70 -17.06 18.98 35.40
N SER A 71 -16.23 19.49 36.30
CA SER A 71 -14.86 18.98 36.49
C SER A 71 -14.89 17.53 36.96
N GLY A 72 -15.76 17.21 37.94
CA GLY A 72 -15.96 15.84 38.42
C GLY A 72 -16.43 14.87 37.33
N VAL A 73 -17.30 15.31 36.42
CA VAL A 73 -17.69 14.49 35.25
C VAL A 73 -16.49 14.23 34.34
N ALA A 74 -15.70 15.25 33.99
CA ALA A 74 -14.55 15.09 33.10
C ALA A 74 -13.47 14.16 33.68
N ASP A 75 -13.15 14.34 34.96
CA ASP A 75 -12.14 13.56 35.66
C ASP A 75 -12.56 12.08 35.79
N VAL A 76 -13.82 11.83 36.20
CA VAL A 76 -14.36 10.47 36.32
C VAL A 76 -14.46 9.77 34.97
N VAL A 77 -14.92 10.46 33.93
CA VAL A 77 -15.06 9.88 32.58
C VAL A 77 -13.70 9.53 31.99
N THR A 78 -12.71 10.41 32.12
CA THR A 78 -11.35 10.18 31.63
C THR A 78 -10.72 8.96 32.30
N ILE A 79 -10.69 8.94 33.64
CA ILE A 79 -10.12 7.81 34.39
C ILE A 79 -10.91 6.53 34.13
N MET A 80 -12.24 6.60 34.09
CA MET A 80 -13.05 5.41 33.84
C MET A 80 -12.82 4.84 32.44
N ASN A 81 -12.59 5.67 31.42
CA ASN A 81 -12.22 5.19 30.08
C ASN A 81 -10.88 4.43 30.10
N GLU A 82 -9.89 4.93 30.82
CA GLU A 82 -8.60 4.24 30.99
C GLU A 82 -8.74 2.93 31.78
N ILE A 83 -9.53 2.94 32.87
CA ILE A 83 -9.83 1.76 33.68
C ILE A 83 -10.55 0.72 32.84
N GLN A 84 -11.62 1.09 32.11
CA GLN A 84 -12.37 0.16 31.26
C GLN A 84 -11.46 -0.48 30.20
N ARG A 85 -10.55 0.30 29.60
CA ARG A 85 -9.58 -0.21 28.62
C ARG A 85 -8.63 -1.22 29.24
N THR A 86 -7.98 -0.84 30.36
CA THR A 86 -6.97 -1.67 31.03
C THR A 86 -7.60 -2.91 31.68
N TRP A 87 -8.75 -2.74 32.33
CA TRP A 87 -9.55 -3.82 32.91
C TRP A 87 -10.04 -4.79 31.84
N ALA A 88 -10.61 -4.34 30.72
CA ALA A 88 -11.08 -5.24 29.66
C ALA A 88 -9.95 -6.11 29.08
N TYR A 89 -8.75 -5.54 28.95
CA TYR A 89 -7.56 -6.29 28.54
C TYR A 89 -7.15 -7.32 29.61
N LEU A 90 -6.97 -6.87 30.86
CA LEU A 90 -6.51 -7.71 31.95
C LEU A 90 -7.55 -8.74 32.43
N GLU A 91 -8.85 -8.49 32.26
CA GLU A 91 -9.94 -9.39 32.64
C GLU A 91 -9.82 -10.72 31.89
N THR A 92 -9.52 -10.66 30.59
CA THR A 92 -9.33 -11.86 29.78
C THR A 92 -8.17 -12.72 30.26
N LEU A 93 -7.13 -12.09 30.80
CA LEU A 93 -5.92 -12.76 31.26
C LEU A 93 -6.09 -13.27 32.68
N PHE A 94 -6.43 -12.41 33.63
CA PHE A 94 -6.54 -12.76 35.05
C PHE A 94 -7.82 -13.50 35.41
N ILE A 95 -8.93 -13.33 34.66
CA ILE A 95 -10.18 -14.08 34.90
C ILE A 95 -10.33 -15.23 33.90
N GLY A 96 -9.97 -15.03 32.64
CA GLY A 96 -10.13 -16.05 31.59
C GLY A 96 -9.05 -17.14 31.59
N SER A 97 -7.80 -16.83 31.97
CA SER A 97 -6.71 -17.81 31.95
C SER A 97 -6.46 -18.46 33.31
N GLU A 98 -6.73 -19.75 33.43
CA GLU A 98 -6.39 -20.52 34.64
C GLU A 98 -4.87 -20.56 34.94
N GLU A 99 -4.03 -20.36 33.92
CA GLU A 99 -2.58 -20.46 34.06
C GLU A 99 -1.99 -19.20 34.67
N VAL A 100 -2.41 -18.02 34.21
CA VAL A 100 -2.06 -16.74 34.83
C VAL A 100 -2.54 -16.69 36.28
N LYS A 101 -3.74 -17.22 36.56
CA LYS A 101 -4.27 -17.35 37.93
C LYS A 101 -3.39 -18.15 38.87
N LYS A 102 -2.76 -19.21 38.35
CA LYS A 102 -1.87 -20.09 39.14
C LYS A 102 -0.51 -19.45 39.39
N GLU A 103 0.03 -18.73 38.41
CA GLU A 103 1.38 -18.15 38.49
C GLU A 103 1.41 -16.81 39.25
N LEU A 104 0.37 -16.00 39.11
CA LEU A 104 0.23 -14.70 39.78
C LEU A 104 -0.99 -14.69 40.73
N PRO A 105 -1.01 -15.52 41.79
CA PRO A 105 -2.19 -15.68 42.66
C PRO A 105 -2.51 -14.39 43.43
N GLU A 106 -1.49 -13.67 43.91
CA GLU A 106 -1.68 -12.42 44.65
C GLU A 106 -2.25 -11.31 43.76
N ASP A 107 -1.72 -11.16 42.54
CA ASP A 107 -2.25 -10.18 41.58
C ASP A 107 -3.62 -10.61 41.02
N THR A 108 -3.90 -11.91 40.96
CA THR A 108 -5.23 -12.44 40.61
C THR A 108 -6.26 -12.12 41.69
N GLU A 109 -5.92 -12.30 42.97
CA GLU A 109 -6.78 -11.92 44.08
C GLU A 109 -7.00 -10.40 44.11
N ARG A 110 -5.93 -9.62 43.89
CA ARG A 110 -6.01 -8.17 43.71
C ARG A 110 -6.92 -7.80 42.54
N PHE A 111 -6.77 -8.47 41.40
CA PHE A 111 -7.58 -8.24 40.21
C PHE A 111 -9.04 -8.66 40.41
N ALA A 112 -9.32 -9.72 41.17
CA ALA A 112 -10.69 -10.10 41.53
C ALA A 112 -11.36 -9.01 42.39
N GLY A 113 -10.61 -8.38 43.30
CA GLY A 113 -11.07 -7.20 44.02
C GLY A 113 -11.36 -6.02 43.08
N ILE A 114 -10.43 -5.72 42.16
CA ILE A 114 -10.61 -4.70 41.12
C ILE A 114 -11.83 -5.00 40.25
N ASP A 115 -12.03 -6.25 39.83
CA ASP A 115 -13.15 -6.68 39.00
C ASP A 115 -14.50 -6.42 39.67
N VAL A 116 -14.60 -6.72 40.97
CA VAL A 116 -15.78 -6.40 41.77
C VAL A 116 -15.97 -4.89 41.88
N ASP A 117 -14.91 -4.12 42.11
CA ASP A 117 -14.97 -2.66 42.20
C ASP A 117 -15.42 -2.03 40.87
N VAL A 118 -14.84 -2.45 39.74
CA VAL A 118 -15.18 -1.98 38.40
C VAL A 118 -16.62 -2.38 38.02
N LYS A 119 -17.01 -3.64 38.22
CA LYS A 119 -18.39 -4.11 37.95
C LYS A 119 -19.42 -3.40 38.83
N ARG A 120 -19.08 -3.10 40.09
CA ARG A 120 -19.95 -2.34 41.00
C ARG A 120 -20.13 -0.90 40.53
N VAL A 121 -19.05 -0.23 40.11
CA VAL A 121 -19.12 1.13 39.57
C VAL A 121 -19.91 1.17 38.27
N LEU A 122 -19.65 0.25 37.33
CA LEU A 122 -20.37 0.15 36.06
C LEU A 122 -21.86 -0.14 36.26
N LYS A 123 -22.21 -1.03 37.19
CA LYS A 123 -23.60 -1.28 37.56
C LYS A 123 -24.25 -0.03 38.19
N GLY A 124 -23.52 0.67 39.05
CA GLY A 124 -23.99 1.93 39.64
C GLY A 124 -24.23 3.02 38.60
N PHE A 125 -23.43 3.08 37.54
CA PHE A 125 -23.65 3.96 36.39
C PHE A 125 -24.81 3.49 35.50
N PHE A 126 -25.07 2.19 35.41
CA PHE A 126 -26.22 1.65 34.68
C PHE A 126 -27.56 1.91 35.41
N GLU A 127 -27.55 1.85 36.74
CA GLU A 127 -28.70 2.21 37.59
C GLU A 127 -28.98 3.72 37.51
N ASP A 128 -27.95 4.55 37.63
CA ASP A 128 -28.04 6.01 37.49
C ASP A 128 -27.50 6.47 36.14
N LYS A 129 -28.36 6.39 35.12
CA LYS A 129 -28.00 6.69 33.73
C LYS A 129 -27.49 8.11 33.49
N ASN A 130 -27.87 9.07 34.33
CA ASN A 130 -27.50 10.48 34.18
C ASN A 130 -26.03 10.71 34.53
N ALA A 131 -25.24 11.21 33.57
CA ALA A 131 -23.79 11.33 33.73
C ALA A 131 -23.36 12.30 34.85
N ALA A 132 -24.06 13.42 35.02
CA ALA A 132 -23.75 14.39 36.05
C ALA A 132 -24.00 13.84 37.46
N ILE A 133 -25.09 13.09 37.65
CA ILE A 133 -25.44 12.50 38.95
C ILE A 133 -24.50 11.34 39.27
N ALA A 134 -24.26 10.46 38.30
CA ALA A 134 -23.42 9.29 38.48
C ALA A 134 -21.96 9.65 38.82
N CYS A 135 -21.34 10.57 38.07
CA CYS A 135 -19.94 10.96 38.29
C CYS A 135 -19.72 11.73 39.59
N ASN A 136 -20.69 12.53 40.05
CA ASN A 136 -20.55 13.36 41.24
C ASN A 136 -20.99 12.67 42.54
N LYS A 137 -21.22 11.35 42.53
CA LYS A 137 -21.43 10.59 43.76
C LYS A 137 -20.18 10.61 44.63
N GLU A 138 -20.39 10.79 45.93
CA GLU A 138 -19.32 10.91 46.90
C GLU A 138 -18.44 9.64 46.93
N GLY A 139 -17.12 9.81 46.77
CA GLY A 139 -16.14 8.72 46.83
C GLY A 139 -15.89 7.95 45.52
N VAL A 140 -16.63 8.20 44.44
CA VAL A 140 -16.43 7.49 43.14
C VAL A 140 -15.06 7.79 42.55
N TYR A 141 -14.69 9.06 42.44
CA TYR A 141 -13.40 9.47 41.87
C TYR A 141 -12.20 8.85 42.61
N LYS A 142 -12.22 8.90 43.94
CA LYS A 142 -11.15 8.32 44.78
C LYS A 142 -11.06 6.80 44.63
N LEU A 143 -12.21 6.12 44.54
CA LEU A 143 -12.25 4.68 44.26
C LEU A 143 -11.66 4.36 42.88
N LEU A 144 -11.92 5.17 41.87
CA LEU A 144 -11.36 5.01 40.53
C LEU A 144 -9.85 5.24 40.52
N GLU A 145 -9.35 6.28 41.18
CA GLU A 145 -7.91 6.55 41.32
C GLU A 145 -7.18 5.38 42.01
N GLU A 146 -7.73 4.87 43.11
CA GLU A 146 -7.20 3.67 43.80
C GLU A 146 -7.25 2.42 42.91
N THR A 147 -8.30 2.27 42.11
CA THR A 147 -8.48 1.15 41.17
C THR A 147 -7.46 1.22 40.03
N GLN A 148 -7.23 2.40 39.48
CA GLN A 148 -6.24 2.64 38.43
C GLN A 148 -4.82 2.30 38.90
N HIS A 149 -4.43 2.78 40.09
CA HIS A 149 -3.12 2.43 40.66
C HIS A 149 -2.98 0.91 40.90
N LYS A 150 -4.04 0.23 41.34
CA LYS A 150 -4.02 -1.24 41.49
C LYS A 150 -3.90 -1.95 40.13
N LEU A 151 -4.53 -1.43 39.07
CA LEU A 151 -4.42 -1.95 37.71
C LEU A 151 -2.99 -1.81 37.17
N GLU A 152 -2.35 -0.66 37.37
CA GLU A 152 -0.95 -0.42 36.98
C GLU A 152 0.02 -1.40 37.66
N LEU A 153 -0.22 -1.73 38.93
CA LEU A 153 0.55 -2.76 39.63
C LEU A 153 0.39 -4.13 38.96
N CYS A 154 -0.85 -4.53 38.61
CA CYS A 154 -1.10 -5.79 37.90
C CYS A 154 -0.43 -5.81 36.52
N GLU A 155 -0.46 -4.71 35.78
CA GLU A 155 0.21 -4.59 34.48
C GLU A 155 1.73 -4.74 34.60
N LYS A 156 2.34 -4.09 35.60
CA LYS A 156 3.77 -4.21 35.87
C LYS A 156 4.16 -5.62 36.27
N SER A 157 3.37 -6.29 37.11
CA SER A 157 3.56 -7.70 37.45
C SER A 157 3.47 -8.59 36.21
N LEU A 158 2.50 -8.36 35.33
CA LEU A 158 2.35 -9.10 34.07
C LEU A 158 3.56 -8.89 33.14
N ALA A 159 4.05 -7.66 33.01
CA ALA A 159 5.22 -7.36 32.19
C ALA A 159 6.48 -8.10 32.70
N ASN A 160 6.69 -8.11 34.02
CA ASN A 160 7.78 -8.86 34.65
C ASN A 160 7.62 -10.38 34.46
N TYR A 161 6.40 -10.89 34.55
CA TYR A 161 6.08 -12.29 34.29
C TYR A 161 6.41 -12.68 32.85
N LEU A 162 5.98 -11.88 31.86
CA LEU A 162 6.28 -12.12 30.45
C LEU A 162 7.78 -12.10 30.16
N GLU A 163 8.50 -11.15 30.75
CA GLU A 163 9.96 -11.07 30.67
C GLU A 163 10.61 -12.32 31.26
N GLN A 164 10.13 -12.83 32.40
CA GLN A 164 10.62 -14.09 32.97
C GLN A 164 10.39 -15.28 32.02
N LYS A 165 9.22 -15.37 31.36
CA LYS A 165 8.94 -16.43 30.38
C LYS A 165 9.84 -16.33 29.15
N ARG A 166 10.10 -15.11 28.64
CA ARG A 166 11.06 -14.86 27.54
C ARG A 166 12.48 -15.29 27.90
N ARG A 167 12.89 -15.16 29.17
CA ARG A 167 14.20 -15.63 29.63
C ARG A 167 14.33 -17.15 29.65
N ILE A 168 13.25 -17.87 29.97
CA ILE A 168 13.25 -19.34 29.99
C ILE A 168 13.31 -19.89 28.57
N PHE A 169 12.50 -19.34 27.66
CA PHE A 169 12.49 -19.71 26.25
C PHE A 169 12.80 -18.49 25.36
N PRO A 170 14.08 -18.26 25.01
CA PRO A 170 14.53 -17.06 24.31
C PRO A 170 13.88 -16.77 22.94
N ARG A 171 13.29 -17.75 22.27
CA ARG A 171 12.60 -17.50 20.99
C ARG A 171 11.35 -16.62 21.16
N PHE A 172 10.79 -16.49 22.36
CA PHE A 172 9.69 -15.57 22.65
C PHE A 172 10.06 -14.09 22.52
N TYR A 173 11.34 -13.72 22.47
CA TYR A 173 11.74 -12.33 22.13
C TYR A 173 11.41 -11.95 20.68
N PHE A 174 11.17 -12.94 19.81
CA PHE A 174 10.82 -12.71 18.40
C PHE A 174 9.32 -12.78 18.12
N VAL A 175 8.50 -13.01 19.15
CA VAL A 175 7.04 -13.15 19.09
C VAL A 175 6.39 -11.90 19.68
N SER A 176 5.26 -11.46 19.11
CA SER A 176 4.51 -10.31 19.62
C SER A 176 3.97 -10.58 21.03
N THR A 177 3.78 -9.54 21.84
CA THR A 177 3.24 -9.68 23.20
C THR A 177 1.83 -10.30 23.21
N SER A 178 0.98 -10.01 22.22
CA SER A 178 -0.36 -10.58 22.10
C SER A 178 -0.32 -12.07 21.79
N ASP A 179 0.52 -12.50 20.85
CA ASP A 179 0.69 -13.91 20.52
C ASP A 179 1.30 -14.68 21.70
N LEU A 180 2.27 -14.08 22.40
CA LEU A 180 2.88 -14.69 23.58
C LEU A 180 1.84 -14.93 24.68
N LEU A 181 0.94 -14.00 24.92
CA LEU A 181 -0.15 -14.18 25.89
C LEU A 181 -1.15 -15.25 25.44
N ASP A 182 -1.47 -15.33 24.16
CA ASP A 182 -2.35 -16.38 23.64
C ASP A 182 -1.72 -17.77 23.79
N ILE A 183 -0.41 -17.88 23.53
CA ILE A 183 0.37 -19.11 23.76
C ILE A 183 0.38 -19.50 25.24
N LEU A 184 0.69 -18.55 26.13
CA LEU A 184 0.78 -18.81 27.57
C LEU A 184 -0.59 -19.09 28.20
N SER A 185 -1.66 -18.45 27.71
CA SER A 185 -3.02 -18.66 28.24
C SER A 185 -3.62 -20.00 27.83
N ASN A 186 -3.27 -20.49 26.64
CA ASN A 186 -3.67 -21.80 26.13
C ASN A 186 -2.58 -22.87 26.31
N GLY A 187 -1.64 -22.68 27.23
CA GLY A 187 -0.53 -23.61 27.42
C GLY A 187 -0.94 -25.02 27.83
N ASN A 188 -2.12 -25.14 28.41
CA ASN A 188 -2.72 -26.44 28.74
C ASN A 188 -3.38 -27.15 27.55
N GLN A 189 -3.50 -26.49 26.40
CA GLN A 189 -4.14 -26.98 25.18
C GLN A 189 -3.15 -26.90 24.01
N PRO A 190 -2.27 -27.91 23.85
CA PRO A 190 -1.24 -27.90 22.81
C PRO A 190 -1.79 -27.69 21.40
N ASP A 191 -3.01 -28.14 21.11
CA ASP A 191 -3.67 -27.94 19.80
C ASP A 191 -3.82 -26.45 19.43
N LYS A 192 -4.12 -25.59 20.40
CA LYS A 192 -4.22 -24.14 20.19
C LYS A 192 -2.85 -23.49 20.05
N VAL A 193 -1.86 -23.96 20.82
CA VAL A 193 -0.47 -23.49 20.69
C VAL A 193 0.11 -23.90 19.34
N ASN A 194 -0.33 -25.02 18.76
CA ASN A 194 0.12 -25.54 17.48
C ASN A 194 -0.07 -24.53 16.33
N PHE A 195 -1.14 -23.72 16.39
CA PHE A 195 -1.39 -22.65 15.42
C PHE A 195 -0.27 -21.59 15.38
N HIS A 196 0.45 -21.39 16.48
CA HIS A 196 1.51 -20.40 16.60
C HIS A 196 2.90 -20.96 16.26
N MET A 197 3.04 -22.25 15.97
CA MET A 197 4.33 -22.89 15.68
C MET A 197 5.15 -22.22 14.57
N PRO A 198 4.56 -21.74 13.45
CA PRO A 198 5.32 -21.04 12.41
C PRO A 198 5.96 -19.73 12.88
N LYS A 199 5.43 -19.14 13.96
CA LYS A 199 5.96 -17.93 14.58
C LYS A 199 7.10 -18.23 15.56
N ILE A 200 7.08 -19.41 16.19
CA ILE A 200 8.00 -19.82 17.26
C ILE A 200 9.27 -20.48 16.68
N ILE A 201 9.10 -21.55 15.89
CA ILE A 201 10.19 -22.31 15.27
C ILE A 201 10.14 -22.06 13.77
N ALA A 202 11.24 -21.51 13.23
CA ALA A 202 11.34 -21.27 11.81
C ALA A 202 11.17 -22.59 11.02
N ALA A 203 10.48 -22.52 9.88
CA ALA A 203 10.20 -23.63 8.97
C ALA A 203 9.25 -24.75 9.48
N VAL A 204 8.71 -24.66 10.70
CA VAL A 204 7.68 -25.60 11.20
C VAL A 204 6.28 -25.02 10.96
N ASP A 205 5.35 -25.81 10.45
CA ASP A 205 3.94 -25.42 10.30
C ASP A 205 3.13 -25.81 11.53
N HIS A 206 3.05 -27.11 11.79
CA HIS A 206 2.35 -27.68 12.94
C HIS A 206 3.01 -29.00 13.35
N LEU A 207 2.80 -29.40 14.59
CA LEU A 207 3.15 -30.71 15.12
C LEU A 207 2.08 -31.72 14.77
N ASP A 208 2.52 -32.90 14.35
CA ASP A 208 1.69 -34.10 14.22
C ASP A 208 1.51 -34.71 15.62
N MET A 209 0.38 -34.36 16.23
CA MET A 209 0.03 -34.72 17.60
C MET A 209 -1.04 -35.80 17.61
N GLU A 210 -0.74 -36.91 18.30
CA GLU A 210 -1.77 -37.89 18.64
C GLU A 210 -2.49 -37.49 19.92
N PRO A 211 -3.84 -37.50 19.91
CA PRO A 211 -4.62 -37.23 21.11
C PRO A 211 -4.31 -38.29 22.18
N GLY A 212 -4.29 -37.86 23.44
CA GLY A 212 -4.07 -38.75 24.58
C GLY A 212 -5.14 -39.85 24.68
N VAL A 213 -4.80 -40.95 25.37
CA VAL A 213 -5.67 -42.14 25.48
C VAL A 213 -6.96 -41.85 26.28
N THR A 214 -6.95 -40.80 27.10
CA THR A 214 -8.11 -40.26 27.82
C THR A 214 -8.25 -38.77 27.56
N SER A 215 -9.44 -38.18 27.78
CA SER A 215 -9.69 -36.74 27.58
C SER A 215 -8.84 -35.82 28.47
N THR A 216 -8.18 -36.37 29.49
CA THR A 216 -7.26 -35.67 30.40
C THR A 216 -5.79 -35.91 30.08
N ASP A 217 -5.46 -36.85 29.19
CA ASP A 217 -4.08 -37.20 28.85
C ASP A 217 -3.55 -36.26 27.77
N ARG A 218 -2.31 -35.80 27.94
CA ARG A 218 -1.68 -34.84 27.04
C ARG A 218 -1.33 -35.49 25.69
N PRO A 219 -1.38 -34.74 24.59
CA PRO A 219 -1.03 -35.26 23.29
C PRO A 219 0.46 -35.64 23.22
N THR A 220 0.76 -36.60 22.35
CA THR A 220 2.13 -37.02 22.03
C THR A 220 2.47 -36.57 20.62
N ALA A 221 3.53 -35.80 20.46
CA ALA A 221 4.02 -35.38 19.16
C ALA A 221 4.87 -36.50 18.53
N LYS A 222 4.48 -36.96 17.34
CA LYS A 222 5.20 -37.99 16.56
C LYS A 222 6.22 -37.40 15.60
N GLY A 223 5.99 -36.18 15.17
CA GLY A 223 6.79 -35.48 14.19
C GLY A 223 6.25 -34.08 13.96
N LEU A 224 6.69 -33.48 12.86
CA LEU A 224 6.22 -32.17 12.45
C LEU A 224 6.05 -32.08 10.94
N ASP A 225 5.16 -31.18 10.55
CA ASP A 225 4.95 -30.76 9.18
C ASP A 225 5.64 -29.41 8.94
N SER A 226 6.29 -29.29 7.79
CA SER A 226 7.06 -28.11 7.41
C SER A 226 6.23 -27.04 6.73
N CYS A 227 6.40 -25.77 7.12
CA CYS A 227 5.77 -24.63 6.43
C CYS A 227 6.56 -24.16 5.19
N VAL A 228 7.70 -24.79 4.89
CA VAL A 228 8.58 -24.48 3.76
C VAL A 228 8.80 -25.74 2.92
N GLY A 229 8.15 -25.79 1.75
CA GLY A 229 8.35 -26.85 0.76
C GLY A 229 7.71 -28.20 1.09
N VAL A 230 6.75 -28.23 2.02
CA VAL A 230 5.89 -29.36 2.44
C VAL A 230 6.68 -30.66 2.61
N GLU A 231 7.11 -30.90 3.83
CA GLU A 231 7.91 -32.06 4.21
C GLU A 231 7.54 -32.49 5.63
N TYR A 232 7.53 -33.80 5.88
CA TYR A 232 7.27 -34.37 7.19
C TYR A 232 8.58 -34.84 7.83
N ILE A 233 8.80 -34.51 9.10
CA ILE A 233 9.95 -34.99 9.86
C ILE A 233 9.46 -35.84 11.05
N PRO A 234 9.77 -37.14 11.06
CA PRO A 234 9.47 -37.98 12.21
C PRO A 234 10.44 -37.69 13.36
N PHE A 235 9.93 -37.72 14.59
CA PHE A 235 10.79 -37.75 15.76
C PHE A 235 11.32 -39.16 15.99
N GLY A 236 12.60 -39.27 16.36
CA GLY A 236 13.23 -40.58 16.64
C GLY A 236 12.51 -41.34 17.75
N ASN A 237 12.03 -40.62 18.77
CA ASN A 237 11.08 -41.12 19.77
C ASN A 237 9.94 -40.11 19.92
N PRO A 238 8.66 -40.55 19.96
CA PRO A 238 7.54 -39.66 20.20
C PRO A 238 7.71 -38.88 21.51
N LEU A 239 7.45 -37.57 21.46
CA LEU A 239 7.61 -36.68 22.61
C LEU A 239 6.24 -36.38 23.22
N LYS A 240 6.06 -36.74 24.49
CA LYS A 240 4.84 -36.39 25.21
C LYS A 240 4.90 -34.92 25.61
N VAL A 241 3.89 -34.13 25.21
CA VAL A 241 3.84 -32.69 25.46
C VAL A 241 3.30 -32.43 26.87
N GLU A 242 4.16 -32.63 27.87
CA GLU A 242 3.84 -32.46 29.29
C GLU A 242 4.54 -31.23 29.90
N GLY A 243 3.92 -30.67 30.94
CA GLY A 243 4.46 -29.50 31.64
C GLY A 243 4.01 -28.17 31.04
N ARG A 244 4.78 -27.12 31.34
CA ARG A 244 4.48 -25.74 30.91
C ARG A 244 4.99 -25.49 29.50
N VAL A 245 4.41 -24.50 28.84
CA VAL A 245 4.68 -24.17 27.43
C VAL A 245 6.15 -23.93 27.15
N GLU A 246 6.79 -23.11 27.96
CA GLU A 246 8.20 -22.78 27.80
C GLU A 246 9.12 -24.01 27.86
N TYR A 247 8.77 -25.03 28.66
CA TYR A 247 9.60 -26.22 28.83
C TYR A 247 9.35 -27.23 27.71
N TYR A 248 8.09 -27.55 27.41
CA TYR A 248 7.84 -28.52 26.35
C TYR A 248 8.24 -27.97 24.97
N LEU A 249 8.18 -26.65 24.74
CA LEU A 249 8.69 -26.05 23.49
C LEU A 249 10.21 -26.18 23.38
N GLN A 250 10.92 -26.05 24.49
CA GLN A 250 12.36 -26.33 24.54
C GLN A 250 12.64 -27.82 24.28
N ASP A 251 11.87 -28.73 24.90
CA ASP A 251 12.00 -30.17 24.67
C ASP A 251 11.71 -30.56 23.22
N ILE A 252 10.73 -29.92 22.57
CA ILE A 252 10.45 -30.09 21.14
C ILE A 252 11.65 -29.63 20.31
N GLN A 253 12.25 -28.48 20.61
CA GLN A 253 13.41 -27.98 19.89
C GLN A 253 14.61 -28.92 20.03
N ASP A 254 14.89 -29.39 21.24
CA ASP A 254 15.99 -30.32 21.52
C ASP A 254 15.74 -31.68 20.86
N ARG A 255 14.50 -32.19 20.92
CA ARG A 255 14.08 -33.43 20.23
C ARG A 255 14.24 -33.33 18.71
N LEU A 256 13.93 -32.19 18.13
CA LEU A 256 14.06 -31.96 16.69
C LEU A 256 15.53 -31.98 16.26
N ILE A 257 16.41 -31.32 17.02
CA ILE A 257 17.86 -31.32 16.81
C ILE A 257 18.41 -32.75 16.86
N ASP A 258 18.04 -33.52 17.89
CA ASP A 258 18.49 -34.91 18.04
C ASP A 258 17.96 -35.81 16.92
N SER A 259 16.69 -35.66 16.54
CA SER A 259 16.09 -36.44 15.45
C SER A 259 16.78 -36.15 14.12
N LEU A 260 17.12 -34.90 13.81
CA LEU A 260 17.87 -34.54 12.61
C LEU A 260 19.30 -35.10 12.62
N ARG A 261 19.95 -35.15 13.80
CA ARG A 261 21.26 -35.79 13.95
C ARG A 261 21.19 -37.29 13.65
N ASP A 262 20.19 -37.98 14.18
CA ASP A 262 19.97 -39.41 13.94
C ASP A 262 19.64 -39.70 12.47
N ILE A 263 18.77 -38.89 11.86
CA ILE A 263 18.42 -39.00 10.43
C ILE A 263 19.66 -38.76 9.56
N LEU A 264 20.52 -37.80 9.90
CA LEU A 264 21.79 -37.58 9.18
C LEU A 264 22.68 -38.81 9.24
N TYR A 265 22.88 -39.38 10.43
CA TYR A 265 23.72 -40.57 10.60
C TYR A 265 23.16 -41.79 9.84
N GLN A 266 21.84 -41.99 9.87
CA GLN A 266 21.18 -43.04 9.09
C GLN A 266 21.32 -42.80 7.58
N SER A 267 21.15 -41.55 7.13
CA SER A 267 21.26 -41.19 5.72
C SER A 267 22.66 -41.35 5.17
N ILE A 268 23.72 -41.13 5.96
CA ILE A 268 25.11 -41.38 5.55
C ILE A 268 25.30 -42.87 5.22
N LYS A 269 24.74 -43.78 6.03
CA LYS A 269 24.79 -45.22 5.78
C LYS A 269 23.94 -45.65 4.59
N SER A 270 22.73 -45.09 4.45
CA SER A 270 21.84 -45.45 3.35
C SER A 270 22.33 -44.94 2.00
N PHE A 271 23.08 -43.85 1.95
CA PHE A 271 23.60 -43.28 0.70
C PHE A 271 24.54 -44.23 -0.04
N GLU A 272 25.38 -44.98 0.67
CA GLU A 272 26.27 -45.99 0.06
C GLU A 272 25.50 -47.25 -0.38
N ALA A 273 24.32 -47.51 0.20
CA ALA A 273 23.49 -48.69 -0.07
C ALA A 273 22.31 -48.44 -1.04
N LYS A 274 22.16 -47.21 -1.55
CA LYS A 274 21.01 -46.81 -2.38
C LYS A 274 20.98 -47.53 -3.74
N LYS A 275 19.79 -47.91 -4.20
CA LYS A 275 19.59 -48.47 -5.56
C LYS A 275 19.33 -47.38 -6.60
N THR A 276 18.53 -46.37 -6.24
CA THR A 276 18.27 -45.20 -7.09
C THR A 276 18.35 -43.90 -6.27
N ILE A 277 18.62 -42.78 -6.94
CA ILE A 277 18.64 -41.45 -6.31
C ILE A 277 17.25 -41.04 -5.84
N LEU A 278 16.19 -41.37 -6.60
CA LEU A 278 14.82 -41.02 -6.28
C LEU A 278 14.34 -41.64 -4.95
N GLU A 279 14.64 -42.92 -4.72
CA GLU A 279 14.30 -43.60 -3.45
C GLU A 279 14.92 -42.88 -2.24
N TRP A 280 16.16 -42.41 -2.39
CA TRP A 280 16.84 -41.66 -1.33
C TRP A 280 16.26 -40.25 -1.12
N LEU A 281 15.93 -39.55 -2.22
CA LEU A 281 15.31 -38.21 -2.18
C LEU A 281 13.95 -38.22 -1.48
N SER A 282 13.11 -39.22 -1.76
CA SER A 282 11.77 -39.32 -1.16
C SER A 282 11.82 -39.72 0.32
N ALA A 283 12.80 -40.54 0.73
CA ALA A 283 12.90 -41.03 2.10
C ALA A 283 13.57 -40.04 3.07
N THR A 284 14.36 -39.08 2.57
CA THR A 284 15.23 -38.23 3.39
C THR A 284 14.79 -36.76 3.34
N PRO A 285 14.91 -36.00 4.44
CA PRO A 285 14.64 -34.56 4.41
C PRO A 285 15.63 -33.78 3.53
N ASN A 286 15.19 -32.70 2.88
CA ASN A 286 16.02 -31.91 1.95
C ASN A 286 17.33 -31.40 2.59
N GLN A 287 17.24 -30.82 3.79
CA GLN A 287 18.40 -30.31 4.51
C GLN A 287 19.48 -31.39 4.73
N ILE A 288 19.07 -32.62 5.03
CA ILE A 288 19.96 -33.74 5.24
C ILE A 288 20.55 -34.23 3.91
N ILE A 289 19.74 -34.31 2.85
CA ILE A 289 20.19 -34.65 1.49
C ILE A 289 21.36 -33.78 1.05
N LEU A 290 21.24 -32.46 1.22
CA LEU A 290 22.28 -31.51 0.83
C LEU A 290 23.55 -31.67 1.67
N THR A 291 23.38 -31.88 2.98
CA THR A 291 24.51 -32.07 3.91
C THR A 291 25.27 -33.37 3.60
N VAL A 292 24.56 -34.45 3.31
CA VAL A 292 25.14 -35.73 2.89
C VAL A 292 25.87 -35.59 1.55
N SER A 293 25.29 -34.89 0.58
CA SER A 293 25.97 -34.64 -0.71
C SER A 293 27.31 -33.92 -0.50
N LEU A 294 27.35 -32.88 0.34
CA LEU A 294 28.59 -32.14 0.67
C LEU A 294 29.62 -32.97 1.45
N LEU A 295 29.16 -33.84 2.36
CA LEU A 295 30.01 -34.78 3.08
C LEU A 295 30.71 -35.74 2.12
N PHE A 296 29.94 -36.38 1.23
CA PHE A 296 30.49 -37.30 0.24
C PHE A 296 31.37 -36.58 -0.78
N PHE A 297 31.00 -35.36 -1.21
CA PHE A 297 31.86 -34.54 -2.06
C PHE A 297 33.22 -34.26 -1.39
N THR A 298 33.23 -33.89 -0.11
CA THR A 298 34.48 -33.65 0.65
C THR A 298 35.32 -34.94 0.77
N LYS A 299 34.67 -36.08 1.05
CA LYS A 299 35.31 -37.40 1.14
C LYS A 299 35.93 -37.82 -0.20
N ASP A 300 35.17 -37.73 -1.28
CA ASP A 300 35.60 -38.09 -2.64
C ASP A 300 36.71 -37.19 -3.16
N MET A 301 36.63 -35.88 -2.90
CA MET A 301 37.69 -34.93 -3.23
C MET A 301 38.98 -35.26 -2.48
N THR A 302 38.90 -35.54 -1.19
CA THR A 302 40.05 -35.93 -0.37
C THR A 302 40.67 -37.23 -0.88
N GLN A 303 39.85 -38.20 -1.31
CA GLN A 303 40.33 -39.42 -1.95
C GLN A 303 40.97 -39.15 -3.32
N THR A 304 40.43 -38.23 -4.10
CA THR A 304 40.98 -37.83 -5.39
C THR A 304 42.37 -37.20 -5.22
N PHE A 305 42.56 -36.32 -4.24
CA PHE A 305 43.90 -35.79 -3.91
C PHE A 305 44.88 -36.89 -3.47
N LYS A 306 44.44 -37.89 -2.69
CA LYS A 306 45.27 -39.06 -2.34
C LYS A 306 45.66 -39.87 -3.58
N ASN A 307 44.75 -40.05 -4.53
CA ASN A 307 45.03 -40.76 -5.77
C ASN A 307 46.02 -39.99 -6.67
N ILE A 308 45.93 -38.65 -6.69
CA ILE A 308 46.90 -37.79 -7.39
C ILE A 308 48.29 -37.92 -6.74
N ALA A 309 48.37 -37.86 -5.41
CA ALA A 309 49.61 -38.10 -4.67
C ALA A 309 50.17 -39.52 -4.90
N GLY A 310 49.28 -40.49 -5.15
CA GLY A 310 49.60 -41.87 -5.51
C GLY A 310 50.00 -42.11 -6.98
N GLY A 311 50.05 -41.06 -7.82
CA GLY A 311 50.55 -41.11 -9.20
C GLY A 311 49.49 -40.98 -10.31
N SER A 312 48.19 -40.88 -9.97
CA SER A 312 47.11 -40.72 -10.96
C SER A 312 46.85 -39.25 -11.31
N ALA A 313 47.67 -38.68 -12.20
CA ALA A 313 47.55 -37.26 -12.59
C ALA A 313 46.20 -36.90 -13.27
N SER A 314 45.48 -37.86 -13.85
CA SER A 314 44.15 -37.62 -14.48
C SER A 314 42.98 -37.70 -13.50
N ALA A 315 43.19 -38.13 -12.25
CA ALA A 315 42.11 -38.47 -11.33
C ALA A 315 41.11 -37.31 -11.10
N MET A 316 41.58 -36.05 -11.09
CA MET A 316 40.70 -34.88 -10.96
C MET A 316 39.80 -34.69 -12.19
N LYS A 317 40.32 -34.94 -13.40
CA LYS A 317 39.55 -34.83 -14.65
C LYS A 317 38.50 -35.94 -14.75
N ASP A 318 38.87 -37.16 -14.34
CA ASP A 318 37.97 -38.31 -14.35
C ASP A 318 36.82 -38.11 -13.33
N PHE A 319 37.12 -37.54 -12.15
CA PHE A 319 36.11 -37.17 -11.17
C PHE A 319 35.20 -36.04 -11.67
N TRP A 320 35.76 -35.03 -12.34
CA TRP A 320 34.98 -33.96 -12.96
C TRP A 320 33.99 -34.49 -14.01
N GLN A 321 34.42 -35.41 -14.89
CA GLN A 321 33.52 -36.04 -15.86
C GLN A 321 32.40 -36.84 -15.17
N THR A 322 32.74 -37.61 -14.13
CA THR A 322 31.76 -38.34 -13.32
C THR A 322 30.68 -37.40 -12.75
N LYS A 323 31.06 -36.21 -12.27
CA LYS A 323 30.12 -35.19 -11.78
C LYS A 323 29.22 -34.62 -12.88
N ILE A 324 29.71 -34.47 -14.11
CA ILE A 324 28.89 -34.03 -15.25
C ILE A 324 27.81 -35.08 -15.56
N ASP A 325 28.18 -36.36 -15.57
CA ASP A 325 27.27 -37.45 -15.90
C ASP A 325 26.18 -37.58 -14.82
N SER A 326 26.56 -37.53 -13.53
CA SER A 326 25.59 -37.51 -12.41
C SER A 326 24.65 -36.30 -12.45
N LEU A 327 25.16 -35.11 -12.79
CA LEU A 327 24.33 -33.90 -12.91
C LEU A 327 23.29 -34.05 -14.03
N THR A 328 23.68 -34.67 -15.15
CA THR A 328 22.78 -34.90 -16.28
C THR A 328 21.64 -35.86 -15.91
N GLU A 329 21.94 -36.92 -15.17
CA GLU A 329 20.93 -37.84 -14.63
C GLU A 329 19.92 -37.13 -13.71
N LEU A 330 20.39 -36.20 -12.86
CA LEU A 330 19.51 -35.39 -12.01
C LEU A 330 18.61 -34.44 -12.82
N ILE A 331 19.14 -33.82 -13.88
CA ILE A 331 18.36 -32.94 -14.77
C ILE A 331 17.24 -33.73 -15.45
N ASP A 332 17.53 -34.94 -15.92
CA ASP A 332 16.52 -35.80 -16.52
C ASP A 332 15.47 -36.27 -15.51
N LEU A 333 15.86 -36.48 -14.24
CA LEU A 333 14.91 -36.79 -13.17
C LEU A 333 13.88 -35.67 -12.95
N VAL A 334 14.28 -34.40 -13.01
CA VAL A 334 13.36 -33.25 -12.81
C VAL A 334 12.29 -33.16 -13.91
N ARG A 335 12.57 -33.69 -15.11
CA ARG A 335 11.63 -33.75 -16.23
C ARG A 335 10.51 -34.77 -16.01
N THR A 336 10.71 -35.72 -15.10
CA THR A 336 9.70 -36.73 -14.76
C THR A 336 8.59 -36.15 -13.86
N ASP A 337 7.50 -36.90 -13.72
CA ASP A 337 6.41 -36.48 -12.84
C ASP A 337 6.78 -36.69 -11.37
N LEU A 338 7.20 -35.59 -10.73
CA LEU A 338 7.58 -35.54 -9.32
C LEU A 338 6.58 -34.73 -8.51
N SER A 339 6.45 -35.08 -7.23
CA SER A 339 5.76 -34.23 -6.25
C SER A 339 6.44 -32.84 -6.19
N LYS A 340 5.70 -31.79 -5.81
CA LYS A 340 6.30 -30.44 -5.67
C LYS A 340 7.46 -30.43 -4.67
N ALA A 341 7.34 -31.21 -3.59
CA ALA A 341 8.36 -31.34 -2.56
C ALA A 341 9.63 -32.03 -3.08
N ASP A 342 9.48 -33.19 -3.75
CA ASP A 342 10.62 -33.95 -4.28
C ASP A 342 11.30 -33.21 -5.44
N ARG A 343 10.53 -32.49 -6.26
CA ARG A 343 11.08 -31.62 -7.29
C ARG A 343 11.96 -30.53 -6.67
N MET A 344 11.52 -29.89 -5.59
CA MET A 344 12.33 -28.90 -4.89
C MET A 344 13.64 -29.50 -4.35
N LYS A 345 13.59 -30.71 -3.79
CA LYS A 345 14.79 -31.45 -3.34
C LYS A 345 15.77 -31.67 -4.49
N ALA A 346 15.28 -32.17 -5.63
CA ALA A 346 16.09 -32.38 -6.82
C ALA A 346 16.70 -31.07 -7.37
N MET A 347 15.92 -29.98 -7.44
CA MET A 347 16.40 -28.66 -7.86
C MET A 347 17.50 -28.11 -6.94
N CYS A 348 17.34 -28.28 -5.62
CA CYS A 348 18.35 -27.87 -4.65
C CYS A 348 19.64 -28.69 -4.81
N LEU A 349 19.52 -30.01 -5.02
CA LEU A 349 20.66 -30.88 -5.26
C LEU A 349 21.39 -30.53 -6.56
N ILE A 350 20.66 -30.27 -7.66
CA ILE A 350 21.24 -29.80 -8.93
C ILE A 350 22.03 -28.51 -8.74
N THR A 351 21.49 -27.56 -7.96
CA THR A 351 22.17 -26.28 -7.69
C THR A 351 23.51 -26.49 -6.97
N LEU A 352 23.53 -27.41 -5.99
CA LEU A 352 24.71 -27.75 -5.22
C LEU A 352 25.74 -28.56 -6.01
N ASP A 353 25.28 -29.53 -6.80
CA ASP A 353 26.15 -30.37 -7.64
C ASP A 353 26.73 -29.57 -8.82
N ALA A 354 26.01 -28.58 -9.35
CA ALA A 354 26.55 -27.63 -10.32
C ALA A 354 27.73 -26.82 -9.75
N HIS A 355 27.61 -26.33 -8.51
CA HIS A 355 28.73 -25.67 -7.82
C HIS A 355 29.91 -26.63 -7.59
N SER A 356 29.63 -27.87 -7.17
CA SER A 356 30.65 -28.91 -6.99
C SER A 356 31.40 -29.22 -8.30
N ARG A 357 30.68 -29.32 -9.43
CA ARG A 357 31.25 -29.46 -10.79
C ARG A 357 32.15 -28.28 -11.14
N ASP A 358 31.72 -27.06 -10.82
CA ASP A 358 32.48 -25.84 -11.12
C ASP A 358 33.74 -25.72 -10.26
N ILE A 359 33.70 -26.15 -8.98
CA ILE A 359 34.90 -26.28 -8.14
C ILE A 359 35.87 -27.29 -8.76
N CYS A 360 35.40 -28.48 -9.13
CA CYS A 360 36.25 -29.49 -9.77
C CYS A 360 36.92 -28.93 -11.03
N LYS A 361 36.15 -28.26 -11.89
CA LYS A 361 36.68 -27.62 -13.09
C LYS A 361 37.74 -26.57 -12.74
N LYS A 362 37.47 -25.72 -11.75
CA LYS A 362 38.42 -24.70 -11.28
C LYS A 362 39.73 -25.33 -10.78
N LEU A 363 39.65 -26.42 -10.01
CA LEU A 363 40.83 -27.14 -9.52
C LEU A 363 41.62 -27.82 -10.65
N VAL A 364 40.94 -28.31 -11.70
CA VAL A 364 41.59 -28.81 -12.93
C VAL A 364 42.29 -27.68 -13.67
N ASP A 365 41.62 -26.54 -13.86
CA ASP A 365 42.15 -25.39 -14.60
C ASP A 365 43.37 -24.77 -13.89
N PHE A 366 43.42 -24.81 -12.55
CA PHE A 366 44.57 -24.36 -11.74
C PHE A 366 45.61 -25.45 -11.45
N GLU A 367 45.43 -26.67 -11.97
CA GLU A 367 46.34 -27.80 -11.78
C GLU A 367 46.67 -28.08 -10.29
N VAL A 368 45.66 -27.99 -9.42
CA VAL A 368 45.84 -28.13 -7.96
C VAL A 368 46.09 -29.60 -7.58
N THR A 369 47.20 -29.85 -6.89
CA THR A 369 47.63 -31.21 -6.48
C THR A 369 47.65 -31.42 -4.96
N ASP A 370 47.63 -30.34 -4.16
CA ASP A 370 47.70 -30.39 -2.69
C ASP A 370 46.33 -30.10 -2.05
N VAL A 371 45.99 -30.89 -1.02
CA VAL A 371 44.79 -30.69 -0.17
C VAL A 371 44.87 -29.39 0.61
N ASN A 372 46.08 -28.90 0.94
CA ASN A 372 46.24 -27.64 1.68
C ASN A 372 46.22 -26.40 0.78
N HIS A 373 45.98 -26.56 -0.52
CA HIS A 373 45.90 -25.44 -1.43
C HIS A 373 44.71 -24.53 -1.11
N PHE A 374 44.93 -23.22 -1.15
CA PHE A 374 43.94 -22.21 -0.76
C PHE A 374 42.60 -22.36 -1.49
N GLU A 375 42.62 -22.64 -2.80
CA GLU A 375 41.39 -22.78 -3.61
C GLU A 375 40.45 -23.90 -3.14
N TRP A 376 40.99 -24.96 -2.53
CA TRP A 376 40.19 -26.01 -1.89
C TRP A 376 39.86 -25.65 -0.44
N GLN A 377 40.83 -25.12 0.31
CA GLN A 377 40.63 -24.71 1.70
C GLN A 377 39.59 -23.59 1.85
N SER A 378 39.40 -22.73 0.84
CA SER A 378 38.42 -21.66 0.83
C SER A 378 36.97 -22.14 0.69
N GLN A 379 36.75 -23.41 0.36
CA GLN A 379 35.41 -24.00 0.22
C GLN A 379 34.87 -24.47 1.57
N LEU A 380 33.54 -24.52 1.70
CA LEU A 380 32.88 -25.16 2.84
C LEU A 380 33.07 -26.68 2.73
N ARG A 381 33.73 -27.26 3.73
CA ARG A 381 34.00 -28.71 3.78
C ARG A 381 33.28 -29.31 4.97
N PHE A 382 32.59 -30.41 4.73
CA PHE A 382 31.81 -31.09 5.75
C PHE A 382 32.49 -32.39 6.11
N GLU A 383 32.57 -32.68 7.41
CA GLU A 383 33.17 -33.89 7.94
C GLU A 383 32.31 -34.46 9.06
N TRP A 384 31.96 -35.74 8.96
CA TRP A 384 31.37 -36.48 10.05
C TRP A 384 32.48 -37.08 10.91
N ARG A 385 32.54 -36.73 12.19
CA ARG A 385 33.54 -37.25 13.13
C ARG A 385 32.90 -38.30 14.02
N ASP A 386 33.23 -39.57 13.76
CA ASP A 386 32.69 -40.71 14.54
C ASP A 386 33.02 -40.64 16.03
N ALA A 387 34.15 -40.01 16.40
CA ALA A 387 34.55 -39.84 17.80
C ALA A 387 33.60 -38.93 18.59
N ASP A 388 33.05 -37.91 17.93
CA ASP A 388 32.15 -36.91 18.52
C ASP A 388 30.66 -37.23 18.24
N ASN A 389 30.39 -38.20 17.34
CA ASN A 389 29.07 -38.51 16.80
C ASN A 389 28.37 -37.26 16.23
N ASP A 390 29.13 -36.40 15.54
CA ASP A 390 28.67 -35.09 15.10
C ASP A 390 29.30 -34.66 13.75
N CYS A 391 28.68 -33.66 13.12
CA CYS A 391 29.09 -33.07 11.86
C CYS A 391 29.81 -31.72 12.09
N PHE A 392 31.01 -31.59 11.52
CA PHE A 392 31.82 -30.39 11.57
C PHE A 392 31.94 -29.75 10.20
N ILE A 393 31.95 -28.43 10.18
CA ILE A 393 32.11 -27.61 8.99
C ILE A 393 33.43 -26.87 9.10
N MET A 394 34.28 -27.01 8.08
CA MET A 394 35.59 -26.40 7.99
C MET A 394 35.68 -25.47 6.80
N ILE A 395 36.19 -24.26 7.02
CA ILE A 395 36.46 -23.27 5.97
C ILE A 395 37.70 -22.48 6.32
N VAL A 396 38.72 -22.55 5.46
CA VAL A 396 40.06 -22.06 5.73
C VAL A 396 40.56 -22.63 7.08
N ASP A 397 40.75 -21.78 8.09
CA ASP A 397 41.16 -22.15 9.45
C ASP A 397 40.00 -22.12 10.46
N ALA A 398 38.78 -21.80 10.03
CA ALA A 398 37.61 -21.77 10.89
C ALA A 398 36.89 -23.13 10.92
N GLU A 399 36.49 -23.54 12.12
CA GLU A 399 35.76 -24.79 12.40
C GLU A 399 34.48 -24.46 13.16
N PHE A 400 33.36 -25.02 12.70
CA PHE A 400 32.05 -24.86 13.33
C PHE A 400 31.37 -26.22 13.46
N ARG A 401 30.62 -26.41 14.56
CA ARG A 401 29.70 -27.55 14.71
C ARG A 401 28.44 -27.28 13.90
N TYR A 402 27.92 -28.29 13.20
CA TYR A 402 26.64 -28.18 12.50
C TYR A 402 25.50 -27.93 13.50
N GLY A 403 24.63 -26.96 13.22
CA GLY A 403 23.63 -26.50 14.20
C GLY A 403 22.42 -27.42 14.37
N PHE A 404 22.11 -28.25 13.38
CA PHE A 404 20.91 -29.13 13.33
C PHE A 404 19.56 -28.43 13.59
N GLU A 405 19.46 -27.11 13.44
CA GLU A 405 18.15 -26.47 13.43
C GLU A 405 17.45 -26.75 12.09
N TYR A 406 16.15 -27.03 12.12
CA TYR A 406 15.40 -27.30 10.90
C TYR A 406 15.18 -26.03 10.07
N ILE A 407 15.54 -26.08 8.79
CA ILE A 407 15.47 -24.93 7.88
C ILE A 407 14.40 -25.10 6.79
N GLY A 408 13.76 -26.28 6.68
CA GLY A 408 12.74 -26.53 5.68
C GLY A 408 13.25 -26.99 4.31
N ASN A 409 12.31 -27.36 3.43
CA ASN A 409 12.56 -27.70 2.03
C ASN A 409 12.50 -26.44 1.14
N GLY A 410 13.38 -25.48 1.41
CA GLY A 410 13.47 -24.22 0.66
C GLY A 410 14.43 -24.27 -0.53
N ALA A 411 14.19 -23.43 -1.54
CA ALA A 411 15.10 -23.26 -2.66
C ALA A 411 16.47 -22.72 -2.20
N ARG A 412 17.55 -23.21 -2.81
CA ARG A 412 18.93 -22.80 -2.50
C ARG A 412 19.43 -21.69 -3.42
N LEU A 413 20.35 -20.88 -2.89
CA LEU A 413 21.01 -19.84 -3.67
C LEU A 413 22.01 -20.48 -4.64
N VAL A 414 22.10 -19.94 -5.87
CA VAL A 414 23.17 -20.33 -6.79
C VAL A 414 24.49 -19.76 -6.27
N ILE A 415 25.41 -20.64 -5.88
CA ILE A 415 26.71 -20.26 -5.35
C ILE A 415 27.61 -19.78 -6.50
N THR A 416 28.12 -18.56 -6.37
CA THR A 416 29.05 -17.93 -7.33
C THR A 416 30.40 -17.67 -6.66
N PRO A 417 31.48 -17.38 -7.43
CA PRO A 417 32.76 -17.00 -6.84
C PRO A 417 32.69 -15.78 -5.90
N LEU A 418 31.70 -14.89 -6.08
CA LEU A 418 31.43 -13.80 -5.17
C LEU A 418 30.81 -14.29 -3.84
N THR A 419 29.93 -15.29 -3.92
CA THR A 419 29.29 -15.93 -2.77
C THR A 419 30.33 -16.63 -1.90
N ASP A 420 31.26 -17.38 -2.51
CA ASP A 420 32.37 -18.04 -1.80
C ASP A 420 33.22 -17.05 -0.99
N ARG A 421 33.51 -15.87 -1.56
CA ARG A 421 34.25 -14.81 -0.85
C ARG A 421 33.48 -14.27 0.36
N ILE A 422 32.16 -14.16 0.24
CA ILE A 422 31.30 -13.74 1.36
C ILE A 422 31.29 -14.84 2.43
N TYR A 423 31.22 -16.13 2.05
CA TYR A 423 31.28 -17.26 2.98
C TYR A 423 32.57 -17.26 3.78
N VAL A 424 33.72 -17.11 3.12
CA VAL A 424 35.01 -16.97 3.78
C VAL A 424 35.01 -15.78 4.74
N THR A 425 34.56 -14.60 4.30
CA THR A 425 34.65 -13.40 5.15
C THR A 425 33.69 -13.43 6.33
N ALA A 426 32.47 -13.94 6.14
CA ALA A 426 31.45 -14.06 7.16
C ALA A 426 31.83 -15.08 8.24
N THR A 427 32.33 -16.26 7.83
CA THR A 427 32.78 -17.29 8.77
C THR A 427 34.03 -16.84 9.54
N GLN A 428 34.94 -16.11 8.90
CA GLN A 428 36.06 -15.46 9.59
C GLN A 428 35.62 -14.39 10.59
N ALA A 429 34.58 -13.61 10.27
CA ALA A 429 34.04 -12.63 11.21
C ALA A 429 33.47 -13.32 12.46
N LEU A 430 32.72 -14.42 12.29
CA LEU A 430 32.19 -15.21 13.41
C LEU A 430 33.30 -15.79 14.29
N LYS A 431 34.36 -16.33 13.68
CA LYS A 431 35.53 -16.84 14.42
C LYS A 431 36.21 -15.76 15.26
N LEU A 432 36.22 -14.52 14.78
CA LEU A 432 36.74 -13.35 15.49
C LEU A 432 35.72 -12.71 16.46
N SER A 433 34.56 -13.34 16.65
CA SER A 433 33.46 -12.81 17.48
C SER A 433 33.02 -11.41 17.05
N MET A 434 32.93 -11.18 15.74
CA MET A 434 32.45 -9.93 15.14
C MET A 434 31.20 -10.18 14.29
N GLY A 435 30.38 -9.14 14.11
CA GLY A 435 29.33 -9.18 13.08
C GLY A 435 29.90 -9.06 11.66
N CYS A 436 29.08 -9.29 10.65
CA CYS A 436 29.46 -9.10 9.24
C CYS A 436 28.55 -8.05 8.57
N ALA A 437 29.13 -7.17 7.74
CA ALA A 437 28.42 -6.08 7.07
C ALA A 437 28.57 -6.17 5.54
N PRO A 438 27.80 -7.03 4.86
CA PRO A 438 27.71 -7.01 3.40
C PRO A 438 27.10 -5.70 2.90
N ALA A 439 27.87 -4.95 2.11
CA ALA A 439 27.50 -3.66 1.53
C ALA A 439 27.63 -3.71 0.00
N GLY A 440 26.62 -3.23 -0.71
CA GLY A 440 26.61 -3.24 -2.18
C GLY A 440 25.28 -2.75 -2.75
N PRO A 441 25.15 -2.62 -4.08
CA PRO A 441 23.90 -2.22 -4.73
C PRO A 441 22.72 -3.14 -4.40
N ALA A 442 21.49 -2.65 -4.53
CA ALA A 442 20.29 -3.46 -4.34
C ALA A 442 20.24 -4.62 -5.36
N GLY A 443 19.64 -5.76 -4.98
CA GLY A 443 19.49 -6.91 -5.87
C GLY A 443 20.77 -7.74 -6.11
N THR A 444 21.83 -7.50 -5.34
CA THR A 444 23.10 -8.25 -5.42
C THR A 444 23.16 -9.50 -4.51
N GLY A 445 22.04 -9.89 -3.90
CA GLY A 445 21.96 -11.13 -3.11
C GLY A 445 22.55 -11.06 -1.70
N LYS A 446 22.69 -9.87 -1.09
CA LYS A 446 23.33 -9.69 0.23
C LYS A 446 22.63 -10.47 1.35
N THR A 447 21.32 -10.31 1.44
CA THR A 447 20.47 -10.94 2.45
C THR A 447 20.35 -12.44 2.18
N GLU A 448 20.22 -12.81 0.92
CA GLU A 448 20.10 -14.18 0.43
C GLU A 448 21.38 -14.98 0.67
N THR A 449 22.55 -14.38 0.45
CA THR A 449 23.84 -15.01 0.74
C THR A 449 24.00 -15.29 2.23
N THR A 450 23.57 -14.36 3.08
CA THR A 450 23.60 -14.55 4.54
C THR A 450 22.65 -15.67 4.95
N LYS A 451 21.42 -15.68 4.40
CA LYS A 451 20.42 -16.75 4.61
C LYS A 451 20.95 -18.13 4.19
N ASP A 452 21.52 -18.23 3.00
CA ASP A 452 22.04 -19.50 2.49
C ASP A 452 23.22 -20.00 3.34
N LEU A 453 24.12 -19.11 3.77
CA LEU A 453 25.20 -19.46 4.70
C LEU A 453 24.66 -20.04 6.02
N GLY A 454 23.72 -19.37 6.70
CA GLY A 454 23.15 -19.93 7.94
C GLY A 454 22.41 -21.24 7.70
N ALA A 455 21.75 -21.38 6.55
CA ALA A 455 21.12 -22.63 6.17
C ALA A 455 22.12 -23.76 5.85
N MET A 456 23.35 -23.45 5.41
CA MET A 456 24.45 -24.42 5.28
C MET A 456 25.05 -24.81 6.64
N LEU A 457 25.06 -23.89 7.61
CA LEU A 457 25.47 -24.16 9.00
C LEU A 457 24.34 -24.74 9.88
N ALA A 458 23.12 -24.89 9.34
CA ALA A 458 21.92 -25.24 10.08
C ALA A 458 21.66 -24.37 11.32
N LYS A 459 21.75 -23.06 11.12
CA LYS A 459 21.41 -22.01 12.09
C LYS A 459 20.21 -21.21 11.60
N CYS A 460 19.23 -20.99 12.45
CA CYS A 460 18.07 -20.16 12.18
C CYS A 460 18.49 -18.69 12.07
N ILE A 461 18.15 -18.08 10.94
CA ILE A 461 18.35 -16.65 10.69
C ILE A 461 17.00 -15.93 10.75
N TYR A 462 16.89 -14.98 11.67
CA TYR A 462 15.80 -14.01 11.71
C TYR A 462 16.16 -12.79 10.87
N VAL A 463 15.31 -12.44 9.92
CA VAL A 463 15.50 -11.25 9.08
C VAL A 463 14.60 -10.13 9.56
N PHE A 464 15.20 -9.02 9.96
CA PHE A 464 14.51 -7.82 10.44
C PHE A 464 14.63 -6.73 9.39
N ASN A 465 13.50 -6.31 8.82
CA ASN A 465 13.46 -5.18 7.90
C ASN A 465 13.49 -3.89 8.73
N CYS A 466 14.59 -3.13 8.66
CA CYS A 466 14.76 -1.96 9.50
C CYS A 466 13.94 -0.79 8.97
N ALA A 467 13.03 -0.27 9.80
CA ALA A 467 12.21 0.89 9.50
C ALA A 467 12.56 2.06 10.43
N PRO A 468 12.42 3.33 10.00
CA PRO A 468 12.69 4.50 10.84
C PRO A 468 11.93 4.51 12.18
N GLU A 469 10.78 3.84 12.23
CA GLU A 469 9.89 3.75 13.39
C GLU A 469 10.38 2.75 14.46
N MET A 470 11.41 1.93 14.18
CA MET A 470 11.95 0.98 15.15
C MET A 470 12.71 1.69 16.28
N ASP A 471 12.40 1.33 17.53
CA ASP A 471 13.01 1.93 18.72
C ASP A 471 14.17 1.10 19.29
N TYR A 472 14.96 1.74 20.17
CA TYR A 472 16.13 1.09 20.79
C TYR A 472 15.74 -0.04 21.76
N LYS A 473 14.52 -0.04 22.32
CA LYS A 473 14.06 -1.11 23.22
C LYS A 473 13.73 -2.38 22.45
N SER A 474 13.03 -2.25 21.32
CA SER A 474 12.76 -3.35 20.40
C SER A 474 14.07 -3.96 19.90
N MET A 475 15.05 -3.13 19.55
CA MET A 475 16.40 -3.60 19.22
C MET A 475 17.08 -4.31 20.40
N GLY A 476 16.94 -3.78 21.61
CA GLY A 476 17.40 -4.42 22.84
C GLY A 476 16.85 -5.83 23.02
N ASP A 477 15.53 -6.01 22.86
CA ASP A 477 14.87 -7.31 22.96
C ASP A 477 15.32 -8.28 21.86
N ILE A 478 15.55 -7.80 20.64
CA ILE A 478 16.15 -8.62 19.57
C ILE A 478 17.56 -9.09 19.97
N TRP A 479 18.41 -8.22 20.51
CA TRP A 479 19.74 -8.60 20.97
C TRP A 479 19.71 -9.59 22.14
N LYS A 480 18.75 -9.44 23.08
CA LYS A 480 18.50 -10.41 24.16
C LYS A 480 18.16 -11.77 23.58
N GLY A 481 17.22 -11.82 22.62
CA GLY A 481 16.80 -13.04 21.94
C GLY A 481 17.96 -13.72 21.20
N LEU A 482 18.69 -12.98 20.37
CA LEU A 482 19.80 -13.52 19.56
C LEU A 482 20.94 -14.07 20.43
N GLY A 483 21.35 -13.32 21.46
CA GLY A 483 22.43 -13.74 22.36
C GLY A 483 22.05 -14.95 23.21
N ALA A 484 20.78 -15.08 23.61
CA ALA A 484 20.33 -16.19 24.45
C ALA A 484 19.94 -17.45 23.67
N SER A 485 19.48 -17.32 22.42
CA SER A 485 19.09 -18.47 21.60
C SER A 485 20.20 -19.02 20.70
N GLY A 486 21.32 -18.29 20.53
CA GLY A 486 22.36 -18.67 19.57
C GLY A 486 21.94 -18.53 18.10
N ALA A 487 20.82 -17.85 17.84
CA ALA A 487 20.31 -17.62 16.50
C ALA A 487 21.06 -16.47 15.82
N TRP A 488 20.88 -16.36 14.51
CA TRP A 488 21.49 -15.30 13.71
C TRP A 488 20.46 -14.21 13.37
N GLY A 489 20.90 -12.95 13.43
CA GLY A 489 20.09 -11.80 13.06
C GLY A 489 20.62 -11.16 11.78
N CYS A 490 19.78 -11.05 10.75
CA CYS A 490 20.09 -10.29 9.54
C CYS A 490 19.22 -9.04 9.51
N PHE A 491 19.85 -7.88 9.73
CA PHE A 491 19.20 -6.59 9.73
C PHE A 491 19.27 -6.01 8.32
N ASP A 492 18.17 -6.12 7.60
CA ASP A 492 18.05 -5.61 6.25
C ASP A 492 17.89 -4.11 6.29
N GLU A 493 18.59 -3.40 5.41
CA GLU A 493 18.46 -1.95 5.28
C GLU A 493 18.78 -1.16 6.57
N PHE A 494 19.76 -1.64 7.33
CA PHE A 494 20.10 -1.13 8.66
C PHE A 494 20.38 0.39 8.71
N ASN A 495 20.81 0.97 7.59
CA ASN A 495 21.03 2.40 7.40
C ASN A 495 19.76 3.25 7.23
N ARG A 496 18.56 2.71 7.48
CA ARG A 496 17.29 3.47 7.59
C ARG A 496 16.98 3.93 9.00
N LEU A 497 17.61 3.32 10.01
CA LEU A 497 17.41 3.70 11.39
C LEU A 497 17.91 5.13 11.64
N ILE A 498 17.23 5.84 12.52
CA ILE A 498 17.65 7.17 12.97
C ILE A 498 18.98 7.08 13.71
N ALA A 499 19.82 8.11 13.58
CA ALA A 499 21.17 8.13 14.13
C ALA A 499 21.22 7.90 15.65
N GLU A 500 20.22 8.40 16.38
CA GLU A 500 20.09 8.23 17.84
C GLU A 500 19.93 6.77 18.24
N VAL A 501 19.07 6.02 17.53
CA VAL A 501 18.86 4.58 17.77
C VAL A 501 20.12 3.79 17.41
N LEU A 502 20.76 4.09 16.28
CA LEU A 502 22.02 3.45 15.87
C LEU A 502 23.13 3.59 16.93
N SER A 503 23.21 4.74 17.58
CA SER A 503 24.18 4.99 18.65
C SER A 503 23.94 4.08 19.86
N VAL A 504 22.69 3.94 20.31
CA VAL A 504 22.34 3.06 21.44
C VAL A 504 22.55 1.59 21.08
N CYS A 505 22.14 1.18 19.88
CA CYS A 505 22.34 -0.18 19.37
C CYS A 505 23.81 -0.61 19.38
N SER A 506 24.75 0.32 19.11
CA SER A 506 26.17 0.02 19.17
C SER A 506 26.64 -0.40 20.57
N THR A 507 26.06 0.20 21.61
CA THR A 507 26.38 -0.15 23.01
C THR A 507 25.74 -1.48 23.40
N GLN A 508 24.49 -1.72 22.96
CA GLN A 508 23.76 -2.95 23.23
C GLN A 508 24.45 -4.18 22.59
N TYR A 509 24.80 -4.10 21.31
CA TYR A 509 25.45 -5.22 20.62
C TYR A 509 26.87 -5.47 21.14
N LYS A 510 27.61 -4.40 21.47
CA LYS A 510 28.93 -4.53 22.08
C LYS A 510 28.90 -5.30 23.39
N ALA A 511 27.88 -5.13 24.23
CA ALA A 511 27.76 -5.88 25.49
C ALA A 511 27.66 -7.41 25.26
N VAL A 512 26.99 -7.83 24.17
CA VAL A 512 26.92 -9.24 23.77
C VAL A 512 28.30 -9.73 23.31
N LEU A 513 28.96 -8.98 22.42
CA LEU A 513 30.29 -9.34 21.90
C LEU A 513 31.36 -9.42 23.00
N ASP A 514 31.40 -8.43 23.90
CA ASP A 514 32.35 -8.39 25.02
C ASP A 514 32.17 -9.63 25.94
N ALA A 515 30.94 -10.13 26.10
CA ALA A 515 30.66 -11.34 26.86
C ALA A 515 31.16 -12.61 26.14
N ILE A 516 31.03 -12.67 24.81
CA ILE A 516 31.55 -13.78 23.98
C ILE A 516 33.09 -13.80 24.04
N VAL A 517 33.74 -12.65 23.82
CA VAL A 517 35.21 -12.55 23.86
C VAL A 517 35.76 -12.90 25.25
N ALA A 518 35.04 -12.53 26.30
CA ALA A 518 35.39 -12.89 27.67
C ALA A 518 35.02 -14.34 28.07
N ASN A 519 34.48 -15.16 27.14
CA ASN A 519 34.01 -16.53 27.38
C ASN A 519 33.06 -16.65 28.59
N ARG A 520 32.17 -15.67 28.77
CA ARG A 520 31.16 -15.70 29.84
C ARG A 520 30.00 -16.61 29.44
N LYS A 521 29.38 -17.25 30.44
CA LYS A 521 28.15 -18.06 30.24
C LYS A 521 26.88 -17.22 30.24
N THR A 522 26.96 -16.01 30.79
CA THR A 522 25.85 -15.06 30.86
C THR A 522 26.32 -13.68 30.40
N PHE A 523 25.39 -12.89 29.89
CA PHE A 523 25.60 -11.49 29.55
C PHE A 523 24.52 -10.63 30.19
N VAL A 524 24.83 -9.35 30.42
CA VAL A 524 23.90 -8.38 31.02
C VAL A 524 23.57 -7.32 29.98
N LEU A 525 22.28 -7.14 29.71
CA LEU A 525 21.79 -6.13 28.77
C LEU A 525 20.57 -5.44 29.38
N GLU A 526 20.60 -4.10 29.44
CA GLU A 526 19.52 -3.28 30.04
C GLU A 526 19.12 -3.68 31.47
N GLY A 527 20.08 -4.19 32.25
CA GLY A 527 19.86 -4.67 33.61
C GLY A 527 19.27 -6.09 33.71
N ALA A 528 19.02 -6.76 32.59
CA ALA A 528 18.63 -8.17 32.54
C ALA A 528 19.86 -9.08 32.35
N GLU A 529 20.03 -10.10 33.19
CA GLU A 529 21.03 -11.15 33.02
C GLU A 529 20.44 -12.33 32.26
N LEU A 530 21.12 -12.75 31.19
CA LEU A 530 20.67 -13.78 30.23
C LEU A 530 21.77 -14.81 30.00
N LYS A 531 21.37 -16.06 29.72
CA LYS A 531 22.29 -17.10 29.22
C LYS A 531 22.87 -16.65 27.89
N LEU A 532 24.14 -16.92 27.65
CA LEU A 532 24.82 -16.63 26.39
C LEU A 532 25.05 -17.94 25.62
N ASP A 533 24.65 -17.96 24.35
CA ASP A 533 25.12 -18.94 23.38
C ASP A 533 26.13 -18.25 22.43
N PRO A 534 27.42 -18.65 22.45
CA PRO A 534 28.47 -18.00 21.66
C PRO A 534 28.31 -18.21 20.14
N THR A 535 27.39 -19.07 19.70
CA THR A 535 27.11 -19.29 18.27
C THR A 535 26.23 -18.23 17.63
N CYS A 536 25.76 -17.23 18.39
CA CYS A 536 24.98 -16.11 17.86
C CYS A 536 25.80 -15.27 16.86
N GLY A 537 25.13 -14.74 15.85
CA GLY A 537 25.77 -13.94 14.80
C GLY A 537 24.88 -12.78 14.35
N ALA A 538 25.48 -11.63 14.05
CA ALA A 538 24.75 -10.48 13.53
C ALA A 538 25.28 -10.06 12.15
N TYR A 539 24.34 -9.79 11.25
CA TYR A 539 24.60 -9.38 9.87
C TYR A 539 23.83 -8.11 9.57
N ILE A 540 24.50 -7.10 9.01
CA ILE A 540 23.85 -5.86 8.58
C ILE A 540 24.00 -5.68 7.07
N THR A 541 22.88 -5.46 6.37
CA THR A 541 22.94 -5.19 4.93
C THR A 541 22.84 -3.69 4.68
N MET A 542 23.60 -3.20 3.71
CA MET A 542 23.63 -1.79 3.35
C MET A 542 23.49 -1.59 1.85
N ASN A 543 22.62 -0.65 1.49
CA ASN A 543 22.50 -0.09 0.14
C ASN A 543 23.07 1.35 0.16
N PRO A 544 24.36 1.56 -0.18
CA PRO A 544 24.94 2.90 -0.24
C PRO A 544 24.40 3.69 -1.44
N GLY A 545 24.22 5.01 -1.27
CA GLY A 545 23.90 5.94 -2.37
C GLY A 545 22.40 6.21 -2.64
N TYR A 546 21.48 5.63 -1.88
CA TYR A 546 20.04 5.88 -1.98
C TYR A 546 19.60 7.06 -1.09
N ILE A 547 18.59 7.81 -1.53
CA ILE A 547 17.99 8.93 -0.80
C ILE A 547 17.39 8.41 0.52
N GLY A 548 17.57 9.14 1.62
CA GLY A 548 16.99 8.79 2.94
C GLY A 548 17.81 7.80 3.79
N ARG A 549 19.06 7.50 3.41
CA ARG A 549 19.94 6.59 4.17
C ARG A 549 20.96 7.35 5.03
N THR A 550 21.13 6.93 6.28
CA THR A 550 22.09 7.50 7.23
C THR A 550 23.45 6.80 7.13
N PRO A 551 24.58 7.53 7.27
CA PRO A 551 25.87 6.89 7.41
C PRO A 551 25.97 6.16 8.76
N LEU A 552 26.58 4.98 8.77
CA LEU A 552 26.78 4.24 10.03
C LEU A 552 27.75 4.98 10.97
N PRO A 553 27.45 5.04 12.28
CA PRO A 553 28.39 5.57 13.28
C PRO A 553 29.71 4.77 13.31
N GLU A 554 30.83 5.45 13.57
CA GLU A 554 32.14 4.80 13.68
C GLU A 554 32.21 3.75 14.78
N SER A 555 31.53 3.99 15.92
CA SER A 555 31.45 3.02 17.02
C SER A 555 30.86 1.68 16.61
N LEU A 556 29.90 1.69 15.67
CA LEU A 556 29.26 0.50 15.16
C LEU A 556 30.12 -0.19 14.09
N LYS A 557 30.79 0.57 13.22
CA LYS A 557 31.67 0.00 12.19
C LYS A 557 32.76 -0.90 12.77
N VAL A 558 33.25 -0.61 13.97
CA VAL A 558 34.27 -1.43 14.65
C VAL A 558 33.72 -2.81 15.05
N LEU A 559 32.41 -2.97 15.25
CA LEU A 559 31.78 -4.24 15.67
C LEU A 559 31.49 -5.18 14.49
N PHE A 560 31.58 -4.68 13.25
CA PHE A 560 31.24 -5.43 12.05
C PHE A 560 32.39 -5.45 11.05
N ARG A 561 32.66 -6.62 10.46
CA ARG A 561 33.59 -6.76 9.35
C ARG A 561 32.90 -6.39 8.04
N PRO A 562 33.34 -5.35 7.31
CA PRO A 562 32.71 -4.95 6.05
C PRO A 562 33.05 -5.92 4.92
N VAL A 563 32.07 -6.17 4.04
CA VAL A 563 32.23 -6.97 2.81
C VAL A 563 31.61 -6.23 1.64
N THR A 564 32.41 -5.93 0.61
CA THR A 564 31.89 -5.27 -0.60
C THR A 564 31.34 -6.31 -1.57
N VAL A 565 30.04 -6.20 -1.87
CA VAL A 565 29.32 -7.07 -2.80
C VAL A 565 29.12 -6.33 -4.13
N VAL A 566 29.64 -6.90 -5.21
CA VAL A 566 29.49 -6.38 -6.58
C VAL A 566 28.37 -7.12 -7.33
N VAL A 567 28.04 -6.68 -8.55
CA VAL A 567 27.06 -7.35 -9.39
C VAL A 567 27.58 -8.77 -9.74
N PRO A 568 26.80 -9.84 -9.48
CA PRO A 568 27.20 -11.20 -9.78
C PRO A 568 27.14 -11.51 -11.28
N ASP A 569 27.75 -12.62 -11.69
CA ASP A 569 27.64 -13.11 -13.06
C ASP A 569 26.25 -13.71 -13.30
N PHE A 570 25.40 -13.00 -14.04
CA PHE A 570 24.05 -13.43 -14.34
C PHE A 570 23.99 -14.62 -15.30
N ALA A 571 25.02 -14.86 -16.12
CA ALA A 571 25.02 -15.99 -17.06
C ALA A 571 25.15 -17.32 -16.32
N LEU A 572 26.03 -17.38 -15.32
CA LEU A 572 26.18 -18.56 -14.45
C LEU A 572 24.90 -18.85 -13.67
N ILE A 573 24.25 -17.81 -13.15
CA ILE A 573 22.99 -17.96 -12.41
C ILE A 573 21.88 -18.46 -13.35
N ALA A 574 21.76 -17.88 -14.55
CA ALA A 574 20.78 -18.32 -15.54
C ALA A 574 21.01 -19.77 -15.99
N GLU A 575 22.27 -20.19 -16.19
CA GLU A 575 22.65 -21.57 -16.50
C GLU A 575 22.16 -22.53 -15.41
N ASN A 576 22.52 -22.28 -14.15
CA ASN A 576 22.18 -23.19 -13.05
C ASN A 576 20.66 -23.27 -12.81
N MET A 577 19.96 -22.14 -12.96
CA MET A 577 18.51 -22.11 -12.87
C MET A 577 17.83 -22.86 -14.01
N LEU A 578 18.31 -22.71 -15.25
CA LEU A 578 17.80 -23.48 -16.39
C LEU A 578 18.03 -24.99 -16.19
N MET A 579 19.19 -25.40 -15.69
CA MET A 579 19.45 -26.81 -15.35
C MET A 579 18.47 -27.32 -14.29
N ALA A 580 18.24 -26.54 -13.22
CA ALA A 580 17.27 -26.89 -12.19
C ALA A 580 15.83 -26.98 -12.73
N GLU A 581 15.49 -26.24 -13.79
CA GLU A 581 14.18 -26.31 -14.44
C GLU A 581 14.08 -27.43 -15.51
N GLY A 582 15.15 -28.20 -15.72
CA GLY A 582 15.16 -29.35 -16.62
C GLY A 582 15.71 -29.07 -18.02
N PHE A 583 16.52 -28.01 -18.22
CA PHE A 583 17.16 -27.72 -19.50
C PHE A 583 18.54 -28.35 -19.61
N THR A 584 18.83 -29.06 -20.69
CA THR A 584 20.16 -29.63 -20.95
C THR A 584 21.08 -28.68 -21.72
N MET A 585 20.53 -27.79 -22.57
CA MET A 585 21.32 -26.76 -23.27
C MET A 585 21.48 -25.46 -22.48
N ALA A 586 21.34 -25.53 -21.15
CA ALA A 586 21.28 -24.40 -20.23
C ALA A 586 22.42 -23.39 -20.40
N LYS A 587 23.65 -23.85 -20.65
CA LYS A 587 24.83 -22.98 -20.82
C LYS A 587 24.71 -22.02 -22.02
N VAL A 588 24.31 -22.53 -23.17
CA VAL A 588 24.16 -21.73 -24.39
C VAL A 588 22.96 -20.79 -24.27
N LEU A 589 21.87 -21.30 -23.72
CA LEU A 589 20.62 -20.56 -23.53
C LEU A 589 20.77 -19.43 -22.51
N GLY A 590 21.50 -19.66 -21.40
CA GLY A 590 21.80 -18.65 -20.40
C GLY A 590 22.57 -17.47 -20.97
N VAL A 591 23.61 -17.72 -21.79
CA VAL A 591 24.36 -16.65 -22.46
C VAL A 591 23.48 -15.86 -23.43
N LYS A 592 22.66 -16.54 -24.25
CA LYS A 592 21.72 -15.86 -25.16
C LYS A 592 20.71 -14.99 -24.41
N PHE A 593 20.17 -15.51 -23.31
CA PHE A 593 19.23 -14.80 -22.44
C PHE A 593 19.85 -13.50 -21.91
N ILE A 594 21.04 -13.60 -21.30
CA ILE A 594 21.69 -12.44 -20.68
C ILE A 594 22.13 -11.41 -21.72
N ASN A 595 22.57 -11.86 -22.90
CA ASN A 595 22.87 -10.97 -24.01
C ASN A 595 21.62 -10.21 -24.49
N LEU A 596 20.47 -10.86 -24.62
CA LEU A 596 19.21 -10.18 -24.94
C LEU A 596 18.90 -9.08 -23.93
N TYR A 597 18.93 -9.40 -22.63
CA TYR A 597 18.61 -8.43 -21.57
C TYR A 597 19.61 -7.28 -21.50
N THR A 598 20.88 -7.56 -21.78
CA THR A 598 21.93 -6.52 -21.89
C THR A 598 21.66 -5.60 -23.07
N LEU A 599 21.32 -6.15 -24.24
CA LEU A 599 20.97 -5.38 -25.43
C LEU A 599 19.67 -4.59 -25.23
N CYS A 600 18.64 -5.17 -24.61
CA CYS A 600 17.41 -4.48 -24.27
C CYS A 600 17.67 -3.29 -23.34
N ARG A 601 18.53 -3.46 -22.32
CA ARG A 601 18.92 -2.37 -21.43
C ARG A 601 19.63 -1.25 -22.20
N ASP A 602 20.46 -1.57 -23.17
CA ASP A 602 21.32 -0.60 -23.85
C ASP A 602 20.61 0.09 -25.03
N LEU A 603 19.71 -0.60 -25.74
CA LEU A 603 19.06 -0.13 -26.98
C LEU A 603 17.63 0.37 -26.81
N LEU A 604 16.85 -0.13 -25.85
CA LEU A 604 15.47 0.33 -25.64
C LEU A 604 15.45 1.69 -24.93
N SER A 605 14.30 2.36 -24.98
CA SER A 605 14.10 3.60 -24.22
C SER A 605 14.38 3.40 -22.72
N LYS A 606 14.85 4.45 -22.04
CA LYS A 606 15.14 4.40 -20.59
C LYS A 606 13.86 4.58 -19.76
N ALA A 607 12.83 3.79 -20.06
CA ALA A 607 11.58 3.80 -19.32
C ALA A 607 11.80 3.30 -17.88
N MET A 608 11.22 4.01 -16.90
CA MET A 608 11.43 3.73 -15.46
C MET A 608 10.92 2.35 -15.00
N HIS A 609 10.04 1.72 -15.77
CA HIS A 609 9.43 0.43 -15.46
C HIS A 609 10.16 -0.76 -16.11
N TYR A 610 11.21 -0.52 -16.90
CA TYR A 610 12.03 -1.58 -17.45
C TYR A 610 12.94 -2.15 -16.38
N ASP A 611 12.78 -3.44 -16.11
CA ASP A 611 13.65 -4.21 -15.22
C ASP A 611 14.29 -5.37 -15.99
N TRP A 612 15.60 -5.30 -16.13
CA TRP A 612 16.46 -6.33 -16.72
C TRP A 612 17.35 -7.00 -15.66
N GLY A 613 17.02 -6.83 -14.38
CA GLY A 613 17.74 -7.39 -13.24
C GLY A 613 17.41 -8.84 -12.92
N LEU A 614 18.09 -9.40 -11.92
CA LEU A 614 18.05 -10.82 -11.59
C LEU A 614 16.66 -11.37 -11.22
N ARG A 615 15.79 -10.55 -10.61
CA ARG A 615 14.43 -10.98 -10.24
C ARG A 615 13.53 -11.17 -11.46
N ALA A 616 13.63 -10.29 -12.45
CA ALA A 616 12.96 -10.46 -13.74
C ALA A 616 13.46 -11.73 -14.44
N ILE A 617 14.79 -11.94 -14.48
CA ILE A 617 15.42 -13.15 -15.03
C ILE A 617 14.83 -14.41 -14.37
N LYS A 618 14.85 -14.49 -13.03
CA LYS A 618 14.31 -15.62 -12.27
C LYS A 618 12.86 -15.94 -12.61
N SER A 619 12.03 -14.91 -12.81
CA SER A 619 10.61 -15.09 -13.12
C SER A 619 10.39 -15.68 -14.50
N VAL A 620 11.15 -15.22 -15.51
CA VAL A 620 11.08 -15.78 -16.86
C VAL A 620 11.55 -17.24 -16.87
N LEU A 621 12.66 -17.54 -16.17
CA LEU A 621 13.21 -18.90 -16.14
C LEU A 621 12.26 -19.91 -15.48
N ARG A 622 11.55 -19.51 -14.41
CA ARG A 622 10.50 -20.33 -13.79
C ARG A 622 9.38 -20.67 -14.79
N VAL A 623 8.88 -19.66 -15.52
CA VAL A 623 7.86 -19.84 -16.56
C VAL A 623 8.37 -20.73 -17.71
N ALA A 624 9.63 -20.56 -18.11
CA ALA A 624 10.25 -21.41 -19.11
C ALA A 624 10.32 -22.89 -18.67
N GLY A 625 10.61 -23.13 -17.38
CA GLY A 625 10.55 -24.45 -16.76
C GLY A 625 9.15 -25.06 -16.76
N ASP A 626 8.13 -24.28 -16.41
CA ASP A 626 6.73 -24.71 -16.47
C ASP A 626 6.34 -25.11 -17.90
N PHE A 627 6.73 -24.31 -18.90
CA PHE A 627 6.51 -24.66 -20.30
C PHE A 627 7.25 -25.93 -20.70
N LYS A 628 8.51 -26.11 -20.29
CA LYS A 628 9.28 -27.32 -20.59
C LYS A 628 8.65 -28.58 -20.00
N ARG A 629 8.04 -28.48 -18.81
CA ARG A 629 7.30 -29.59 -18.19
C ARG A 629 5.98 -29.88 -18.90
N SER A 630 5.25 -28.84 -19.27
CA SER A 630 3.96 -29.00 -19.98
C SER A 630 4.13 -29.53 -21.41
N GLU A 631 5.26 -29.24 -22.05
CA GLU A 631 5.56 -29.61 -23.44
C GLU A 631 6.99 -30.18 -23.59
N PRO A 632 7.29 -31.38 -23.05
CA PRO A 632 8.65 -31.92 -22.98
C PRO A 632 9.33 -32.12 -24.35
N GLU A 633 8.56 -32.50 -25.37
CA GLU A 633 9.03 -32.79 -26.73
C GLU A 633 9.44 -31.54 -27.52
N LYS A 634 9.00 -30.34 -27.10
CA LYS A 634 9.36 -29.12 -27.81
C LYS A 634 10.81 -28.73 -27.57
N SER A 635 11.41 -28.13 -28.60
CA SER A 635 12.77 -27.59 -28.54
C SER A 635 12.91 -26.59 -27.40
N GLU A 636 13.96 -26.75 -26.59
CA GLU A 636 14.27 -25.85 -25.48
C GLU A 636 14.43 -24.39 -25.94
N LEU A 637 14.97 -24.20 -27.14
CA LEU A 637 15.17 -22.89 -27.76
C LEU A 637 13.82 -22.19 -28.05
N THR A 638 12.85 -22.95 -28.55
CA THR A 638 11.48 -22.49 -28.88
C THR A 638 10.71 -22.11 -27.61
N LEU A 639 10.84 -22.91 -26.55
CA LEU A 639 10.18 -22.66 -25.27
C LEU A 639 10.75 -21.42 -24.57
N LEU A 640 12.08 -21.26 -24.59
CA LEU A 640 12.73 -20.07 -24.04
C LEU A 640 12.31 -18.81 -24.80
N PHE A 641 12.29 -18.86 -26.13
CA PHE A 641 11.81 -17.74 -26.97
C PHE A 641 10.39 -17.31 -26.59
N ARG A 642 9.46 -18.27 -26.47
CA ARG A 642 8.07 -18.01 -26.08
C ARG A 642 7.99 -17.35 -24.71
N SER A 643 8.71 -17.88 -23.72
CA SER A 643 8.72 -17.32 -22.35
C SER A 643 9.28 -15.89 -22.32
N LEU A 644 10.34 -15.61 -23.08
CA LEU A 644 10.95 -14.28 -23.20
C LEU A 644 9.99 -13.29 -23.85
N ARG A 645 9.31 -13.69 -24.93
CA ARG A 645 8.36 -12.82 -25.61
C ARG A 645 7.15 -12.53 -24.72
N ASP A 646 6.46 -13.59 -24.27
CA ASP A 646 5.16 -13.47 -23.61
C ASP A 646 5.27 -12.77 -22.24
N PHE A 647 6.38 -12.94 -21.50
CA PHE A 647 6.58 -12.27 -20.21
C PHE A 647 6.99 -10.79 -20.32
N ASN A 648 7.72 -10.40 -21.37
CA ASN A 648 8.20 -9.02 -21.52
C ASN A 648 7.21 -8.14 -22.30
N LEU A 649 6.41 -8.72 -23.20
CA LEU A 649 5.39 -8.01 -23.98
C LEU A 649 4.45 -7.10 -23.15
N PRO A 650 3.91 -7.52 -21.99
CA PRO A 650 3.03 -6.67 -21.18
C PRO A 650 3.70 -5.38 -20.68
N LYS A 651 5.04 -5.36 -20.62
CA LYS A 651 5.85 -4.27 -20.06
C LYS A 651 6.33 -3.29 -21.12
N ILE A 652 6.49 -3.74 -22.36
CA ILE A 652 7.15 -2.97 -23.41
C ILE A 652 6.20 -1.89 -23.95
N VAL A 653 6.73 -0.68 -24.10
CA VAL A 653 6.04 0.46 -24.69
C VAL A 653 5.88 0.25 -26.20
N GLY A 654 4.80 0.76 -26.81
CA GLY A 654 4.48 0.53 -28.22
C GLY A 654 5.64 0.80 -29.20
N ASP A 655 6.38 1.90 -29.02
CA ASP A 655 7.49 2.28 -29.92
C ASP A 655 8.70 1.32 -29.79
N ASP A 656 8.94 0.78 -28.59
CA ASP A 656 10.05 -0.14 -28.28
C ASP A 656 9.75 -1.59 -28.71
N LEU A 657 8.48 -1.92 -28.95
CA LEU A 657 8.02 -3.26 -29.33
C LEU A 657 8.72 -3.76 -30.61
N ILE A 658 8.91 -2.87 -31.57
CA ILE A 658 9.54 -3.19 -32.86
C ILE A 658 11.02 -3.55 -32.64
N ILE A 659 11.73 -2.78 -31.81
CA ILE A 659 13.15 -3.02 -31.50
C ILE A 659 13.30 -4.35 -30.76
N PHE A 660 12.45 -4.60 -29.75
CA PHE A 660 12.48 -5.83 -28.99
C PHE A 660 12.25 -7.08 -29.86
N MET A 661 11.27 -7.03 -30.76
CA MET A 661 11.01 -8.14 -31.69
C MET A 661 12.17 -8.34 -32.69
N GLY A 662 12.82 -7.26 -33.13
CA GLY A 662 14.04 -7.34 -33.94
C GLY A 662 15.18 -8.06 -33.22
N LEU A 663 15.48 -7.66 -31.96
CA LEU A 663 16.51 -8.30 -31.14
C LEU A 663 16.22 -9.78 -30.86
N LEU A 664 14.94 -10.12 -30.64
CA LEU A 664 14.50 -11.50 -30.51
C LEU A 664 14.75 -12.29 -31.80
N GLY A 665 14.42 -11.72 -32.97
CA GLY A 665 14.64 -12.33 -34.28
C GLY A 665 16.13 -12.58 -34.58
N ASP A 666 17.01 -11.67 -34.17
CA ASP A 666 18.46 -11.79 -34.37
C ASP A 666 19.09 -12.91 -33.51
N LEU A 667 18.65 -13.06 -32.26
CA LEU A 667 19.16 -14.08 -31.34
C LEU A 667 18.54 -15.48 -31.54
N PHE A 668 17.31 -15.51 -32.08
CA PHE A 668 16.51 -16.71 -32.30
C PHE A 668 15.99 -16.77 -33.75
N PRO A 669 16.89 -16.90 -34.74
CA PRO A 669 16.51 -16.87 -36.15
C PRO A 669 15.63 -18.07 -36.53
N GLY A 670 14.57 -17.80 -37.31
CA GLY A 670 13.68 -18.84 -37.87
C GLY A 670 12.70 -19.46 -36.87
N ILE A 671 12.50 -18.84 -35.69
CA ILE A 671 11.55 -19.29 -34.68
C ILE A 671 10.33 -18.38 -34.68
N ASP A 672 9.16 -18.93 -35.00
CA ASP A 672 7.87 -18.28 -34.81
C ASP A 672 6.94 -19.24 -34.07
N VAL A 673 6.46 -18.82 -32.89
CA VAL A 673 5.72 -19.68 -31.95
C VAL A 673 4.47 -18.93 -31.50
N PRO A 674 3.26 -19.45 -31.73
CA PRO A 674 2.05 -18.77 -31.27
C PRO A 674 1.98 -18.69 -29.74
N ARG A 675 1.32 -17.64 -29.23
CA ARG A 675 1.05 -17.47 -27.79
C ARG A 675 0.11 -18.58 -27.28
N GLN A 676 0.25 -18.97 -26.02
CA GLN A 676 -0.76 -19.83 -25.37
C GLN A 676 -2.03 -19.01 -25.12
N ARG A 677 -3.19 -19.52 -25.50
CA ARG A 677 -4.47 -18.83 -25.23
C ARG A 677 -5.38 -19.73 -24.41
N ASP A 678 -5.94 -19.18 -23.35
CA ASP A 678 -7.08 -19.76 -22.63
C ASP A 678 -8.37 -19.21 -23.25
N TRP A 679 -8.92 -19.95 -24.20
CA TRP A 679 -10.13 -19.56 -24.94
C TRP A 679 -11.38 -19.42 -24.06
N ASP A 680 -11.45 -20.17 -22.95
CA ASP A 680 -12.58 -20.06 -22.01
C ASP A 680 -12.52 -18.73 -21.26
N LEU A 681 -11.35 -18.37 -20.74
CA LEU A 681 -11.12 -17.09 -20.06
C LEU A 681 -11.39 -15.90 -20.99
N GLU A 682 -10.82 -15.91 -22.19
CA GLU A 682 -10.99 -14.81 -23.15
C GLU A 682 -12.46 -14.58 -23.51
N LYS A 683 -13.22 -15.66 -23.75
CA LYS A 683 -14.64 -15.58 -24.02
C LYS A 683 -15.43 -15.02 -22.83
N LYS A 684 -15.09 -15.41 -21.60
CA LYS A 684 -15.75 -14.86 -20.39
C LYS A 684 -15.44 -13.39 -20.17
N ILE A 685 -14.21 -12.97 -20.47
CA ILE A 685 -13.83 -11.56 -20.44
C ILE A 685 -14.66 -10.77 -21.47
N GLU A 686 -14.76 -11.25 -22.71
CA GLU A 686 -15.55 -10.62 -23.76
C GLU A 686 -17.04 -10.50 -23.37
N GLU A 687 -17.64 -11.57 -22.84
CA GLU A 687 -19.01 -11.55 -22.30
C GLU A 687 -19.17 -10.49 -21.19
N CYS A 688 -18.19 -10.33 -20.31
CA CYS A 688 -18.24 -9.33 -19.24
C CYS A 688 -18.07 -7.89 -19.74
N PHE A 689 -17.26 -7.65 -20.78
CA PHE A 689 -17.17 -6.34 -21.43
C PHE A 689 -18.54 -5.91 -21.98
N VAL A 690 -19.21 -6.82 -22.70
CA VAL A 690 -20.54 -6.57 -23.29
C VAL A 690 -21.59 -6.32 -22.21
N GLU A 691 -21.62 -7.11 -21.13
CA GLU A 691 -22.54 -6.90 -20.00
C GLU A 691 -22.30 -5.57 -19.27
N ALA A 692 -21.05 -5.11 -19.21
CA ALA A 692 -20.70 -3.80 -18.65
C ALA A 692 -20.99 -2.61 -19.60
N GLY A 693 -21.59 -2.88 -20.77
CA GLY A 693 -21.92 -1.89 -21.80
C GLY A 693 -20.69 -1.36 -22.56
N LEU A 694 -19.54 -2.04 -22.45
CA LEU A 694 -18.28 -1.65 -23.06
C LEU A 694 -18.05 -2.41 -24.36
N GLN A 695 -17.32 -1.80 -25.30
CA GLN A 695 -16.89 -2.47 -26.51
C GLN A 695 -15.65 -3.33 -26.22
N PRO A 696 -15.64 -4.61 -26.63
CA PRO A 696 -14.51 -5.49 -26.43
C PRO A 696 -13.42 -5.19 -27.48
N GLU A 697 -12.62 -4.16 -27.23
CA GLU A 697 -11.45 -3.85 -28.05
C GLU A 697 -10.34 -4.91 -27.84
N ASP A 698 -9.72 -5.38 -28.92
CA ASP A 698 -8.73 -6.47 -28.90
C ASP A 698 -7.59 -6.20 -27.92
N GLU A 699 -7.10 -4.96 -27.86
CA GLU A 699 -6.04 -4.57 -26.94
C GLU A 699 -6.51 -4.58 -25.48
N ALA A 700 -7.73 -4.11 -25.20
CA ALA A 700 -8.28 -4.13 -23.84
C ALA A 700 -8.51 -5.57 -23.34
N LEU A 701 -8.96 -6.46 -24.23
CA LEU A 701 -9.03 -7.90 -23.96
C LEU A 701 -7.65 -8.46 -23.68
N LEU A 702 -6.67 -8.18 -24.54
CA LEU A 702 -5.29 -8.65 -24.40
C LEU A 702 -4.68 -8.23 -23.05
N LYS A 703 -4.79 -6.95 -22.67
CA LYS A 703 -4.26 -6.43 -21.40
C LYS A 703 -4.94 -7.06 -20.18
N THR A 704 -6.24 -7.35 -20.27
CA THR A 704 -6.99 -8.02 -19.21
C THR A 704 -6.53 -9.48 -19.04
N VAL A 705 -6.25 -10.19 -20.15
CA VAL A 705 -5.68 -11.55 -20.11
C VAL A 705 -4.25 -11.53 -19.56
N GLN A 706 -3.41 -10.59 -20.01
CA GLN A 706 -2.05 -10.44 -19.50
C GLN A 706 -2.01 -10.17 -18.00
N LEU A 707 -2.97 -9.41 -17.46
CA LEU A 707 -3.11 -9.21 -16.03
C LEU A 707 -3.38 -10.53 -15.29
N MET A 708 -4.25 -11.40 -15.83
CA MET A 708 -4.52 -12.72 -15.25
C MET A 708 -3.29 -13.64 -15.28
N GLU A 709 -2.57 -13.65 -16.41
CA GLU A 709 -1.34 -14.43 -16.56
C GLU A 709 -0.26 -13.98 -15.57
N LEU A 710 -0.11 -12.67 -15.34
CA LEU A 710 0.81 -12.15 -14.35
C LEU A 710 0.37 -12.48 -12.92
N LEU A 711 -0.92 -12.36 -12.60
CA LEU A 711 -1.48 -12.74 -11.30
C LEU A 711 -1.31 -14.23 -10.97
N ALA A 712 -1.16 -15.09 -11.98
CA ALA A 712 -0.83 -16.51 -11.79
C ALA A 712 0.63 -16.71 -11.37
N VAL A 713 1.55 -15.85 -11.83
CA VAL A 713 3.00 -15.95 -11.57
C VAL A 713 3.42 -15.16 -10.34
N ARG A 714 2.85 -13.97 -10.13
CA ARG A 714 3.18 -13.03 -9.04
C ARG A 714 1.95 -12.75 -8.17
N HIS A 715 2.20 -12.27 -6.96
CA HIS A 715 1.14 -11.85 -6.03
C HIS A 715 1.04 -10.33 -5.90
N CYS A 716 1.99 -9.58 -6.47
CA CYS A 716 2.02 -8.12 -6.47
C CYS A 716 2.23 -7.62 -7.90
N ASP A 717 1.28 -6.88 -8.46
CA ASP A 717 1.37 -6.39 -9.85
C ASP A 717 1.00 -4.91 -9.98
N PHE A 718 1.77 -4.17 -10.77
CA PHE A 718 1.49 -2.80 -11.18
C PHE A 718 0.66 -2.78 -12.46
N ILE A 719 -0.47 -2.08 -12.42
CA ILE A 719 -1.24 -1.69 -13.60
C ILE A 719 -0.87 -0.23 -13.88
N MET A 720 -0.07 -0.03 -14.93
CA MET A 720 0.53 1.25 -15.28
C MET A 720 -0.16 1.90 -16.46
N GLY A 721 -0.31 3.22 -16.40
CA GLY A 721 -0.83 4.02 -17.50
C GLY A 721 -1.39 5.36 -17.01
N THR A 722 -1.54 6.30 -17.94
CA THR A 722 -2.08 7.64 -17.65
C THR A 722 -3.55 7.56 -17.19
N SER A 723 -4.13 8.68 -16.75
CA SER A 723 -5.56 8.71 -16.39
C SER A 723 -6.43 8.41 -17.61
N GLY A 724 -7.45 7.58 -17.43
CA GLY A 724 -8.43 7.30 -18.49
C GLY A 724 -8.07 6.17 -19.46
N THR A 725 -6.96 5.45 -19.26
CA THR A 725 -6.57 4.33 -20.15
C THR A 725 -7.31 3.01 -19.88
N GLY A 726 -8.33 2.99 -19.02
CA GLY A 726 -9.10 1.77 -18.73
C GLY A 726 -8.46 0.82 -17.71
N LYS A 727 -7.44 1.25 -16.94
CA LYS A 727 -6.79 0.44 -15.89
C LYS A 727 -7.78 -0.17 -14.90
N SER A 728 -8.66 0.66 -14.33
CA SER A 728 -9.67 0.17 -13.39
C SER A 728 -10.68 -0.77 -14.03
N THR A 729 -10.96 -0.56 -15.33
CA THR A 729 -11.82 -1.44 -16.11
C THR A 729 -11.21 -2.82 -16.26
N CYS A 730 -9.91 -2.94 -16.56
CA CYS A 730 -9.23 -4.22 -16.73
C CYS A 730 -9.39 -5.13 -15.50
N TRP A 731 -9.07 -4.64 -14.29
CA TRP A 731 -9.19 -5.47 -13.09
C TRP A 731 -10.66 -5.70 -12.67
N LYS A 732 -11.56 -4.73 -12.87
CA LYS A 732 -13.00 -4.91 -12.58
C LYS A 732 -13.63 -5.99 -13.47
N ILE A 733 -13.33 -5.96 -14.77
CA ILE A 733 -13.81 -6.98 -15.71
C ILE A 733 -13.19 -8.34 -15.39
N LEU A 734 -11.91 -8.40 -15.04
CA LEU A 734 -11.28 -9.66 -14.64
C LEU A 734 -11.91 -10.26 -13.39
N ALA A 735 -12.23 -9.44 -12.37
CA ALA A 735 -12.93 -9.89 -11.17
C ALA A 735 -14.34 -10.44 -11.50
N ALA A 736 -15.07 -9.77 -12.39
CA ALA A 736 -16.38 -10.25 -12.86
C ALA A 736 -16.28 -11.56 -13.66
N ALA A 737 -15.28 -11.68 -14.54
CA ALA A 737 -15.02 -12.88 -15.33
C ALA A 737 -14.67 -14.08 -14.44
N ASN A 738 -13.86 -13.88 -13.39
CA ASN A 738 -13.59 -14.91 -12.38
C ASN A 738 -14.87 -15.34 -11.64
N GLY A 739 -15.76 -14.39 -11.32
CA GLY A 739 -17.08 -14.69 -10.75
C GLY A 739 -17.90 -15.63 -11.62
N LYS A 740 -17.90 -15.44 -12.95
CA LYS A 740 -18.58 -16.35 -13.90
C LYS A 740 -17.94 -17.74 -14.00
N ARG A 741 -16.66 -17.87 -13.68
CA ARG A 741 -15.95 -19.16 -13.59
C ARG A 741 -16.19 -19.86 -12.25
N GLY A 742 -16.96 -19.25 -11.33
CA GLY A 742 -17.25 -19.78 -10.00
C GLY A 742 -16.26 -19.37 -8.92
N LEU A 743 -15.33 -18.45 -9.21
CA LEU A 743 -14.33 -17.93 -8.26
C LEU A 743 -14.76 -16.55 -7.77
N LYS A 744 -15.30 -16.46 -6.54
CA LYS A 744 -15.82 -15.20 -6.00
C LYS A 744 -14.68 -14.25 -5.61
N THR A 745 -14.34 -13.33 -6.49
CA THR A 745 -13.25 -12.37 -6.21
C THR A 745 -13.71 -11.26 -5.26
N THR A 746 -13.07 -11.13 -4.10
CA THR A 746 -13.34 -10.03 -3.15
C THR A 746 -12.30 -8.94 -3.36
N VAL A 747 -12.73 -7.69 -3.54
CA VAL A 747 -11.82 -6.55 -3.81
C VAL A 747 -11.99 -5.49 -2.72
N LYS A 748 -10.86 -4.98 -2.20
CA LYS A 748 -10.81 -3.85 -1.27
C LYS A 748 -9.88 -2.78 -1.83
N ASP A 749 -10.36 -1.55 -1.98
CA ASP A 749 -9.60 -0.44 -2.57
C ASP A 749 -9.14 0.55 -1.48
N LEU A 750 -7.93 1.06 -1.60
CA LEU A 750 -7.29 1.98 -0.66
C LEU A 750 -6.33 2.91 -1.41
N ASP A 751 -6.38 4.21 -1.11
CA ASP A 751 -5.35 5.16 -1.57
C ASP A 751 -4.30 5.36 -0.47
N PRO A 752 -3.05 4.89 -0.66
CA PRO A 752 -1.97 5.06 0.33
C PRO A 752 -1.64 6.52 0.66
N LYS A 753 -1.90 7.46 -0.26
CA LYS A 753 -1.60 8.88 -0.10
C LYS A 753 -2.75 9.67 0.52
N ALA A 754 -3.94 9.08 0.63
CA ALA A 754 -5.05 9.68 1.37
C ALA A 754 -4.80 9.68 2.89
N ILE A 755 -3.97 8.75 3.38
CA ILE A 755 -3.62 8.60 4.81
C ILE A 755 -2.12 8.78 5.05
N THR A 756 -1.73 8.94 6.31
CA THR A 756 -0.30 9.00 6.67
C THR A 756 0.32 7.60 6.68
N THR A 757 1.63 7.49 6.48
CA THR A 757 2.35 6.19 6.51
C THR A 757 2.17 5.46 7.84
N THR A 758 2.10 6.21 8.95
CA THR A 758 1.84 5.68 10.29
C THR A 758 0.43 5.10 10.42
N GLU A 759 -0.60 5.73 9.84
CA GLU A 759 -1.96 5.18 9.83
C GLU A 759 -2.13 4.04 8.81
N PHE A 760 -1.25 3.97 7.80
CA PHE A 760 -1.25 2.90 6.81
C PHE A 760 -0.78 1.57 7.42
N TYR A 761 0.40 1.55 8.05
CA TYR A 761 0.99 0.34 8.64
C TYR A 761 0.68 0.12 10.12
N GLY A 762 0.44 1.20 10.87
CA GLY A 762 0.37 1.17 12.33
C GLY A 762 1.66 1.66 12.96
N TYR A 763 1.57 2.11 14.21
CA TYR A 763 2.69 2.67 14.95
C TYR A 763 2.55 2.43 16.45
N ILE A 764 3.67 2.48 17.16
CA ILE A 764 3.68 2.49 18.63
C ILE A 764 3.59 3.95 19.07
N ASN A 765 2.57 4.29 19.85
CA ASN A 765 2.49 5.63 20.45
C ASN A 765 3.62 5.79 21.47
N LEU A 766 4.52 6.75 21.25
CA LEU A 766 5.70 6.93 22.11
C LEU A 766 5.35 7.30 23.56
N THR A 767 4.19 7.94 23.77
CA THR A 767 3.73 8.40 25.08
C THR A 767 3.05 7.28 25.85
N THR A 768 2.09 6.59 25.23
CA THR A 768 1.31 5.52 25.89
C THR A 768 1.96 4.14 25.77
N ARG A 769 2.95 3.98 24.88
CA ARG A 769 3.59 2.71 24.51
C ARG A 769 2.65 1.65 23.92
N GLU A 770 1.43 2.05 23.55
CA GLU A 770 0.45 1.16 22.92
C GLU A 770 0.66 1.07 21.41
N TRP A 771 0.41 -0.13 20.87
CA TRP A 771 0.34 -0.35 19.43
C TRP A 771 -0.99 0.13 18.88
N LYS A 772 -0.96 1.02 17.88
CA LYS A 772 -2.13 1.39 17.08
C LYS A 772 -2.01 0.71 15.71
N ASP A 773 -2.98 -0.14 15.39
CA ASP A 773 -3.05 -0.84 14.11
C ASP A 773 -3.21 0.13 12.93
N GLY A 774 -2.60 -0.21 11.79
CA GLY A 774 -2.79 0.50 10.53
C GLY A 774 -3.90 -0.10 9.67
N ILE A 775 -4.48 0.72 8.79
CA ILE A 775 -5.58 0.32 7.90
C ILE A 775 -5.13 -0.81 6.97
N PHE A 776 -3.98 -0.68 6.30
CA PHE A 776 -3.48 -1.71 5.39
C PHE A 776 -3.16 -3.01 6.13
N SER A 777 -2.52 -2.91 7.29
CA SER A 777 -2.18 -4.07 8.13
C SER A 777 -3.43 -4.85 8.55
N LEU A 778 -4.51 -4.14 8.92
CA LEU A 778 -5.79 -4.77 9.25
C LEU A 778 -6.42 -5.45 8.03
N LEU A 779 -6.47 -4.76 6.89
CA LEU A 779 -7.00 -5.31 5.63
C LEU A 779 -6.27 -6.58 5.20
N LEU A 780 -4.95 -6.58 5.34
CA LEU A 780 -4.11 -7.73 5.03
C LEU A 780 -4.37 -8.89 5.99
N ARG A 781 -4.48 -8.61 7.31
CA ARG A 781 -4.79 -9.59 8.35
C ARG A 781 -6.16 -10.24 8.11
N GLU A 782 -7.18 -9.44 7.82
CA GLU A 782 -8.53 -9.93 7.50
C GLU A 782 -8.53 -10.82 6.25
N ASN A 783 -7.85 -10.40 5.17
CA ASN A 783 -7.82 -11.18 3.95
C ASN A 783 -7.05 -12.50 4.12
N ALA A 784 -5.94 -12.47 4.85
CA ALA A 784 -5.11 -13.64 5.14
C ALA A 784 -5.84 -14.67 6.02
N ASN A 785 -6.59 -14.21 7.02
CA ASN A 785 -7.31 -15.07 7.97
C ASN A 785 -8.72 -15.47 7.48
N ALA A 786 -9.26 -14.80 6.46
CA ALA A 786 -10.60 -15.10 5.96
C ALA A 786 -10.69 -16.54 5.40
N PRO A 787 -11.74 -17.31 5.74
CA PRO A 787 -11.89 -18.69 5.27
C PRO A 787 -12.07 -18.75 3.74
N GLY A 788 -11.66 -19.87 3.15
CA GLY A 788 -11.81 -20.16 1.71
C GLY A 788 -10.58 -19.84 0.87
N THR A 789 -10.56 -20.38 -0.35
CA THR A 789 -9.45 -20.24 -1.32
C THR A 789 -9.78 -19.30 -2.48
N ASP A 790 -10.92 -18.60 -2.39
CA ASP A 790 -11.34 -17.65 -3.41
C ASP A 790 -10.35 -16.48 -3.54
N PRO A 791 -10.16 -15.91 -4.74
CA PRO A 791 -9.26 -14.79 -4.95
C PRO A 791 -9.67 -13.55 -4.12
N LYS A 792 -8.72 -12.98 -3.38
CA LYS A 792 -8.92 -11.75 -2.58
C LYS A 792 -7.90 -10.71 -2.99
N TRP A 793 -8.35 -9.54 -3.46
CA TRP A 793 -7.49 -8.51 -3.99
C TRP A 793 -7.55 -7.24 -3.14
N ILE A 794 -6.38 -6.65 -2.87
CA ILE A 794 -6.26 -5.30 -2.32
C ILE A 794 -5.73 -4.41 -3.44
N ILE A 795 -6.52 -3.41 -3.83
CA ILE A 795 -6.15 -2.41 -4.82
C ILE A 795 -5.55 -1.22 -4.07
N LEU A 796 -4.40 -0.77 -4.54
CA LEU A 796 -3.72 0.42 -4.06
C LEU A 796 -3.73 1.46 -5.19
N ASP A 797 -4.77 2.29 -5.25
CA ASP A 797 -4.93 3.38 -6.22
C ASP A 797 -4.34 4.69 -5.67
N GLY A 798 -3.06 4.90 -5.92
CA GLY A 798 -2.37 6.12 -5.53
C GLY A 798 -0.95 6.18 -6.09
N ASP A 799 -0.38 7.39 -6.13
CA ASP A 799 1.00 7.56 -6.56
C ASP A 799 1.98 6.95 -5.54
N LEU A 800 3.10 6.45 -6.07
CA LEU A 800 4.12 5.81 -5.25
C LEU A 800 4.98 6.85 -4.54
N ASP A 801 5.25 6.57 -3.27
CA ASP A 801 6.21 7.30 -2.45
C ASP A 801 7.15 6.27 -1.80
N ALA A 802 8.45 6.55 -1.89
CA ALA A 802 9.52 5.67 -1.43
C ALA A 802 9.36 5.28 0.05
N ASN A 803 8.86 6.19 0.90
CA ASN A 803 8.75 5.95 2.34
C ASN A 803 7.76 4.82 2.66
N TRP A 804 6.59 4.83 2.03
CA TRP A 804 5.59 3.80 2.31
C TRP A 804 5.86 2.53 1.52
N ILE A 805 6.24 2.58 0.25
CA ILE A 805 6.40 1.37 -0.57
C ILE A 805 7.61 0.52 -0.15
N GLU A 806 8.68 1.12 0.37
CA GLU A 806 9.87 0.37 0.78
C GLU A 806 9.59 -0.53 2.01
N SER A 807 8.65 -0.16 2.88
CA SER A 807 8.26 -1.00 4.01
C SER A 807 7.48 -2.26 3.58
N MET A 808 6.91 -2.26 2.36
CA MET A 808 6.24 -3.41 1.75
C MET A 808 7.18 -4.39 1.04
N ASN A 809 8.47 -4.07 0.95
CA ASN A 809 9.45 -4.85 0.19
C ASN A 809 9.48 -6.34 0.58
N SER A 810 9.33 -6.65 1.87
CA SER A 810 9.31 -8.03 2.36
C SER A 810 8.04 -8.80 1.96
N VAL A 811 6.92 -8.10 1.81
CA VAL A 811 5.64 -8.67 1.34
C VAL A 811 5.69 -8.91 -0.15
N MET A 812 6.26 -7.97 -0.92
CA MET A 812 6.32 -8.04 -2.38
C MET A 812 7.29 -9.12 -2.89
N ASP A 813 8.28 -9.51 -2.10
CA ASP A 813 9.19 -10.63 -2.41
C ASP A 813 8.50 -12.00 -2.29
N ASP A 814 9.20 -13.05 -2.76
CA ASP A 814 8.78 -14.46 -2.65
C ASP A 814 8.47 -14.91 -1.19
N ASN A 815 8.91 -14.14 -0.18
CA ASN A 815 8.66 -14.43 1.25
C ASN A 815 7.19 -14.24 1.66
N LYS A 816 6.42 -13.38 0.95
CA LYS A 816 5.01 -13.09 1.23
C LYS A 816 4.72 -12.73 2.70
N LEU A 817 5.60 -11.96 3.34
CA LEU A 817 5.54 -11.69 4.78
C LEU A 817 5.63 -10.19 5.08
N LEU A 818 4.61 -9.63 5.72
CA LEU A 818 4.65 -8.27 6.27
C LEU A 818 5.21 -8.34 7.68
N THR A 819 6.23 -7.53 7.97
CA THR A 819 6.77 -7.39 9.34
C THR A 819 6.47 -5.97 9.81
N LEU A 820 5.73 -5.87 10.90
CA LEU A 820 5.34 -4.59 11.50
C LEU A 820 6.34 -4.17 12.60
N PRO A 821 6.44 -2.88 12.95
CA PRO A 821 7.34 -2.40 13.99
C PRO A 821 7.13 -3.04 15.38
N ASN A 822 5.93 -3.51 15.70
CA ASN A 822 5.63 -4.27 16.93
C ASN A 822 6.13 -5.73 16.91
N GLY A 823 6.78 -6.15 15.82
CA GLY A 823 7.24 -7.53 15.62
C GLY A 823 6.18 -8.49 15.07
N GLU A 824 4.95 -8.04 14.83
CA GLU A 824 3.90 -8.86 14.21
C GLU A 824 4.28 -9.23 12.78
N ARG A 825 4.08 -10.51 12.44
CA ARG A 825 4.40 -11.10 11.14
C ARG A 825 3.13 -11.61 10.48
N ILE A 826 2.65 -10.91 9.45
CA ILE A 826 1.43 -11.27 8.72
C ILE A 826 1.85 -11.93 7.39
N ARG A 827 1.60 -13.24 7.27
CA ARG A 827 1.86 -14.00 6.03
C ARG A 827 0.69 -13.83 5.06
N VAL A 828 1.00 -13.48 3.82
CA VAL A 828 0.01 -13.35 2.74
C VAL A 828 -0.25 -14.73 2.15
N ALA A 829 -1.51 -15.16 2.17
CA ALA A 829 -1.95 -16.42 1.56
C ALA A 829 -1.87 -16.36 0.02
N ASP A 830 -1.72 -17.51 -0.64
CA ASP A 830 -1.52 -17.57 -2.10
C ASP A 830 -2.69 -17.01 -2.94
N HIS A 831 -3.90 -17.07 -2.39
CA HIS A 831 -5.12 -16.53 -3.01
C HIS A 831 -5.30 -15.02 -2.78
N CYS A 832 -4.46 -14.41 -1.91
CA CYS A 832 -4.44 -12.96 -1.69
C CYS A 832 -3.47 -12.28 -2.67
N LYS A 833 -3.93 -11.23 -3.35
CA LYS A 833 -3.16 -10.47 -4.35
C LYS A 833 -3.17 -8.98 -4.05
N LEU A 834 -2.06 -8.30 -4.35
CA LEU A 834 -1.91 -6.85 -4.22
C LEU A 834 -1.78 -6.25 -5.63
N LEU A 835 -2.69 -5.35 -5.98
CA LEU A 835 -2.68 -4.66 -7.26
C LEU A 835 -2.44 -3.18 -7.04
N PHE A 836 -1.51 -2.59 -7.78
CA PHE A 836 -1.15 -1.19 -7.66
C PHE A 836 -1.58 -0.45 -8.93
N GLU A 837 -2.50 0.50 -8.81
CA GLU A 837 -2.95 1.32 -9.93
C GLU A 837 -2.18 2.65 -9.94
N VAL A 838 -1.12 2.74 -10.75
CA VAL A 838 -0.15 3.84 -10.69
C VAL A 838 -0.02 4.56 -12.04
N GLY A 839 0.29 5.85 -12.00
CA GLY A 839 0.43 6.66 -13.22
C GLY A 839 1.81 6.55 -13.84
N ASN A 840 2.81 6.61 -12.97
CA ASN A 840 4.22 6.53 -13.29
C ASN A 840 4.98 5.92 -12.11
N LEU A 841 6.24 5.55 -12.33
CA LEU A 841 7.14 4.99 -11.32
C LEU A 841 8.31 5.94 -11.01
N ILE A 842 8.13 7.26 -11.15
CA ILE A 842 9.22 8.25 -11.04
C ILE A 842 9.91 8.17 -9.67
N TYR A 843 9.13 7.97 -8.60
CA TYR A 843 9.63 7.90 -7.22
C TYR A 843 9.78 6.48 -6.69
N ALA A 844 9.62 5.46 -7.55
CA ALA A 844 9.86 4.08 -7.17
C ALA A 844 11.33 3.71 -7.35
N SER A 845 11.91 2.99 -6.39
CA SER A 845 13.24 2.44 -6.57
C SER A 845 13.22 1.32 -7.61
N PRO A 846 14.28 1.12 -8.42
CA PRO A 846 14.37 -0.04 -9.32
C PRO A 846 14.22 -1.38 -8.58
N ALA A 847 14.63 -1.44 -7.32
CA ALA A 847 14.47 -2.61 -6.47
C ALA A 847 12.99 -2.92 -6.18
N THR A 848 12.15 -1.89 -5.99
CA THR A 848 10.70 -2.01 -5.85
C THR A 848 10.07 -2.52 -7.14
N VAL A 849 10.41 -1.91 -8.27
CA VAL A 849 9.91 -2.29 -9.60
C VAL A 849 10.20 -3.76 -9.92
N SER A 850 11.40 -4.24 -9.56
CA SER A 850 11.81 -5.63 -9.83
C SER A 850 10.96 -6.71 -9.15
N ARG A 851 10.27 -6.36 -8.05
CA ARG A 851 9.48 -7.28 -7.24
C ARG A 851 8.06 -7.50 -7.79
N CYS A 852 7.53 -6.57 -8.56
CA CYS A 852 6.14 -6.57 -8.99
C CYS A 852 5.99 -6.89 -10.47
N GLY A 853 4.96 -7.63 -10.87
CA GLY A 853 4.62 -7.74 -12.30
C GLY A 853 4.18 -6.37 -12.82
N ILE A 854 4.28 -6.15 -14.12
CA ILE A 854 3.95 -4.86 -14.73
C ILE A 854 3.10 -5.10 -15.95
N VAL A 855 1.91 -4.52 -15.96
CA VAL A 855 1.07 -4.37 -17.15
C VAL A 855 1.07 -2.90 -17.52
N TYR A 856 1.71 -2.56 -18.64
CA TYR A 856 1.66 -1.22 -19.21
C TYR A 856 0.48 -1.12 -20.18
N VAL A 857 -0.43 -0.20 -19.90
CA VAL A 857 -1.59 0.13 -20.73
C VAL A 857 -1.30 1.44 -21.46
N ASP A 858 -1.04 1.33 -22.77
CA ASP A 858 -0.67 2.48 -23.60
C ASP A 858 -1.87 3.43 -23.79
N PRO A 859 -1.71 4.74 -23.54
CA PRO A 859 -2.76 5.72 -23.77
C PRO A 859 -3.26 5.79 -25.22
N LYS A 860 -2.41 5.47 -26.20
CA LYS A 860 -2.76 5.55 -27.62
C LYS A 860 -3.76 4.49 -28.07
N ASN A 861 -3.93 3.41 -27.31
CA ASN A 861 -4.63 2.22 -27.80
C ASN A 861 -6.16 2.27 -27.62
N LEU A 862 -6.66 2.86 -26.53
CA LEU A 862 -8.10 2.83 -26.22
C LEU A 862 -8.87 4.02 -26.81
N GLY A 863 -8.22 5.19 -26.97
CA GLY A 863 -8.87 6.43 -27.44
C GLY A 863 -10.05 6.90 -26.56
N ILE A 864 -10.81 7.89 -27.04
CA ILE A 864 -12.03 8.39 -26.35
C ILE A 864 -13.31 7.69 -26.82
N GLU A 865 -13.25 7.06 -27.99
CA GLU A 865 -14.41 6.50 -28.69
C GLU A 865 -15.18 5.46 -27.87
N PRO A 866 -14.53 4.45 -27.24
CA PRO A 866 -15.25 3.45 -26.45
C PRO A 866 -16.10 4.05 -25.32
N TYR A 867 -15.64 5.16 -24.72
CA TYR A 867 -16.40 5.87 -23.68
C TYR A 867 -17.65 6.55 -24.27
N ILE A 868 -17.51 7.27 -25.38
CA ILE A 868 -18.63 7.96 -26.04
C ILE A 868 -19.66 6.95 -26.53
N TRP A 869 -19.21 5.82 -27.10
CA TRP A 869 -20.08 4.75 -27.58
C TRP A 869 -20.82 4.06 -26.46
N LYS A 870 -20.16 3.80 -25.33
CA LYS A 870 -20.84 3.32 -24.12
C LYS A 870 -21.94 4.28 -23.67
N TRP A 871 -21.62 5.57 -23.56
CA TRP A 871 -22.60 6.59 -23.16
C TRP A 871 -23.80 6.66 -24.13
N LEU A 872 -23.56 6.61 -25.45
CA LEU A 872 -24.65 6.54 -26.44
C LEU A 872 -25.52 5.29 -26.30
N ASN A 873 -24.91 4.14 -25.99
CA ASN A 873 -25.62 2.88 -25.79
C ASN A 873 -26.46 2.88 -24.51
N GLU A 874 -26.06 3.62 -23.47
CA GLU A 874 -26.82 3.77 -22.22
C GLU A 874 -27.98 4.78 -22.35
N ARG A 875 -28.02 5.60 -23.42
CA ARG A 875 -29.13 6.54 -23.61
C ARG A 875 -30.48 5.82 -23.73
N PRO A 876 -31.54 6.38 -23.10
CA PRO A 876 -32.89 5.84 -23.19
C PRO A 876 -33.49 5.99 -24.61
N ASP A 877 -33.31 7.14 -25.26
CA ASP A 877 -33.77 7.35 -26.64
C ASP A 877 -32.72 6.87 -27.66
N LYS A 878 -33.02 5.73 -28.31
CA LYS A 878 -32.15 5.12 -29.34
C LYS A 878 -32.13 5.90 -30.66
N THR A 879 -33.20 6.62 -30.98
CA THR A 879 -33.27 7.45 -32.19
C THR A 879 -32.30 8.61 -32.06
N GLN A 880 -32.31 9.25 -30.89
CA GLN A 880 -31.38 10.32 -30.54
C GLN A 880 -29.93 9.84 -30.57
N ALA A 881 -29.64 8.66 -30.00
CA ALA A 881 -28.31 8.07 -30.02
C ALA A 881 -27.79 7.83 -31.45
N THR A 882 -28.68 7.36 -32.35
CA THR A 882 -28.35 7.11 -33.76
C THR A 882 -27.98 8.40 -34.49
N ASN A 883 -28.70 9.50 -34.23
CA ASN A 883 -28.43 10.81 -34.83
C ASN A 883 -27.20 11.50 -34.23
N LEU A 884 -26.90 11.29 -32.95
CA LEU A 884 -25.71 11.85 -32.28
C LEU A 884 -24.41 11.17 -32.69
N LYS A 885 -24.41 9.86 -32.95
CA LYS A 885 -23.22 9.08 -33.30
C LYS A 885 -22.37 9.71 -34.44
N PRO A 886 -22.92 10.05 -35.62
CA PRO A 886 -22.13 10.67 -36.69
C PRO A 886 -21.65 12.08 -36.35
N LEU A 887 -22.42 12.86 -35.58
CA LEU A 887 -22.04 14.21 -35.14
C LEU A 887 -20.84 14.18 -34.19
N LEU A 888 -20.86 13.26 -33.22
CA LEU A 888 -19.77 13.07 -32.27
C LEU A 888 -18.52 12.50 -32.94
N ALA A 889 -18.66 11.52 -33.85
CA ALA A 889 -17.54 11.03 -34.66
C ALA A 889 -16.89 12.14 -35.50
N LYS A 890 -17.71 13.05 -36.06
CA LYS A 890 -17.23 14.19 -36.86
C LYS A 890 -16.48 15.22 -36.02
N MET A 891 -16.99 15.58 -34.83
CA MET A 891 -16.52 16.76 -34.09
C MET A 891 -15.74 16.48 -32.81
N ALA A 892 -16.04 15.42 -32.06
CA ALA A 892 -15.46 15.21 -30.72
C ALA A 892 -13.94 14.98 -30.78
N GLN A 893 -13.46 13.96 -31.50
CA GLN A 893 -12.03 13.64 -31.58
C GLN A 893 -11.22 14.82 -32.13
N LYS A 894 -11.68 15.45 -33.22
CA LYS A 894 -10.96 16.55 -33.87
C LYS A 894 -10.84 17.79 -32.99
N THR A 895 -11.87 18.13 -32.23
CA THR A 895 -11.84 19.28 -31.31
C THR A 895 -10.98 18.99 -30.09
N ILE A 896 -10.98 17.77 -29.58
CA ILE A 896 -10.14 17.35 -28.46
C ILE A 896 -8.66 17.31 -28.87
N SER A 897 -8.31 16.69 -30.00
CA SER A 897 -6.93 16.68 -30.52
C SER A 897 -6.40 18.09 -30.82
N TYR A 898 -7.27 19.00 -31.28
CA TYR A 898 -6.90 20.42 -31.45
C TYR A 898 -6.48 21.07 -30.11
N VAL A 899 -7.23 20.84 -29.04
CA VAL A 899 -6.92 21.45 -27.72
C VAL A 899 -5.76 20.73 -27.01
N VAL A 900 -5.66 19.40 -27.13
CA VAL A 900 -4.68 18.61 -26.39
C VAL A 900 -3.31 18.60 -27.08
N GLU A 901 -3.29 18.45 -28.40
CA GLU A 901 -2.08 18.26 -29.22
C GLU A 901 -1.77 19.43 -30.14
N GLY A 902 -2.76 20.30 -30.41
CA GLY A 902 -2.63 21.32 -31.46
C GLY A 902 -2.76 20.74 -32.87
N LEU A 903 -3.39 19.57 -33.03
CA LEU A 903 -3.51 18.90 -34.32
C LEU A 903 -4.70 19.46 -35.13
N LEU A 904 -4.42 19.95 -36.34
CA LEU A 904 -5.45 20.36 -37.29
C LEU A 904 -5.97 19.16 -38.12
N PRO A 905 -7.19 19.24 -38.68
CA PRO A 905 -7.72 18.22 -39.60
C PRO A 905 -6.85 17.98 -40.85
N SER A 906 -5.98 18.93 -41.21
CA SER A 906 -4.99 18.82 -42.29
C SER A 906 -3.80 17.92 -41.93
N GLY A 907 -3.62 17.56 -40.65
CA GLY A 907 -2.45 16.84 -40.14
C GLY A 907 -1.30 17.75 -39.68
N GLU A 908 -1.46 19.07 -39.77
CA GLU A 908 -0.46 20.04 -39.31
C GLU A 908 -0.61 20.31 -37.81
N TYR A 909 0.54 20.52 -37.13
CA TYR A 909 0.59 20.87 -35.71
C TYR A 909 0.72 22.39 -35.53
N ILE A 910 -0.14 22.96 -34.68
CA ILE A 910 -0.05 24.34 -34.20
C ILE A 910 0.43 24.39 -32.74
N PRO A 911 0.90 25.54 -32.24
CA PRO A 911 1.15 25.70 -30.81
C PRO A 911 -0.10 25.34 -29.99
N LYS A 912 0.07 24.47 -29.00
CA LYS A 912 -1.01 23.99 -28.15
C LYS A 912 -1.80 25.16 -27.54
N PRO A 913 -3.14 25.17 -27.65
CA PRO A 913 -3.98 26.18 -27.02
C PRO A 913 -3.75 26.25 -25.50
N ALA A 914 -3.62 27.48 -24.99
CA ALA A 914 -3.39 27.71 -23.57
C ALA A 914 -4.65 27.38 -22.75
N THR A 915 -4.48 26.55 -21.73
CA THR A 915 -5.53 26.08 -20.82
C THR A 915 -5.23 26.51 -19.40
N SER A 916 -6.28 26.74 -18.61
CA SER A 916 -6.17 27.08 -17.18
C SER A 916 -5.67 25.91 -16.33
N VAL A 917 -5.98 24.67 -16.76
CA VAL A 917 -5.67 23.42 -16.05
C VAL A 917 -5.34 22.35 -17.08
N ALA A 918 -4.41 21.46 -16.75
CA ALA A 918 -4.12 20.29 -17.57
C ALA A 918 -5.28 19.29 -17.50
N CYS A 919 -5.92 19.03 -18.65
CA CYS A 919 -6.98 18.03 -18.82
C CYS A 919 -6.54 16.96 -19.82
N THR A 920 -6.94 15.71 -19.57
CA THR A 920 -6.73 14.59 -20.50
C THR A 920 -7.80 14.57 -21.58
N GLU A 921 -7.56 13.83 -22.68
CA GLU A 921 -8.56 13.65 -23.75
C GLU A 921 -9.88 13.07 -23.23
N LEU A 922 -9.79 12.06 -22.37
CA LEU A 922 -10.98 11.45 -21.76
C LEU A 922 -11.73 12.46 -20.87
N ASN A 923 -11.04 13.36 -20.16
CA ASN A 923 -11.72 14.38 -19.36
C ASN A 923 -12.65 15.25 -20.22
N TYR A 924 -12.15 15.71 -21.38
CA TYR A 924 -12.94 16.49 -22.32
C TYR A 924 -14.13 15.70 -22.87
N ALA A 925 -13.93 14.41 -23.22
CA ALA A 925 -15.02 13.54 -23.67
C ALA A 925 -16.08 13.31 -22.57
N MET A 926 -15.65 13.08 -21.33
CA MET A 926 -16.53 12.91 -20.18
C MET A 926 -17.35 14.17 -19.91
N GLN A 927 -16.73 15.36 -19.95
CA GLN A 927 -17.42 16.63 -19.77
C GLN A 927 -18.41 16.89 -20.92
N LEU A 928 -18.04 16.58 -22.16
CA LEU A 928 -18.93 16.70 -23.31
C LEU A 928 -20.19 15.82 -23.16
N CYS A 929 -20.00 14.53 -22.83
CA CYS A 929 -21.11 13.60 -22.59
C CYS A 929 -22.02 14.07 -21.43
N ALA A 930 -21.44 14.53 -20.32
CA ALA A 930 -22.20 15.02 -19.19
C ALA A 930 -23.01 16.31 -19.51
N MET A 931 -22.42 17.23 -20.27
CA MET A 931 -23.16 18.42 -20.72
C MET A 931 -24.34 18.04 -21.62
N LEU A 932 -24.11 17.13 -22.57
CA LEU A 932 -25.18 16.61 -23.43
C LEU A 932 -26.27 15.88 -22.64
N GLU A 933 -25.91 15.15 -21.58
CA GLU A 933 -26.87 14.47 -20.70
C GLU A 933 -27.74 15.45 -19.91
N SER A 934 -27.14 16.53 -19.39
CA SER A 934 -27.89 17.58 -18.67
C SER A 934 -28.89 18.35 -19.55
N ILE A 935 -28.55 18.51 -20.83
CA ILE A 935 -29.35 19.27 -21.81
C ILE A 935 -30.41 18.38 -22.44
N LEU A 936 -30.02 17.19 -22.92
CA LEU A 936 -30.88 16.28 -23.68
C LEU A 936 -31.67 15.34 -22.75
N THR A 937 -32.56 15.90 -21.95
CA THR A 937 -33.49 15.16 -21.07
C THR A 937 -34.69 14.63 -21.86
N GLU A 938 -35.26 13.49 -21.45
CA GLU A 938 -36.44 12.88 -22.10
C GLU A 938 -37.62 13.86 -22.23
N GLU A 939 -37.84 14.69 -21.20
CA GLU A 939 -38.92 15.68 -21.15
C GLU A 939 -38.90 16.68 -22.32
N LYS A 940 -37.73 16.91 -22.94
CA LYS A 940 -37.57 17.90 -24.01
C LYS A 940 -37.82 17.33 -25.41
N GLY A 941 -37.76 16.01 -25.59
CA GLY A 941 -38.09 15.34 -26.86
C GLY A 941 -37.28 15.78 -28.10
N ILE A 942 -36.05 16.27 -27.93
CA ILE A 942 -35.21 16.81 -29.03
C ILE A 942 -34.51 15.68 -29.79
N ASN A 943 -35.00 15.38 -30.99
CA ASN A 943 -34.50 14.29 -31.84
C ASN A 943 -34.06 14.70 -33.25
N ASP A 944 -34.37 15.93 -33.66
CA ASP A 944 -34.00 16.43 -34.98
C ASP A 944 -32.49 16.67 -35.11
N THR A 945 -31.90 16.23 -36.23
CA THR A 945 -30.46 16.27 -36.46
C THR A 945 -29.90 17.69 -36.45
N THR A 946 -30.64 18.69 -36.96
CA THR A 946 -30.15 20.08 -37.00
C THR A 946 -30.17 20.74 -35.62
N GLN A 947 -31.14 20.37 -34.78
CA GLN A 947 -31.22 20.81 -33.39
C GLN A 947 -30.12 20.17 -32.56
N LEU A 948 -29.89 18.86 -32.74
CA LEU A 948 -28.80 18.13 -32.09
C LEU A 948 -27.43 18.68 -32.50
N GLU A 949 -27.22 19.06 -33.76
CA GLU A 949 -25.96 19.67 -34.22
C GLU A 949 -25.70 21.00 -33.49
N CYS A 950 -26.70 21.87 -33.33
CA CYS A 950 -26.56 23.12 -32.59
C CYS A 950 -26.20 22.87 -31.10
N ILE A 951 -26.86 21.90 -30.47
CA ILE A 951 -26.60 21.52 -29.08
C ILE A 951 -25.19 20.94 -28.93
N VAL A 952 -24.75 20.08 -29.86
CA VAL A 952 -23.39 19.51 -29.84
C VAL A 952 -22.34 20.61 -29.99
N VAL A 953 -22.53 21.57 -30.92
CA VAL A 953 -21.63 22.72 -31.05
C VAL A 953 -21.58 23.52 -29.75
N PHE A 954 -22.74 23.84 -29.17
CA PHE A 954 -22.81 24.56 -27.90
C PHE A 954 -22.07 23.79 -26.77
N CYS A 955 -22.29 22.48 -26.66
CA CYS A 955 -21.62 21.65 -25.67
C CYS A 955 -20.11 21.58 -25.88
N ILE A 956 -19.62 21.50 -27.13
CA ILE A 956 -18.18 21.49 -27.46
C ILE A 956 -17.51 22.80 -27.02
N MET A 957 -18.16 23.94 -27.25
CA MET A 957 -17.63 25.25 -26.83
C MET A 957 -17.37 25.31 -25.32
N TRP A 958 -18.25 24.73 -24.51
CA TRP A 958 -18.19 24.80 -23.04
C TRP A 958 -17.60 23.56 -22.36
N SER A 959 -17.43 22.44 -23.07
CA SER A 959 -16.72 21.26 -22.57
C SER A 959 -15.24 21.30 -22.98
N VAL A 960 -14.96 21.06 -24.26
CA VAL A 960 -13.61 21.08 -24.83
C VAL A 960 -13.00 22.48 -24.75
N GLY A 961 -13.80 23.50 -25.06
CA GLY A 961 -13.38 24.90 -24.96
C GLY A 961 -13.54 25.53 -23.56
N GLY A 962 -14.07 24.79 -22.58
CA GLY A 962 -14.39 25.33 -21.25
C GLY A 962 -13.16 25.72 -20.43
N ALA A 963 -12.08 24.93 -20.54
CA ALA A 963 -10.83 25.15 -19.81
C ALA A 963 -9.87 26.16 -20.48
N LEU A 964 -10.18 26.62 -21.71
CA LEU A 964 -9.33 27.52 -22.48
C LEU A 964 -9.21 28.91 -21.83
N LEU A 965 -8.00 29.47 -21.89
CA LEU A 965 -7.76 30.88 -21.57
C LEU A 965 -8.41 31.80 -22.62
N GLU A 966 -8.67 33.04 -22.24
CA GLU A 966 -9.38 34.02 -23.07
C GLU A 966 -8.73 34.21 -24.45
N SER A 967 -7.39 34.24 -24.53
CA SER A 967 -6.65 34.38 -25.79
C SER A 967 -6.83 33.20 -26.76
N ALA A 968 -7.17 32.01 -26.24
CA ALA A 968 -7.34 30.79 -27.04
C ALA A 968 -8.79 30.57 -27.50
N ARG A 969 -9.77 31.29 -26.92
CA ARG A 969 -11.19 31.15 -27.26
C ARG A 969 -11.53 31.58 -28.70
N PRO A 970 -11.06 32.72 -29.24
CA PRO A 970 -11.41 33.14 -30.60
C PRO A 970 -10.86 32.20 -31.71
N PRO A 971 -9.60 31.72 -31.66
CA PRO A 971 -9.11 30.72 -32.60
C PRO A 971 -9.92 29.41 -32.57
N PHE A 972 -10.30 28.96 -31.37
CA PHE A 972 -11.11 27.76 -31.19
C PHE A 972 -12.54 27.93 -31.72
N ASP A 973 -13.17 29.08 -31.46
CA ASP A 973 -14.48 29.44 -32.01
C ASP A 973 -14.50 29.37 -33.55
N LYS A 974 -13.49 29.97 -34.20
CA LYS A 974 -13.33 29.91 -35.65
C LYS A 974 -13.19 28.46 -36.14
N PHE A 975 -12.36 27.67 -35.46
CA PHE A 975 -12.16 26.27 -35.79
C PHE A 975 -13.44 25.44 -35.69
N VAL A 976 -14.22 25.60 -34.63
CA VAL A 976 -15.49 24.88 -34.43
C VAL A 976 -16.53 25.29 -35.47
N LYS A 977 -16.63 26.59 -35.81
CA LYS A 977 -17.51 27.08 -36.88
C LYS A 977 -17.16 26.44 -38.23
N GLU A 978 -15.88 26.43 -38.60
CA GLU A 978 -15.40 25.80 -39.84
C GLU A 978 -15.66 24.28 -39.86
N LEU A 979 -15.45 23.60 -38.72
CA LEU A 979 -15.66 22.16 -38.60
C LEU A 979 -17.15 21.77 -38.67
N SER A 980 -18.04 22.60 -38.13
CA SER A 980 -19.49 22.38 -38.20
C SER A 980 -19.98 22.40 -39.65
N GLY A 981 -19.48 23.33 -40.47
CA GLY A 981 -19.95 23.54 -41.85
C GLY A 981 -21.32 24.23 -41.94
N VAL A 982 -21.84 24.75 -40.82
CA VAL A 982 -23.15 25.41 -40.72
C VAL A 982 -23.02 26.90 -41.06
N PRO A 983 -23.91 27.49 -41.89
CA PRO A 983 -23.82 28.91 -42.27
C PRO A 983 -24.01 29.84 -41.07
N VAL A 984 -23.20 30.90 -41.02
CA VAL A 984 -23.24 31.92 -39.96
C VAL A 984 -24.20 33.06 -40.36
N SER A 985 -25.20 33.34 -39.52
CA SER A 985 -26.18 34.40 -39.70
C SER A 985 -25.82 35.63 -38.86
N SER A 986 -26.05 36.83 -39.41
CA SER A 986 -25.84 38.11 -38.72
C SER A 986 -27.00 38.54 -37.81
N SER A 987 -28.06 37.72 -37.71
CA SER A 987 -29.22 38.01 -36.86
C SER A 987 -28.90 37.83 -35.37
N LYS A 988 -29.50 38.65 -34.50
CA LYS A 988 -29.31 38.58 -33.04
C LYS A 988 -29.78 37.27 -32.42
N SER A 989 -30.87 36.70 -32.92
CA SER A 989 -31.36 35.38 -32.53
C SER A 989 -31.57 34.53 -33.77
N VAL A 990 -31.08 33.29 -33.72
CA VAL A 990 -30.93 32.41 -34.89
C VAL A 990 -31.49 31.03 -34.56
N GLY A 991 -32.37 30.48 -35.40
CA GLY A 991 -32.96 29.15 -35.21
C GLY A 991 -32.01 28.00 -35.57
N ALA A 992 -32.46 26.75 -35.36
CA ALA A 992 -31.71 25.56 -35.76
C ALA A 992 -31.36 25.57 -37.27
N GLY A 993 -30.13 25.15 -37.61
CA GLY A 993 -29.61 25.12 -38.99
C GLY A 993 -28.75 26.32 -39.41
N SER A 994 -28.54 27.31 -38.54
CA SER A 994 -27.55 28.38 -38.74
C SER A 994 -26.90 28.80 -37.41
N LEU A 995 -25.65 29.26 -37.45
CA LEU A 995 -24.90 29.71 -36.27
C LEU A 995 -24.99 31.24 -36.10
N PRO A 996 -25.05 31.77 -34.87
CA PRO A 996 -25.09 33.22 -34.65
C PRO A 996 -23.72 33.87 -34.87
N GLY A 997 -23.72 35.06 -35.48
CA GLY A 997 -22.51 35.85 -35.77
C GLY A 997 -22.63 37.33 -35.41
N SER A 998 -23.69 37.77 -34.73
CA SER A 998 -23.89 39.18 -34.38
C SER A 998 -22.99 39.67 -33.22
N ALA A 999 -22.38 38.74 -32.48
CA ALA A 999 -21.45 38.99 -31.38
C ALA A 999 -20.15 38.22 -31.67
N PRO A 1000 -19.02 38.59 -31.04
CA PRO A 1000 -17.69 38.16 -31.47
C PRO A 1000 -17.50 36.64 -31.48
N THR A 1001 -18.03 35.93 -30.48
CA THR A 1001 -17.81 34.50 -30.29
C THR A 1001 -19.11 33.74 -29.98
N LEU A 1002 -19.13 32.43 -30.18
CA LEU A 1002 -20.24 31.57 -29.74
C LEU A 1002 -20.34 31.48 -28.22
N TYR A 1003 -19.30 31.85 -27.46
CA TYR A 1003 -19.37 31.94 -26.00
C TYR A 1003 -20.36 33.02 -25.53
N ASP A 1004 -20.63 34.03 -26.36
CA ASP A 1004 -21.56 35.13 -26.07
C ASP A 1004 -23.04 34.72 -26.23
N TYR A 1005 -23.29 33.49 -26.68
CA TYR A 1005 -24.62 32.94 -26.91
C TYR A 1005 -24.87 31.68 -26.08
N TYR A 1006 -26.15 31.44 -25.80
CA TYR A 1006 -26.64 30.16 -25.33
C TYR A 1006 -27.69 29.62 -26.29
N PHE A 1007 -27.80 28.29 -26.36
CA PHE A 1007 -28.86 27.66 -27.13
C PHE A 1007 -30.07 27.46 -26.20
N ASN A 1008 -31.14 28.21 -26.45
CA ASN A 1008 -32.38 28.08 -25.69
C ASN A 1008 -33.16 26.87 -26.24
N GLU A 1009 -33.20 25.80 -25.47
CA GLU A 1009 -33.82 24.52 -25.87
C GLU A 1009 -35.34 24.62 -26.00
N ALA A 1010 -36.00 25.44 -25.18
CA ALA A 1010 -37.45 25.62 -25.22
C ALA A 1010 -37.89 26.39 -26.48
N MET A 1011 -37.06 27.31 -26.95
CA MET A 1011 -37.32 28.13 -28.13
C MET A 1011 -36.61 27.64 -29.40
N ILE A 1012 -35.72 26.65 -29.26
CA ILE A 1012 -34.91 26.04 -30.33
C ILE A 1012 -34.16 27.12 -31.13
N ARG A 1013 -33.51 28.04 -30.41
CA ARG A 1013 -32.78 29.17 -31.00
C ARG A 1013 -31.59 29.61 -30.15
N TRP A 1014 -30.58 30.14 -30.81
CA TRP A 1014 -29.48 30.85 -30.19
C TRP A 1014 -29.96 32.23 -29.70
N VAL A 1015 -29.62 32.55 -28.45
CA VAL A 1015 -29.96 33.82 -27.80
C VAL A 1015 -28.69 34.38 -27.14
N PRO A 1016 -28.43 35.70 -27.22
CA PRO A 1016 -27.30 36.32 -26.53
C PRO A 1016 -27.47 36.23 -25.01
N TRP A 1017 -26.38 35.99 -24.27
CA TRP A 1017 -26.43 36.02 -22.80
C TRP A 1017 -26.82 37.39 -22.23
N THR A 1018 -26.59 38.47 -22.98
CA THR A 1018 -26.95 39.84 -22.58
C THR A 1018 -28.43 40.01 -22.30
N ASP A 1019 -29.29 39.21 -22.95
CA ASP A 1019 -30.75 39.32 -22.81
C ASP A 1019 -31.25 38.65 -21.52
N GLU A 1020 -30.44 37.81 -20.87
CA GLU A 1020 -30.76 37.13 -19.60
C GLU A 1020 -30.25 37.89 -18.36
N VAL A 1021 -29.45 38.95 -18.55
CA VAL A 1021 -28.92 39.75 -17.44
C VAL A 1021 -30.04 40.62 -16.87
N LYS A 1022 -30.44 40.33 -15.62
CA LYS A 1022 -31.42 41.15 -14.89
C LYS A 1022 -30.81 42.46 -14.43
N ASP A 1023 -31.62 43.51 -14.39
CA ASP A 1023 -31.23 44.79 -13.79
C ASP A 1023 -30.89 44.62 -12.30
N TYR A 1024 -29.86 45.33 -11.85
CA TYR A 1024 -29.40 45.26 -10.46
C TYR A 1024 -30.36 46.01 -9.51
N GLU A 1025 -30.91 45.28 -8.55
CA GLU A 1025 -31.70 45.83 -7.44
C GLU A 1025 -30.84 45.90 -6.17
N HIS A 1026 -30.63 47.11 -5.65
CA HIS A 1026 -29.84 47.33 -4.44
C HIS A 1026 -30.68 47.10 -3.16
N VAL A 1027 -30.18 46.28 -2.24
CA VAL A 1027 -30.81 46.04 -0.92
C VAL A 1027 -30.14 46.90 0.15
N PRO A 1028 -30.82 47.92 0.72
CA PRO A 1028 -30.25 48.78 1.75
C PRO A 1028 -29.86 48.00 3.02
N GLY A 1029 -28.65 48.24 3.54
CA GLY A 1029 -28.15 47.61 4.78
C GLY A 1029 -27.45 46.27 4.59
N GLN A 1030 -27.35 45.74 3.36
CA GLN A 1030 -26.57 44.55 3.08
C GLN A 1030 -25.06 44.82 3.24
N PRO A 1031 -24.28 43.92 3.88
CA PRO A 1031 -22.82 44.06 3.94
C PRO A 1031 -22.21 44.14 2.54
N PHE A 1032 -21.25 45.04 2.35
CA PHE A 1032 -20.60 45.27 1.05
C PHE A 1032 -20.05 43.98 0.41
N ALA A 1033 -19.50 43.07 1.22
CA ALA A 1033 -18.96 41.78 0.78
C ALA A 1033 -20.01 40.83 0.18
N ASN A 1034 -21.30 41.05 0.42
CA ASN A 1034 -22.40 40.23 -0.09
C ASN A 1034 -23.08 40.83 -1.34
N ILE A 1035 -22.66 42.01 -1.80
CA ILE A 1035 -23.24 42.64 -2.99
C ILE A 1035 -22.72 41.92 -4.23
N LEU A 1036 -23.63 41.32 -4.99
CA LEU A 1036 -23.36 40.74 -6.31
C LEU A 1036 -24.23 41.44 -7.36
N VAL A 1037 -23.58 42.13 -8.29
CA VAL A 1037 -24.25 42.75 -9.43
C VAL A 1037 -24.34 41.69 -10.56
N PRO A 1038 -25.53 41.37 -11.07
CA PRO A 1038 -25.67 40.45 -12.20
C PRO A 1038 -24.93 40.99 -13.44
N THR A 1039 -24.00 40.18 -13.96
CA THR A 1039 -23.32 40.37 -15.24
C THR A 1039 -23.50 39.16 -16.14
N VAL A 1040 -23.16 39.31 -17.42
CA VAL A 1040 -23.13 38.20 -18.40
C VAL A 1040 -22.37 36.99 -17.82
N ASP A 1041 -21.14 37.21 -17.32
CA ASP A 1041 -20.32 36.13 -16.75
C ASP A 1041 -21.02 35.43 -15.58
N THR A 1042 -21.58 36.19 -14.62
CA THR A 1042 -22.26 35.58 -13.47
C THR A 1042 -23.47 34.76 -13.89
N VAL A 1043 -24.23 35.18 -14.90
CA VAL A 1043 -25.39 34.44 -15.43
C VAL A 1043 -24.93 33.17 -16.13
N THR A 1044 -23.94 33.27 -17.03
CA THR A 1044 -23.38 32.14 -17.78
C THR A 1044 -22.81 31.07 -16.86
N PHE A 1045 -21.98 31.44 -15.88
CA PHE A 1045 -21.41 30.46 -14.94
C PHE A 1045 -22.47 29.90 -13.98
N THR A 1046 -23.41 30.71 -13.47
CA THR A 1046 -24.53 30.19 -12.66
C THR A 1046 -25.34 29.15 -13.43
N TYR A 1047 -25.54 29.37 -14.73
CA TYR A 1047 -26.23 28.42 -15.60
C TYR A 1047 -25.47 27.09 -15.72
N HIS A 1048 -24.15 27.11 -15.87
CA HIS A 1048 -23.34 25.90 -15.86
C HIS A 1048 -23.36 25.16 -14.52
N LEU A 1049 -23.41 25.87 -13.38
CA LEU A 1049 -23.59 25.24 -12.06
C LEU A 1049 -24.92 24.50 -11.97
N GLN A 1050 -26.01 25.13 -12.42
CA GLN A 1050 -27.35 24.53 -12.40
C GLN A 1050 -27.42 23.24 -13.21
N TRP A 1051 -26.80 23.22 -14.39
CA TRP A 1051 -26.77 22.04 -15.24
C TRP A 1051 -26.01 20.87 -14.64
N ASN A 1052 -24.82 21.12 -14.11
CA ASN A 1052 -24.05 20.06 -13.47
C ASN A 1052 -24.73 19.59 -12.18
N LEU A 1053 -25.45 20.46 -11.46
CA LEU A 1053 -26.28 20.07 -10.32
C LEU A 1053 -27.40 19.09 -10.71
N ASN A 1054 -28.06 19.29 -11.87
CA ASN A 1054 -29.14 18.42 -12.33
C ASN A 1054 -28.68 16.95 -12.49
N ILE A 1055 -27.43 16.74 -12.90
CA ILE A 1055 -26.82 15.41 -13.07
C ILE A 1055 -25.88 15.02 -11.92
N PHE A 1056 -25.81 15.81 -10.84
CA PHE A 1056 -24.92 15.57 -9.70
C PHE A 1056 -23.41 15.47 -10.05
N ARG A 1057 -22.98 16.15 -11.12
CA ARG A 1057 -21.56 16.14 -11.55
C ARG A 1057 -20.74 17.19 -10.80
N PRO A 1058 -19.55 16.84 -10.27
CA PRO A 1058 -18.65 17.81 -9.65
C PRO A 1058 -18.19 18.92 -10.61
N VAL A 1059 -18.05 20.15 -10.13
CA VAL A 1059 -17.59 21.30 -10.95
C VAL A 1059 -16.41 22.00 -10.29
N VAL A 1060 -15.41 22.37 -11.10
CA VAL A 1060 -14.31 23.23 -10.68
C VAL A 1060 -14.20 24.48 -11.55
N TYR A 1061 -14.12 25.64 -10.89
CA TYR A 1061 -13.85 26.92 -11.52
C TYR A 1061 -12.39 27.32 -11.34
N ALA A 1062 -11.68 27.45 -12.45
CA ALA A 1062 -10.32 27.95 -12.51
C ALA A 1062 -10.30 29.40 -13.02
N GLY A 1063 -9.42 30.24 -12.51
CA GLY A 1063 -9.23 31.60 -13.02
C GLY A 1063 -8.48 32.51 -12.04
N ASP A 1064 -8.08 33.70 -12.47
CA ASP A 1064 -7.28 34.63 -11.66
C ASP A 1064 -7.98 35.12 -10.39
N VAL A 1065 -7.21 35.65 -9.44
CA VAL A 1065 -7.78 36.25 -8.23
C VAL A 1065 -8.66 37.45 -8.63
N GLY A 1066 -9.86 37.55 -8.04
CA GLY A 1066 -10.79 38.64 -8.35
C GLY A 1066 -11.79 38.36 -9.48
N THR A 1067 -11.80 37.17 -10.09
CA THR A 1067 -12.78 36.79 -11.13
C THR A 1067 -14.15 36.34 -10.59
N ALA A 1068 -14.53 36.75 -9.38
CA ALA A 1068 -15.82 36.45 -8.73
C ALA A 1068 -16.17 34.95 -8.53
N LYS A 1069 -15.25 33.99 -8.75
CA LYS A 1069 -15.47 32.53 -8.60
C LYS A 1069 -16.21 32.15 -7.32
N THR A 1070 -15.63 32.48 -6.16
CA THR A 1070 -16.16 32.15 -4.83
C THR A 1070 -17.55 32.74 -4.62
N VAL A 1071 -17.75 34.00 -5.01
CA VAL A 1071 -19.01 34.71 -4.82
C VAL A 1071 -20.12 34.11 -5.69
N THR A 1072 -19.82 33.77 -6.95
CA THR A 1072 -20.78 33.14 -7.86
C THR A 1072 -21.26 31.79 -7.33
N ILE A 1073 -20.34 30.92 -6.89
CA ILE A 1073 -20.69 29.61 -6.33
C ILE A 1073 -21.48 29.76 -5.03
N GLN A 1074 -21.01 30.61 -4.09
CA GLN A 1074 -21.70 30.83 -2.83
C GLN A 1074 -23.11 31.42 -3.03
N ASN A 1075 -23.27 32.35 -3.96
CA ASN A 1075 -24.59 32.91 -4.29
C ASN A 1075 -25.51 31.85 -4.88
N PHE A 1076 -25.02 31.01 -5.79
CA PHE A 1076 -25.78 29.90 -6.33
C PHE A 1076 -26.25 28.95 -5.21
N LEU A 1077 -25.34 28.52 -4.33
CA LEU A 1077 -25.65 27.61 -3.21
C LEU A 1077 -26.68 28.20 -2.23
N LYS A 1078 -26.59 29.49 -1.92
CA LYS A 1078 -27.56 30.19 -1.04
C LYS A 1078 -28.97 30.25 -1.63
N ASN A 1079 -29.09 30.24 -2.97
CA ASN A 1079 -30.37 30.30 -3.67
C ASN A 1079 -31.02 28.93 -3.90
N LEU A 1080 -30.34 27.83 -3.52
CA LEU A 1080 -30.93 26.49 -3.57
C LEU A 1080 -31.97 26.29 -2.46
N SER A 1081 -32.94 25.40 -2.70
CA SER A 1081 -34.01 25.10 -1.73
C SER A 1081 -33.43 24.48 -0.43
N PRO A 1082 -33.61 25.13 0.74
CA PRO A 1082 -33.10 24.63 2.02
C PRO A 1082 -33.79 23.34 2.49
N ASP A 1083 -34.94 22.99 1.92
CA ASP A 1083 -35.65 21.74 2.21
C ASP A 1083 -34.96 20.54 1.56
N LYS A 1084 -34.31 20.74 0.40
CA LYS A 1084 -33.65 19.68 -0.38
C LYS A 1084 -32.14 19.63 -0.17
N PHE A 1085 -31.52 20.79 0.01
CA PHE A 1085 -30.07 20.92 0.02
C PHE A 1085 -29.55 21.51 1.34
N THR A 1086 -28.40 21.01 1.78
CA THR A 1086 -27.56 21.60 2.83
C THR A 1086 -26.21 21.90 2.22
N PHE A 1087 -25.50 22.95 2.63
CA PHE A 1087 -24.19 23.28 2.05
C PHE A 1087 -23.11 23.40 3.13
N LEU A 1088 -21.91 22.94 2.80
CA LEU A 1088 -20.72 23.02 3.64
C LEU A 1088 -19.62 23.75 2.87
N ASN A 1089 -19.10 24.84 3.42
CA ASN A 1089 -18.00 25.58 2.81
C ASN A 1089 -16.67 25.24 3.51
N ILE A 1090 -15.68 24.78 2.74
CA ILE A 1090 -14.36 24.40 3.22
C ILE A 1090 -13.31 25.22 2.47
N ASN A 1091 -12.55 26.01 3.21
CA ASN A 1091 -11.43 26.78 2.65
C ASN A 1091 -10.14 25.98 2.81
N PHE A 1092 -9.44 25.73 1.71
CA PHE A 1092 -8.14 25.08 1.78
C PHE A 1092 -7.03 26.08 2.09
N SER A 1093 -6.05 25.60 2.84
CA SER A 1093 -4.84 26.33 3.20
C SER A 1093 -3.64 25.40 3.04
N SER A 1094 -2.43 25.95 3.09
CA SER A 1094 -1.21 25.15 3.04
C SER A 1094 -1.07 24.17 4.22
N ARG A 1095 -1.86 24.33 5.29
CA ARG A 1095 -1.86 23.46 6.48
C ARG A 1095 -3.04 22.47 6.52
N THR A 1096 -3.95 22.52 5.55
CA THR A 1096 -5.09 21.60 5.51
C THR A 1096 -4.58 20.17 5.31
N THR A 1097 -4.96 19.26 6.21
CA THR A 1097 -4.58 17.84 6.19
C THR A 1097 -5.77 16.96 5.80
N SER A 1098 -5.50 15.72 5.36
CA SER A 1098 -6.59 14.80 4.98
C SER A 1098 -7.49 14.45 6.17
N ILE A 1099 -6.94 14.30 7.38
CA ILE A 1099 -7.72 14.02 8.58
C ILE A 1099 -8.64 15.19 8.97
N ALA A 1100 -8.18 16.43 8.81
CA ALA A 1100 -9.00 17.62 9.10
C ALA A 1100 -10.16 17.76 8.11
N LEU A 1101 -9.94 17.39 6.85
CA LEU A 1101 -10.98 17.33 5.82
C LEU A 1101 -12.01 16.24 6.13
N GLN A 1102 -11.55 15.04 6.49
CA GLN A 1102 -12.43 13.93 6.85
C GLN A 1102 -13.31 14.26 8.06
N ARG A 1103 -12.74 14.81 9.14
CA ARG A 1103 -13.51 15.21 10.33
C ARG A 1103 -14.56 16.28 10.04
N ASN A 1104 -14.23 17.29 9.23
CA ASN A 1104 -15.21 18.29 8.80
C ASN A 1104 -16.36 17.67 8.03
N LEU A 1105 -16.07 16.71 7.14
CA LEU A 1105 -17.11 15.99 6.40
C LEU A 1105 -17.96 15.13 7.35
N GLU A 1106 -17.32 14.37 8.24
CA GLU A 1106 -17.99 13.49 9.22
C GLU A 1106 -18.91 14.27 10.16
N SER A 1107 -18.53 15.47 10.61
CA SER A 1107 -19.39 16.33 11.45
C SER A 1107 -20.69 16.81 10.76
N ASN A 1108 -20.80 16.67 9.44
CA ASN A 1108 -21.95 17.10 8.64
C ASN A 1108 -22.76 15.93 8.05
N VAL A 1109 -22.41 14.69 8.40
CA VAL A 1109 -23.13 13.48 7.95
C VAL A 1109 -23.49 12.60 9.13
N GLU A 1110 -24.66 12.00 9.07
CA GLU A 1110 -25.18 11.09 10.08
C GLU A 1110 -25.20 9.65 9.54
N LYS A 1111 -25.10 8.70 10.46
CA LYS A 1111 -25.21 7.28 10.14
C LYS A 1111 -26.66 6.93 9.83
N ARG A 1112 -26.94 6.49 8.60
CA ARG A 1112 -28.29 6.07 8.17
C ARG A 1112 -28.57 4.59 8.44
N THR A 1113 -27.66 3.74 7.98
CA THR A 1113 -27.71 2.28 8.13
C THR A 1113 -26.28 1.76 8.25
N LYS A 1114 -26.06 0.65 8.96
CA LYS A 1114 -24.77 -0.04 9.21
C LYS A 1114 -23.49 0.70 8.79
N ASP A 1115 -23.19 0.79 7.49
CA ASP A 1115 -21.96 1.36 6.92
C ASP A 1115 -22.21 2.60 6.02
N THR A 1116 -23.46 3.05 5.88
CA THR A 1116 -23.86 4.17 5.01
C THR A 1116 -24.12 5.45 5.81
N TYR A 1117 -23.47 6.52 5.40
CA TYR A 1117 -23.52 7.86 5.97
C TYR A 1117 -24.07 8.85 4.94
N GLY A 1118 -24.82 9.83 5.41
CA GLY A 1118 -25.33 10.91 4.58
C GLY A 1118 -25.90 12.03 5.44
N PRO A 1119 -26.23 13.19 4.85
CA PRO A 1119 -26.78 14.31 5.59
C PRO A 1119 -28.14 13.99 6.22
N ALA A 1120 -28.43 14.71 7.31
CA ALA A 1120 -29.64 14.59 8.12
C ALA A 1120 -30.92 14.80 7.30
N GLY A 1121 -31.99 14.08 7.68
CA GLY A 1121 -33.33 14.26 7.11
C GLY A 1121 -33.47 13.90 5.62
N GLY A 1122 -32.55 13.11 5.05
CA GLY A 1122 -32.62 12.69 3.65
C GLY A 1122 -32.31 13.80 2.63
N LYS A 1123 -31.74 14.92 3.09
CA LYS A 1123 -31.30 16.03 2.22
C LYS A 1123 -30.09 15.61 1.38
N LYS A 1124 -29.62 16.53 0.52
CA LYS A 1124 -28.35 16.39 -0.22
C LYS A 1124 -27.35 17.44 0.25
N LEU A 1125 -26.11 17.03 0.51
CA LEU A 1125 -25.04 17.91 0.99
C LEU A 1125 -24.23 18.44 -0.19
N MET A 1126 -24.13 19.75 -0.34
CA MET A 1126 -23.31 20.41 -1.36
C MET A 1126 -22.05 20.96 -0.71
N LEU A 1127 -20.92 20.33 -0.98
CA LEU A 1127 -19.63 20.70 -0.43
C LEU A 1127 -18.93 21.67 -1.39
N PHE A 1128 -18.62 22.87 -0.92
CA PHE A 1128 -17.87 23.87 -1.66
C PHE A 1128 -16.44 23.95 -1.12
N ILE A 1129 -15.46 23.75 -2.01
CA ILE A 1129 -14.03 23.78 -1.70
C ILE A 1129 -13.42 25.03 -2.35
N ASP A 1130 -13.05 26.00 -1.53
CA ASP A 1130 -12.33 27.18 -2.02
C ASP A 1130 -10.81 26.99 -1.96
N ASP A 1131 -10.10 27.60 -2.89
CA ASP A 1131 -8.64 27.49 -3.07
C ASP A 1131 -8.13 26.03 -3.08
N MET A 1132 -8.79 25.16 -3.84
CA MET A 1132 -8.57 23.71 -3.88
C MET A 1132 -7.09 23.29 -4.09
N ASN A 1133 -6.29 24.11 -4.76
CA ASN A 1133 -4.88 23.83 -5.05
C ASN A 1133 -3.86 24.48 -4.08
N MET A 1134 -4.33 24.99 -2.94
CA MET A 1134 -3.50 25.56 -1.87
C MET A 1134 -2.85 24.55 -0.90
N PRO A 1135 -3.34 23.32 -0.69
CA PRO A 1135 -2.67 22.37 0.21
C PRO A 1135 -1.21 22.15 -0.15
N LYS A 1136 -0.34 22.00 0.87
CA LYS A 1136 1.09 21.82 0.65
C LYS A 1136 1.37 20.51 -0.09
N VAL A 1137 2.20 20.60 -1.13
CA VAL A 1137 2.71 19.44 -1.87
C VAL A 1137 3.83 18.78 -1.07
N ASP A 1138 3.82 17.46 -1.01
CA ASP A 1138 4.91 16.70 -0.40
C ASP A 1138 6.15 16.61 -1.33
N LEU A 1139 7.20 15.90 -0.87
CA LEU A 1139 8.44 15.74 -1.64
C LEU A 1139 8.24 14.96 -2.97
N TYR A 1140 7.09 14.31 -3.14
CA TYR A 1140 6.77 13.43 -4.24
C TYR A 1140 5.73 14.04 -5.20
N GLY A 1141 5.38 15.32 -5.03
CA GLY A 1141 4.46 16.00 -5.94
C GLY A 1141 2.97 15.72 -5.66
N THR A 1142 2.63 15.15 -4.50
CA THR A 1142 1.25 14.80 -4.14
C THR A 1142 0.70 15.67 -3.01
N GLN A 1143 -0.63 15.75 -2.90
CA GLN A 1143 -1.34 16.51 -1.88
C GLN A 1143 -2.34 15.58 -1.16
N GLN A 1144 -2.09 15.26 0.11
CA GLN A 1144 -2.92 14.29 0.87
C GLN A 1144 -4.43 14.62 0.89
N PRO A 1145 -4.88 15.88 1.09
CA PRO A 1145 -6.31 16.18 1.05
C PRO A 1145 -6.94 15.90 -0.32
N ILE A 1146 -6.18 16.09 -1.40
CA ILE A 1146 -6.64 15.84 -2.77
C ILE A 1146 -6.74 14.33 -3.03
N ALA A 1147 -5.77 13.54 -2.55
CA ALA A 1147 -5.83 12.08 -2.62
C ALA A 1147 -7.08 11.52 -1.88
N LEU A 1148 -7.41 12.08 -0.71
CA LEU A 1148 -8.65 11.71 0.01
C LEU A 1148 -9.91 12.07 -0.79
N LEU A 1149 -9.95 13.26 -1.41
CA LEU A 1149 -11.08 13.65 -2.26
C LEU A 1149 -11.21 12.78 -3.51
N LYS A 1150 -10.08 12.34 -4.09
CA LYS A 1150 -10.08 11.38 -5.19
C LYS A 1150 -10.71 10.05 -4.77
N LEU A 1151 -10.36 9.53 -3.59
CA LEU A 1151 -10.98 8.33 -3.03
C LEU A 1151 -12.49 8.52 -2.78
N LEU A 1152 -12.89 9.65 -2.22
CA LEU A 1152 -14.29 10.02 -1.98
C LEU A 1152 -15.10 10.09 -3.29
N LEU A 1153 -14.59 10.76 -4.32
CA LEU A 1153 -15.26 10.90 -5.61
C LEU A 1153 -15.28 9.61 -6.42
N GLY A 1154 -14.21 8.82 -6.36
CA GLY A 1154 -14.06 7.59 -7.13
C GLY A 1154 -14.81 6.40 -6.53
N GLN A 1155 -14.73 6.21 -5.21
CA GLN A 1155 -15.30 5.05 -4.51
C GLN A 1155 -16.52 5.38 -3.65
N GLY A 1156 -16.82 6.66 -3.41
CA GLY A 1156 -17.99 7.07 -2.63
C GLY A 1156 -17.87 6.79 -1.14
N GLY A 1157 -16.66 6.75 -0.58
CA GLY A 1157 -16.48 6.44 0.85
C GLY A 1157 -15.06 6.65 1.35
N VAL A 1158 -14.90 6.43 2.66
CA VAL A 1158 -13.62 6.56 3.38
C VAL A 1158 -13.49 5.47 4.44
N TYR A 1159 -12.26 5.13 4.79
CA TYR A 1159 -12.00 4.29 5.97
C TYR A 1159 -12.03 5.13 7.25
N GLU A 1160 -12.52 4.52 8.33
CA GLU A 1160 -12.43 5.08 9.67
C GLU A 1160 -10.97 5.19 10.15
N ARG A 1161 -10.63 6.30 10.83
CA ARG A 1161 -9.27 6.65 11.29
C ARG A 1161 -9.28 7.13 12.74
N GLY A 1162 -8.14 7.00 13.44
CA GLY A 1162 -7.93 7.59 14.77
C GLY A 1162 -8.32 6.67 15.94
N GLU A 1163 -8.69 7.24 17.09
CA GLU A 1163 -9.01 6.49 18.33
C GLU A 1163 -10.35 5.76 18.30
N ASN A 1164 -11.21 6.12 17.35
CA ASN A 1164 -12.43 5.38 17.01
C ASN A 1164 -12.14 4.06 16.29
N PHE A 1165 -10.86 3.79 15.97
CA PHE A 1165 -10.40 2.50 15.50
C PHE A 1165 -10.44 1.48 16.66
N LYS A 1166 -11.59 0.83 16.84
CA LYS A 1166 -11.70 -0.28 17.78
C LYS A 1166 -10.92 -1.48 17.26
N SER A 1167 -9.79 -1.77 17.90
CA SER A 1167 -9.06 -3.03 17.69
C SER A 1167 -10.01 -4.22 17.90
N GLY A 1168 -10.32 -4.95 16.82
CA GLY A 1168 -11.15 -6.15 16.87
C GLY A 1168 -12.55 -6.06 16.22
N GLU A 1169 -13.05 -4.88 15.84
CA GLU A 1169 -14.36 -4.74 15.14
C GLU A 1169 -14.26 -4.72 13.60
N GLY A 1170 -13.06 -4.88 13.03
CA GLY A 1170 -12.83 -4.88 11.58
C GLY A 1170 -12.75 -3.48 10.95
N THR A 1171 -12.26 -3.41 9.71
CA THR A 1171 -12.14 -2.15 8.96
C THR A 1171 -13.52 -1.68 8.49
N ASN A 1172 -14.10 -0.67 9.14
CA ASN A 1172 -15.38 -0.11 8.73
C ASN A 1172 -15.19 0.91 7.60
N TRP A 1173 -15.43 0.47 6.36
CA TRP A 1173 -15.61 1.35 5.22
C TRP A 1173 -16.89 2.16 5.38
N LYS A 1174 -16.79 3.49 5.47
CA LYS A 1174 -17.93 4.40 5.54
C LYS A 1174 -18.33 4.81 4.12
N ASN A 1175 -19.48 4.34 3.67
CA ASN A 1175 -20.06 4.70 2.38
C ASN A 1175 -20.79 6.05 2.52
N ILE A 1176 -20.28 7.09 1.86
CA ILE A 1176 -20.79 8.46 1.93
C ILE A 1176 -21.67 8.72 0.71
N LYS A 1177 -22.96 8.93 0.96
CA LYS A 1177 -23.98 9.15 -0.09
C LYS A 1177 -24.60 10.54 -0.01
N ASP A 1178 -25.20 10.94 -1.12
CA ASP A 1178 -25.92 12.21 -1.28
C ASP A 1178 -25.06 13.46 -1.07
N VAL A 1179 -23.78 13.40 -1.46
CA VAL A 1179 -22.84 14.53 -1.42
C VAL A 1179 -22.49 14.97 -2.85
N GLY A 1180 -22.64 16.26 -3.14
CA GLY A 1180 -22.19 16.91 -4.37
C GLY A 1180 -21.05 17.88 -4.10
N TYR A 1181 -20.23 18.16 -5.13
CA TYR A 1181 -18.97 18.87 -4.96
C TYR A 1181 -18.84 20.05 -5.91
N PHE A 1182 -18.53 21.23 -5.37
CA PHE A 1182 -18.14 22.42 -6.10
C PHE A 1182 -16.77 22.86 -5.63
N ALA A 1183 -15.93 23.32 -6.55
CA ALA A 1183 -14.59 23.78 -6.21
C ALA A 1183 -14.23 25.06 -6.97
N ALA A 1184 -13.36 25.88 -6.36
CA ALA A 1184 -12.71 27.00 -6.99
C ALA A 1184 -11.19 26.94 -6.78
N MET A 1185 -10.43 27.38 -7.77
CA MET A 1185 -8.98 27.50 -7.65
C MET A 1185 -8.40 28.62 -8.53
N GLY A 1186 -7.25 29.15 -8.10
CA GLY A 1186 -6.43 30.05 -8.90
C GLY A 1186 -5.44 29.28 -9.80
N PRO A 1187 -4.84 29.94 -10.80
CA PRO A 1187 -3.75 29.34 -11.56
C PRO A 1187 -2.55 29.02 -10.65
N PRO A 1188 -1.70 28.04 -11.02
CA PRO A 1188 -0.48 27.72 -10.27
C PRO A 1188 0.44 28.94 -10.14
N GLY A 1189 1.00 29.18 -8.95
CA GLY A 1189 1.82 30.35 -8.63
C GLY A 1189 1.42 31.02 -7.30
N GLY A 1190 2.34 31.79 -6.69
CA GLY A 1190 2.06 32.51 -5.44
C GLY A 1190 1.56 31.61 -4.30
N ALA A 1191 2.29 30.52 -4.04
CA ALA A 1191 1.96 29.40 -3.12
C ALA A 1191 0.92 28.36 -3.60
N ARG A 1192 0.20 28.61 -4.71
CA ARG A 1192 -0.71 27.62 -5.32
C ARG A 1192 0.05 26.60 -6.16
N SER A 1193 -0.35 25.34 -6.07
CA SER A 1193 0.32 24.21 -6.73
C SER A 1193 -0.48 23.67 -7.90
N THR A 1194 0.14 22.83 -8.73
CA THR A 1194 -0.56 22.04 -9.76
C THR A 1194 -1.30 20.88 -9.11
N VAL A 1195 -2.49 20.56 -9.61
CA VAL A 1195 -3.31 19.45 -9.12
C VAL A 1195 -3.17 18.24 -10.04
N ASP A 1196 -3.28 17.03 -9.48
CA ASP A 1196 -3.26 15.77 -10.23
C ASP A 1196 -4.36 15.75 -11.33
N PRO A 1197 -4.00 15.56 -12.61
CA PRO A 1197 -4.96 15.41 -13.71
C PRO A 1197 -5.97 14.27 -13.50
N ARG A 1198 -5.63 13.21 -12.75
CA ARG A 1198 -6.56 12.13 -12.40
C ARG A 1198 -7.71 12.66 -11.57
N PHE A 1199 -7.41 13.46 -10.57
CA PHE A 1199 -8.42 14.09 -9.74
C PHE A 1199 -9.25 15.10 -10.52
N ILE A 1200 -8.61 15.96 -11.33
CA ILE A 1200 -9.32 16.94 -12.18
C ILE A 1200 -10.27 16.25 -13.18
N SER A 1201 -9.93 15.05 -13.66
CA SER A 1201 -10.79 14.29 -14.58
C SER A 1201 -12.16 13.88 -14.03
N MET A 1202 -12.35 13.96 -12.70
CA MET A 1202 -13.63 13.72 -12.05
C MET A 1202 -14.55 14.96 -12.02
N PHE A 1203 -14.05 16.13 -12.43
CA PHE A 1203 -14.78 17.39 -12.44
C PHE A 1203 -15.09 17.88 -13.86
N SER A 1204 -16.18 18.63 -14.00
CA SER A 1204 -16.35 19.55 -15.12
C SER A 1204 -15.50 20.81 -14.86
N VAL A 1205 -14.60 21.13 -15.79
CA VAL A 1205 -13.64 22.23 -15.63
C VAL A 1205 -14.09 23.43 -16.46
N PHE A 1206 -14.19 24.59 -15.83
CA PHE A 1206 -14.47 25.86 -16.52
C PHE A 1206 -13.49 26.93 -16.10
N ASN A 1207 -12.93 27.63 -17.09
CA ASN A 1207 -12.11 28.82 -16.86
C ASN A 1207 -13.00 30.07 -16.81
N ILE A 1208 -12.92 30.82 -15.72
CA ILE A 1208 -13.57 32.12 -15.57
C ILE A 1208 -12.56 33.22 -15.95
N PRO A 1209 -12.76 33.91 -17.10
CA PRO A 1209 -11.88 35.00 -17.51
C PRO A 1209 -12.02 36.20 -16.57
N PHE A 1210 -11.08 37.13 -16.66
CA PHE A 1210 -11.21 38.39 -15.94
C PHE A 1210 -12.42 39.17 -16.51
N PRO A 1211 -13.23 39.84 -15.66
CA PRO A 1211 -14.40 40.56 -16.15
C PRO A 1211 -14.02 41.62 -17.19
N SER A 1212 -14.80 41.70 -18.27
CA SER A 1212 -14.60 42.71 -19.31
C SER A 1212 -14.76 44.14 -18.79
N ASP A 1213 -14.14 45.12 -19.45
CA ASP A 1213 -14.26 46.54 -19.10
C ASP A 1213 -15.72 47.02 -19.05
N THR A 1214 -16.58 46.48 -19.93
CA THR A 1214 -18.02 46.75 -19.95
C THR A 1214 -18.71 46.23 -18.69
N SER A 1215 -18.39 45.00 -18.27
CA SER A 1215 -18.90 44.40 -17.03
C SER A 1215 -18.41 45.16 -15.79
N LEU A 1216 -17.12 45.52 -15.71
CA LEU A 1216 -16.58 46.33 -14.61
C LEU A 1216 -17.27 47.69 -14.52
N THR A 1217 -17.46 48.36 -15.66
CA THR A 1217 -18.17 49.64 -15.72
C THR A 1217 -19.60 49.48 -15.20
N MET A 1218 -20.32 48.44 -15.62
CA MET A 1218 -21.68 48.16 -15.16
C MET A 1218 -21.73 47.90 -13.65
N ILE A 1219 -20.83 47.07 -13.12
CA ILE A 1219 -20.76 46.73 -11.69
C ILE A 1219 -20.57 47.98 -10.83
N PHE A 1220 -19.50 48.74 -11.09
CA PHE A 1220 -19.15 49.90 -10.26
C PHE A 1220 -20.08 51.09 -10.48
N SER A 1221 -20.57 51.32 -11.71
CA SER A 1221 -21.55 52.38 -11.97
C SER A 1221 -22.89 52.08 -11.30
N SER A 1222 -23.35 50.82 -11.29
CA SER A 1222 -24.60 50.43 -10.63
C SER A 1222 -24.52 50.59 -9.12
N MET A 1223 -23.41 50.17 -8.48
CA MET A 1223 -23.20 50.38 -7.05
C MET A 1223 -23.11 51.87 -6.69
N LEU A 1224 -22.32 52.63 -7.44
CA LEU A 1224 -22.11 54.06 -7.19
C LEU A 1224 -23.38 54.87 -7.42
N LYS A 1225 -24.13 54.58 -8.50
CA LYS A 1225 -25.40 55.25 -8.81
C LYS A 1225 -26.39 55.12 -7.65
N HIS A 1226 -26.50 53.93 -7.05
CA HIS A 1226 -27.38 53.71 -5.89
C HIS A 1226 -26.88 54.42 -4.63
N HIS A 1227 -25.57 54.37 -4.35
CA HIS A 1227 -25.00 55.10 -3.21
C HIS A 1227 -25.22 56.62 -3.31
N LEU A 1228 -25.13 57.18 -4.53
CA LEU A 1228 -25.29 58.61 -4.77
C LEU A 1228 -26.77 59.06 -4.78
N GLN A 1229 -27.76 58.17 -4.71
CA GLN A 1229 -29.19 58.54 -4.69
C GLN A 1229 -29.56 59.44 -3.52
N ALA A 1230 -28.86 59.33 -2.39
CA ALA A 1230 -29.08 60.17 -1.21
C ALA A 1230 -28.50 61.60 -1.36
N PHE A 1231 -27.71 61.86 -2.39
CA PHE A 1231 -27.03 63.14 -2.64
C PHE A 1231 -27.74 63.98 -3.72
N ASN A 1232 -27.33 65.23 -3.87
CA ASN A 1232 -27.91 66.14 -4.86
C ASN A 1232 -27.66 65.67 -6.32
N GLN A 1233 -28.49 66.13 -7.26
CA GLN A 1233 -28.40 65.75 -8.68
C GLN A 1233 -27.04 66.06 -9.32
N THR A 1234 -26.35 67.11 -8.85
CA THR A 1234 -25.02 67.50 -9.35
C THR A 1234 -23.98 66.42 -9.05
N VAL A 1235 -24.04 65.82 -7.86
CA VAL A 1235 -23.19 64.71 -7.44
C VAL A 1235 -23.57 63.41 -8.16
N GLN A 1236 -24.87 63.14 -8.33
CA GLN A 1236 -25.35 61.98 -9.09
C GLN A 1236 -24.87 62.00 -10.55
N ALA A 1237 -24.90 63.16 -11.21
CA ALA A 1237 -24.43 63.34 -12.58
C ALA A 1237 -22.92 63.10 -12.74
N ALA A 1238 -22.13 63.29 -11.67
CA ALA A 1238 -20.69 63.03 -11.68
C ALA A 1238 -20.33 61.55 -11.52
N GLY A 1239 -21.24 60.70 -11.00
CA GLY A 1239 -20.97 59.30 -10.67
C GLY A 1239 -20.41 58.48 -11.83
N ASN A 1240 -21.05 58.52 -13.00
CA ASN A 1240 -20.60 57.73 -14.16
C ASN A 1240 -19.18 58.11 -14.63
N LYS A 1241 -18.88 59.42 -14.67
CA LYS A 1241 -17.53 59.91 -15.02
C LYS A 1241 -16.48 59.49 -13.98
N LEU A 1242 -16.87 59.44 -12.71
CA LEU A 1242 -15.99 59.04 -11.62
C LEU A 1242 -15.61 57.56 -11.72
N THR A 1243 -16.58 56.70 -12.06
CA THR A 1243 -16.34 55.28 -12.34
C THR A 1243 -15.37 55.09 -13.52
N GLU A 1244 -15.59 55.78 -14.63
CA GLU A 1244 -14.74 55.70 -15.82
C GLU A 1244 -13.29 56.12 -15.52
N LEU A 1245 -13.11 57.27 -14.86
CA LEU A 1245 -11.78 57.74 -14.44
C LEU A 1245 -11.07 56.76 -13.50
N THR A 1246 -11.82 56.15 -12.58
CA THR A 1246 -11.28 55.17 -11.62
C THR A 1246 -10.82 53.90 -12.33
N LEU A 1247 -11.58 53.39 -13.30
CA LEU A 1247 -11.21 52.21 -14.08
C LEU A 1247 -9.97 52.46 -14.96
N VAL A 1248 -9.88 53.64 -15.59
CA VAL A 1248 -8.69 54.03 -16.36
C VAL A 1248 -7.45 54.13 -15.46
N LEU A 1249 -7.60 54.70 -14.26
CA LEU A 1249 -6.51 54.77 -13.29
C LEU A 1249 -6.11 53.37 -12.80
N TYR A 1250 -7.09 52.52 -12.49
CA TYR A 1250 -6.86 51.14 -12.07
C TYR A 1250 -6.08 50.34 -13.12
N SER A 1251 -6.47 50.43 -14.40
CA SER A 1251 -5.76 49.76 -15.50
C SER A 1251 -4.29 50.22 -15.60
N LYS A 1252 -4.03 51.52 -15.48
CA LYS A 1252 -2.65 52.06 -15.44
C LYS A 1252 -1.86 51.57 -14.23
N ILE A 1253 -2.49 51.49 -13.05
CA ILE A 1253 -1.83 51.00 -11.83
C ILE A 1253 -1.50 49.53 -11.97
N VAL A 1254 -2.42 48.68 -12.45
CA VAL A 1254 -2.16 47.24 -12.62
C VAL A 1254 -1.03 46.99 -13.61
N GLN A 1255 -0.91 47.80 -14.67
CA GLN A 1255 0.23 47.74 -15.60
C GLN A 1255 1.55 48.20 -14.98
N ALA A 1256 1.53 49.26 -14.17
CA ALA A 1256 2.73 49.82 -13.54
C ALA A 1256 3.20 49.04 -12.29
N LEU A 1257 2.26 48.46 -11.55
CA LEU A 1257 2.42 47.76 -10.28
C LEU A 1257 1.62 46.46 -10.32
N PRO A 1258 2.14 45.41 -11.00
CA PRO A 1258 1.45 44.13 -11.08
C PRO A 1258 1.26 43.49 -9.69
N PRO A 1259 0.21 42.66 -9.50
CA PRO A 1259 -0.11 42.06 -8.19
C PRO A 1259 1.01 41.22 -7.59
N THR A 1260 1.87 40.65 -8.44
CA THR A 1260 3.09 39.97 -8.05
C THR A 1260 4.27 40.83 -8.51
N PRO A 1261 5.04 41.44 -7.60
CA PRO A 1261 6.19 42.24 -7.99
C PRO A 1261 7.25 41.34 -8.65
N SER A 1262 7.97 41.88 -9.63
CA SER A 1262 9.06 41.17 -10.31
C SER A 1262 10.32 41.00 -9.42
N LYS A 1263 10.31 41.58 -8.22
CA LYS A 1263 11.35 41.51 -7.20
C LYS A 1263 10.77 41.46 -5.79
#